data_AF-A0A2N2I0R8-F1
#
_entry.id   AF-A0A2N2I0R8-F1
#
_cell.length_a   1.000
_cell.length_b   1.000
_cell.length_c   1.000
_cell.angle_alpha   90.00
_cell.angle_beta   90.00
_cell.angle_gamma   90.00
#
_symmetry.space_group_name_H-M   'P 1'
#
loop_
_entity.id
_entity.type
_entity.pdbx_description
1 polymer ?
#
loop_
_entity_poly.entity_id
_entity_poly.type
_entity_poly.pdbx_seq_one_letter_code
_entity_poly.pdbx_strand_id
1 'polypeptide(L)'
;MQNRSDPMTKNHESENCSLQERQLFQSPVESGILSHEKSRNVISRRFSIFVLFVSLIWLFTLSENVYAATCQSDTTGNWSTAGNWSCGHVPTSADTVEIVGSYSITVDGTYNASTLSVGPNAAWCFATTLSFNSGSQVTVTGTTTLGRGCIISSATLNMSNGGTLITSGLALNTSGATLNWTPGTGTVQLTGTNTLPSTIFTSFYNLIIASNTTTMSRALTINNNLTVNSGATFSTGSTNTWTLSVAGATSVTGTLTLANTATKTFTGDVTINSGGVWNETGAAAINFAGSLTNNATTFTANTGTHTFSGTNKTLSGTTAIVIPTATFTGAYANSGTLTSATLLTVTGTTLTNNGTINASTALSGTGGVTQGTSGILNIGGTSGITTLTATANGNTVNYNGAAQTVHNNNYYNLTLSGSGAKTLQTGTTAIGGDLTLSGTATTSGVTGLTIGGSVILGSGTTFTSGSYTHNVAGNWTNNGGTFTPGSGTVNLNGGSQTIGGSSASTFNNLTLSGSGTKTFSAAETITGTLTINSGVNAGLATGTNSTAACLILNGVSYPAGTYGSSSSAATYKNDTFFSGTGIVTVSPGCCTGGSWLGTTSTDWNTASNWCGGVPTETTDVTISSGTTYQPTIGSAGGLCRNITINNGATLTMGGAYSLTVSGDWTLNTGGTFTPSTSTVTFNGSNAVNINGSAATSFYNLTINKGAASTTVTSTSAGKAFSVGNDLTVTQGNLILQATDANYTVTNDLIVSANGTLTHSVNWDTYGKQLTVSGSIAVDGIFAYTVRSHVQMNSSGTETIRTGANSSSAFSILTLTNGTFNASGTLKINDNFWAGFNSTGVSFHTNGYNVTALAALLNAGGTIYIDGGSLSVTGGLAAGIDANNGAVNLSSGTLNTDALYVGDGTRTGTFSQSGGTSNIGNLTISSTGTYTCTNSPAINISGNWTLNTGGTFTPASSTVTFNGSSAQALGGSSSTTFNNLTINNSTGVTLGANETVSNILTLTSGKVATTSSYYLAVTNTSSSAVTGYSSSSYVNGSLQWSLVTGGSYFFPVGDDSNYRPFELNSINCSSPVVRVAMSSTGANTVDATMSSVDPRNWYAQLVSGSFISATVRITESGLGSTNLVASSSAQSGNYTSRGGNSIGSTITSNAGISYTGSTYFAVGDLLPPALTVVKSSDKSSVVTGDTVTYSITITNTGSGTATNVIATDPLPPYTTYVSNSTRLNGITVAGDGSALPLITGLLVDDNGSRTAGAVATGILPPHSGSVGVATITFQVTVN
;
A
#
# COMPACT_ATOMS: atom_id res chain seq x y z
N MET A 1 29.61 -83.93 16.62
CA MET A 1 29.42 -83.01 15.48
C MET A 1 28.88 -81.68 16.03
N GLN A 2 29.09 -80.57 15.30
CA GLN A 2 28.55 -79.20 15.53
C GLN A 2 27.02 -79.19 15.79
N ASN A 3 26.29 -78.19 16.32
CA ASN A 3 26.50 -76.86 16.98
C ASN A 3 25.09 -76.40 17.48
N ARG A 4 24.84 -75.40 18.35
CA ARG A 4 25.56 -74.65 19.42
C ARG A 4 24.52 -73.75 20.15
N SER A 5 24.70 -73.45 21.46
CA SER A 5 24.15 -72.31 22.26
C SER A 5 22.63 -72.00 22.26
N ASP A 6 21.94 -71.74 23.38
CA ASP A 6 22.25 -71.83 24.83
C ASP A 6 20.91 -72.01 25.61
N PRO A 7 20.83 -72.76 26.73
CA PRO A 7 19.55 -73.20 27.28
C PRO A 7 19.10 -72.61 28.64
N MET A 8 17.81 -72.31 28.71
CA MET A 8 16.81 -72.65 29.76
C MET A 8 17.24 -72.86 31.23
N THR A 9 16.38 -72.40 32.15
CA THR A 9 15.70 -73.35 33.08
C THR A 9 14.40 -72.80 33.68
N LYS A 10 13.63 -73.72 34.26
CA LYS A 10 12.31 -73.55 34.88
C LYS A 10 12.28 -74.46 36.13
N ASN A 11 11.45 -74.15 37.14
CA ASN A 11 10.84 -75.05 38.14
C ASN A 11 11.14 -74.84 39.65
N HIS A 12 10.03 -74.95 40.42
CA HIS A 12 9.81 -75.59 41.73
C HIS A 12 10.33 -75.03 43.08
N GLU A 13 9.35 -74.93 43.99
CA GLU A 13 9.35 -75.28 45.43
C GLU A 13 10.14 -74.45 46.47
N SER A 14 10.04 -74.91 47.73
CA SER A 14 9.72 -74.11 48.92
C SER A 14 10.74 -74.20 50.07
N GLU A 15 10.49 -73.38 51.11
CA GLU A 15 10.91 -73.51 52.53
C GLU A 15 12.05 -72.62 53.12
N ASN A 16 11.70 -72.05 54.29
CA ASN A 16 12.47 -71.96 55.55
C ASN A 16 13.86 -71.27 55.64
N CYS A 17 13.83 -69.99 56.05
CA CYS A 17 14.30 -69.49 57.37
C CYS A 17 15.56 -70.11 58.04
N SER A 18 16.60 -69.28 58.30
CA SER A 18 17.03 -68.85 59.68
C SER A 18 18.53 -68.46 59.80
N LEU A 19 18.79 -67.38 60.58
CA LEU A 19 19.98 -67.13 61.45
C LEU A 19 21.41 -67.10 60.80
N GLN A 20 22.47 -66.47 61.34
CA GLN A 20 22.67 -65.61 62.51
C GLN A 20 23.90 -64.69 62.33
N GLU A 21 23.96 -63.60 63.12
CA GLU A 21 25.14 -62.94 63.71
C GLU A 21 26.55 -63.06 63.08
N ARG A 22 27.21 -61.90 62.96
CA ARG A 22 28.33 -61.56 63.87
C ARG A 22 28.61 -60.06 63.96
N GLN A 23 28.57 -59.53 65.18
CA GLN A 23 29.38 -58.36 65.53
C GLN A 23 30.87 -58.74 65.50
N LEU A 24 31.77 -57.74 65.44
CA LEU A 24 32.79 -57.46 66.48
C LEU A 24 33.75 -56.33 66.00
N PHE A 25 33.82 -55.28 66.84
CA PHE A 25 35.04 -54.55 67.26
C PHE A 25 35.72 -53.45 66.40
N GLN A 26 35.57 -52.23 66.93
CA GLN A 26 36.63 -51.28 67.35
C GLN A 26 37.53 -50.54 66.32
N SER A 27 37.27 -49.21 66.25
CA SER A 27 38.25 -48.12 66.50
C SER A 27 39.42 -47.90 65.52
N PRO A 28 40.23 -46.82 65.64
CA PRO A 28 39.99 -45.46 66.16
C PRO A 28 40.23 -44.38 65.07
N VAL A 29 39.91 -43.10 65.35
CA VAL A 29 40.85 -41.94 65.30
C VAL A 29 40.20 -40.80 66.07
N GLU A 30 40.75 -40.45 67.23
CA GLU A 30 40.59 -39.12 67.82
C GLU A 30 41.73 -38.20 67.36
N SER A 31 41.43 -36.92 67.20
CA SER A 31 42.29 -35.84 67.69
C SER A 31 41.40 -35.08 68.70
N GLY A 32 41.70 -34.99 69.99
CA GLY A 32 43.01 -34.95 70.63
C GLY A 32 43.60 -33.53 70.49
N ILE A 33 43.93 -32.79 71.56
CA ILE A 33 43.70 -33.05 73.00
C ILE A 33 43.82 -31.71 73.80
N LEU A 34 43.13 -31.62 74.94
CA LEU A 34 43.37 -30.71 76.10
C LEU A 34 43.66 -29.19 75.91
N SER A 35 42.75 -28.35 76.43
CA SER A 35 42.93 -27.59 77.69
C SER A 35 41.62 -26.85 78.03
N HIS A 36 41.21 -26.58 79.29
CA HIS A 36 41.62 -27.11 80.59
C HIS A 36 40.41 -27.03 81.55
N GLU A 37 40.38 -27.92 82.55
CA GLU A 37 39.74 -27.79 83.87
C GLU A 37 38.32 -27.22 84.11
N LYS A 38 37.56 -28.02 84.90
CA LYS A 38 36.83 -27.61 86.13
C LYS A 38 36.21 -26.20 86.12
N SER A 39 34.89 -26.06 86.25
CA SER A 39 34.25 -26.35 87.53
C SER A 39 32.73 -26.12 87.49
N ARG A 40 32.01 -26.88 88.33
CA ARG A 40 30.98 -26.47 89.31
C ARG A 40 30.16 -25.20 88.93
N ASN A 41 28.83 -25.26 88.91
CA ASN A 41 28.08 -25.57 90.13
C ASN A 41 26.87 -26.48 89.92
N VAL A 42 26.93 -27.61 90.64
CA VAL A 42 25.77 -28.39 91.07
C VAL A 42 24.98 -27.56 92.08
N ILE A 43 23.73 -27.21 91.77
CA ILE A 43 22.62 -27.23 92.75
C ILE A 43 21.42 -27.86 92.04
N SER A 44 21.40 -29.18 91.98
CA SER A 44 20.20 -29.96 91.68
C SER A 44 20.07 -31.04 92.74
N ARG A 45 18.87 -31.11 93.34
CA ARG A 45 18.45 -32.11 94.34
C ARG A 45 19.36 -32.27 95.56
N ARG A 46 18.90 -31.72 96.69
CA ARG A 46 18.49 -32.48 97.89
C ARG A 46 18.22 -31.52 99.04
N PHE A 47 16.95 -31.26 99.37
CA PHE A 47 16.53 -31.09 100.78
C PHE A 47 15.10 -31.61 101.04
N SER A 48 14.65 -32.59 100.24
CA SER A 48 13.62 -33.54 100.69
C SER A 48 14.25 -34.50 101.70
N ILE A 49 14.40 -34.02 102.95
CA ILE A 49 14.65 -34.83 104.17
C ILE A 49 14.45 -34.00 105.46
N PHE A 50 14.38 -32.67 105.41
CA PHE A 50 14.37 -31.82 106.62
C PHE A 50 13.23 -30.79 106.73
N VAL A 51 12.07 -31.07 106.13
CA VAL A 51 10.77 -30.56 106.66
C VAL A 51 9.83 -31.74 106.92
N LEU A 52 10.40 -32.83 107.45
CA LEU A 52 9.67 -33.93 108.09
C LEU A 52 9.54 -33.71 109.61
N PHE A 53 10.05 -32.58 110.12
CA PHE A 53 10.23 -32.34 111.57
C PHE A 53 9.86 -30.93 112.07
N VAL A 54 9.35 -30.02 111.22
CA VAL A 54 8.82 -28.69 111.64
C VAL A 54 7.39 -28.45 111.13
N SER A 55 6.56 -29.47 111.22
CA SER A 55 5.11 -29.31 111.43
C SER A 55 4.58 -30.35 112.45
N LEU A 56 5.49 -30.98 113.20
CA LEU A 56 5.21 -31.94 114.26
C LEU A 56 4.84 -31.25 115.60
N ILE A 57 4.64 -29.93 115.58
CA ILE A 57 4.28 -29.09 116.74
C ILE A 57 3.00 -28.32 116.39
N TRP A 58 1.90 -29.07 116.29
CA TRP A 58 0.55 -28.69 116.73
C TRP A 58 -0.31 -29.94 117.08
N LEU A 59 0.28 -31.15 117.07
CA LEU A 59 -0.33 -32.36 117.64
C LEU A 59 -0.09 -32.41 119.16
N PHE A 60 -0.84 -31.63 119.92
CA PHE A 60 -1.34 -32.01 121.26
C PHE A 60 -2.43 -31.03 121.73
N THR A 61 -3.47 -30.84 120.92
CA THR A 61 -4.78 -30.41 121.40
C THR A 61 -5.77 -31.53 121.12
N LEU A 62 -6.11 -32.26 122.19
CA LEU A 62 -7.20 -33.24 122.34
C LEU A 62 -7.83 -33.75 121.04
N SER A 63 -7.48 -34.99 120.69
CA SER A 63 -8.24 -35.79 119.76
C SER A 63 -9.64 -36.07 120.32
N GLU A 64 -10.60 -35.22 120.00
CA GLU A 64 -11.96 -35.72 119.80
C GLU A 64 -11.92 -36.59 118.56
N ASN A 65 -12.32 -37.85 118.73
CA ASN A 65 -12.35 -38.83 117.66
C ASN A 65 -13.43 -38.38 116.66
N VAL A 66 -13.02 -37.78 115.55
CA VAL A 66 -13.88 -37.60 114.38
C VAL A 66 -14.04 -38.99 113.75
N TYR A 67 -14.88 -39.81 114.38
CA TYR A 67 -15.43 -41.00 113.79
C TYR A 67 -16.11 -40.59 112.49
N ALA A 68 -15.87 -41.32 111.39
CA ALA A 68 -16.54 -41.07 110.12
C ALA A 68 -18.06 -41.12 110.33
N ALA A 69 -18.70 -39.95 110.32
CA ALA A 69 -20.13 -39.82 110.56
C ALA A 69 -20.88 -39.88 109.22
N THR A 70 -22.17 -40.23 109.28
CA THR A 70 -23.10 -39.94 108.19
C THR A 70 -23.78 -38.60 108.52
N CYS A 71 -23.29 -37.52 107.90
CA CYS A 71 -23.84 -36.18 108.04
C CYS A 71 -24.98 -36.00 107.04
N GLN A 72 -26.22 -36.21 107.50
CA GLN A 72 -27.43 -35.94 106.72
C GLN A 72 -27.83 -34.46 106.87
N SER A 73 -28.43 -33.85 105.84
CA SER A 73 -28.97 -32.49 105.98
C SER A 73 -30.30 -32.48 106.73
N ASP A 74 -30.36 -31.74 107.85
CA ASP A 74 -31.54 -31.61 108.71
C ASP A 74 -32.32 -30.30 108.48
N THR A 75 -31.71 -29.30 107.85
CA THR A 75 -32.32 -28.01 107.53
C THR A 75 -31.79 -27.43 106.21
N THR A 76 -32.49 -26.44 105.65
CA THR A 76 -32.01 -25.63 104.52
C THR A 76 -31.08 -24.53 105.02
N GLY A 77 -29.89 -24.40 104.41
CA GLY A 77 -28.92 -23.35 104.80
C GLY A 77 -27.53 -23.53 104.20
N ASN A 78 -26.52 -22.93 104.83
CA ASN A 78 -25.13 -23.00 104.39
C ASN A 78 -24.42 -24.28 104.86
N TRP A 79 -23.44 -24.76 104.10
CA TRP A 79 -22.60 -25.90 104.47
C TRP A 79 -21.78 -25.60 105.74
N SER A 80 -21.31 -24.36 105.89
CA SER A 80 -20.59 -23.84 107.07
C SER A 80 -21.29 -23.98 108.42
N THR A 81 -22.60 -24.23 108.44
CA THR A 81 -23.42 -24.19 109.65
C THR A 81 -23.61 -25.59 110.21
N ALA A 82 -22.92 -25.91 111.31
CA ALA A 82 -22.96 -27.21 111.98
C ALA A 82 -24.39 -27.72 112.27
N GLY A 83 -25.30 -26.83 112.70
CA GLY A 83 -26.69 -27.17 113.01
C GLY A 83 -27.58 -27.53 111.81
N ASN A 84 -27.04 -27.51 110.58
CA ASN A 84 -27.75 -28.00 109.39
C ASN A 84 -27.47 -29.49 109.13
N TRP A 85 -26.63 -30.13 109.94
CA TRP A 85 -26.14 -31.50 109.74
C TRP A 85 -26.44 -32.40 110.93
N SER A 86 -26.97 -33.60 110.67
CA SER A 86 -27.36 -34.59 111.69
C SER A 86 -26.21 -35.13 112.54
N CYS A 87 -24.97 -34.92 112.10
CA CYS A 87 -23.76 -35.25 112.85
C CYS A 87 -23.38 -34.17 113.88
N GLY A 88 -24.09 -33.03 113.92
CA GLY A 88 -23.89 -31.95 114.90
C GLY A 88 -22.67 -31.06 114.65
N HIS A 89 -21.88 -31.34 113.61
CA HIS A 89 -20.72 -30.55 113.20
C HIS A 89 -20.72 -30.30 111.68
N VAL A 90 -19.83 -29.43 111.21
CA VAL A 90 -19.61 -29.23 109.77
C VAL A 90 -18.89 -30.47 109.20
N PRO A 91 -19.30 -31.03 108.05
CA PRO A 91 -18.67 -32.20 107.45
C PRO A 91 -17.18 -32.01 107.13
N THR A 92 -16.42 -33.08 107.35
CA THR A 92 -14.97 -33.16 107.13
C THR A 92 -14.62 -34.26 106.11
N SER A 93 -13.34 -34.40 105.76
CA SER A 93 -12.85 -35.41 104.81
C SER A 93 -13.07 -36.87 105.25
N ALA A 94 -13.44 -37.13 106.51
CA ALA A 94 -13.83 -38.46 106.99
C ALA A 94 -15.32 -38.77 106.73
N ASP A 95 -16.17 -37.76 106.63
CA ASP A 95 -17.61 -37.91 106.77
C ASP A 95 -18.34 -38.21 105.46
N THR A 96 -19.30 -39.13 105.52
CA THR A 96 -20.22 -39.38 104.42
C THR A 96 -21.36 -38.37 104.49
N VAL A 97 -21.49 -37.55 103.45
CA VAL A 97 -22.45 -36.45 103.40
C VAL A 97 -23.65 -36.86 102.57
N GLU A 98 -24.86 -36.75 103.11
CA GLU A 98 -26.10 -37.04 102.39
C GLU A 98 -27.07 -35.86 102.47
N ILE A 99 -27.27 -35.15 101.36
CA ILE A 99 -28.27 -34.09 101.26
C ILE A 99 -29.62 -34.75 100.93
N VAL A 100 -30.46 -34.84 101.95
CA VAL A 100 -31.73 -35.59 102.04
C VAL A 100 -32.87 -34.65 102.49
N GLY A 101 -34.11 -35.15 102.58
CA GLY A 101 -35.26 -34.35 103.01
C GLY A 101 -35.69 -33.30 101.97
N SER A 102 -36.44 -32.28 102.38
CA SER A 102 -36.87 -31.17 101.50
C SER A 102 -35.88 -30.00 101.49
N TYR A 103 -34.59 -30.29 101.73
CA TYR A 103 -33.61 -29.29 102.10
C TYR A 103 -32.70 -28.88 100.95
N SER A 104 -32.25 -27.63 101.02
CA SER A 104 -31.27 -27.07 100.09
C SER A 104 -30.03 -26.60 100.85
N ILE A 105 -28.87 -27.17 100.54
CA ILE A 105 -27.58 -26.79 101.12
C ILE A 105 -26.80 -25.93 100.12
N THR A 106 -26.24 -24.82 100.59
CA THR A 106 -25.36 -23.93 99.81
C THR A 106 -23.92 -24.06 100.27
N VAL A 107 -23.00 -24.41 99.35
CA VAL A 107 -21.56 -24.35 99.59
C VAL A 107 -21.12 -22.89 99.59
N ASP A 108 -20.68 -22.40 100.74
CA ASP A 108 -20.32 -20.99 100.99
C ASP A 108 -18.83 -20.75 101.30
N GLY A 109 -18.01 -21.80 101.27
CA GLY A 109 -16.57 -21.77 101.57
C GLY A 109 -15.85 -22.98 100.98
N THR A 110 -14.75 -23.42 101.60
CA THR A 110 -13.98 -24.60 101.18
C THR A 110 -14.15 -25.73 102.18
N TYR A 111 -14.73 -26.85 101.75
CA TYR A 111 -15.05 -28.01 102.60
C TYR A 111 -14.55 -29.34 102.01
N ASN A 112 -14.58 -30.39 102.84
CA ASN A 112 -14.19 -31.73 102.43
C ASN A 112 -15.27 -32.75 102.84
N ALA A 113 -15.35 -33.87 102.13
CA ALA A 113 -16.21 -35.01 102.44
C ALA A 113 -15.51 -36.33 102.05
N SER A 114 -15.86 -37.46 102.66
CA SER A 114 -15.43 -38.77 102.18
C SER A 114 -16.28 -39.24 100.99
N THR A 115 -17.60 -39.13 101.09
CA THR A 115 -18.53 -39.28 99.96
C THR A 115 -19.62 -38.22 100.03
N LEU A 116 -20.28 -37.95 98.91
CA LEU A 116 -21.34 -36.94 98.82
C LEU A 116 -22.52 -37.49 98.01
N SER A 117 -23.66 -37.68 98.66
CA SER A 117 -24.94 -38.04 98.03
C SER A 117 -25.89 -36.86 98.05
N VAL A 118 -26.62 -36.61 96.97
CA VAL A 118 -27.72 -35.64 96.91
C VAL A 118 -28.97 -36.36 96.41
N GLY A 119 -30.00 -36.49 97.24
CA GLY A 119 -31.22 -37.23 96.92
C GLY A 119 -31.89 -37.79 98.18
N PRO A 120 -33.23 -37.93 98.20
CA PRO A 120 -33.99 -38.29 99.41
C PRO A 120 -33.62 -39.66 99.98
N ASN A 121 -33.75 -39.82 101.30
CA ASN A 121 -33.65 -41.13 101.94
C ASN A 121 -34.85 -42.02 101.55
N ALA A 122 -34.70 -43.34 101.67
CA ALA A 122 -35.61 -44.32 101.05
C ALA A 122 -37.03 -44.39 101.66
N ALA A 123 -37.38 -43.50 102.59
CA ALA A 123 -38.67 -43.49 103.28
C ALA A 123 -39.64 -42.39 102.80
N TRP A 124 -39.15 -41.21 102.38
CA TRP A 124 -40.00 -40.07 102.03
C TRP A 124 -39.41 -39.21 100.90
N CYS A 125 -40.24 -38.86 99.92
CA CYS A 125 -39.78 -38.36 98.63
C CYS A 125 -39.91 -36.84 98.50
N PHE A 126 -38.87 -36.13 98.96
CA PHE A 126 -38.82 -34.66 98.92
C PHE A 126 -37.65 -34.15 98.05
N ALA A 127 -37.79 -32.92 97.55
CA ALA A 127 -36.84 -32.33 96.61
C ALA A 127 -35.59 -31.83 97.36
N THR A 128 -34.42 -32.24 96.88
CA THR A 128 -33.11 -31.92 97.48
C THR A 128 -32.27 -31.07 96.53
N THR A 129 -31.54 -30.09 97.06
CA THR A 129 -30.61 -29.28 96.23
C THR A 129 -29.27 -29.07 96.92
N LEU A 130 -28.18 -29.28 96.19
CA LEU A 130 -26.86 -28.74 96.52
C LEU A 130 -26.55 -27.58 95.58
N SER A 131 -26.37 -26.37 96.11
CA SER A 131 -25.97 -25.18 95.36
C SER A 131 -24.56 -24.73 95.72
N PHE A 132 -23.82 -24.10 94.80
CA PHE A 132 -22.49 -23.54 95.06
C PHE A 132 -22.50 -22.01 94.93
N ASN A 133 -21.81 -21.31 95.82
CA ASN A 133 -21.47 -19.89 95.66
C ASN A 133 -20.22 -19.70 94.78
N SER A 134 -20.08 -18.51 94.20
CA SER A 134 -18.83 -18.15 93.48
C SER A 134 -17.61 -18.27 94.40
N GLY A 135 -16.53 -18.85 93.89
CA GLY A 135 -15.29 -19.07 94.66
C GLY A 135 -15.33 -20.21 95.71
N SER A 136 -16.50 -20.80 95.99
CA SER A 136 -16.62 -21.92 96.94
C SER A 136 -16.02 -23.23 96.40
N GLN A 137 -15.71 -24.18 97.28
CA GLN A 137 -15.19 -25.49 96.91
C GLN A 137 -15.67 -26.62 97.84
N VAL A 138 -15.95 -27.80 97.27
CA VAL A 138 -16.02 -29.06 98.04
C VAL A 138 -15.06 -30.07 97.41
N THR A 139 -14.23 -30.71 98.25
CA THR A 139 -13.38 -31.83 97.85
C THR A 139 -13.89 -33.13 98.45
N VAL A 140 -14.35 -34.04 97.59
CA VAL A 140 -14.88 -35.36 97.95
C VAL A 140 -13.83 -36.41 97.61
N THR A 141 -13.31 -37.14 98.61
CA THR A 141 -12.25 -38.13 98.36
C THR A 141 -12.75 -39.37 97.62
N GLY A 142 -14.03 -39.70 97.76
CA GLY A 142 -14.79 -40.68 97.00
C GLY A 142 -15.73 -40.08 95.96
N THR A 143 -16.75 -40.87 95.58
CA THR A 143 -17.70 -40.54 94.50
C THR A 143 -18.81 -39.61 94.97
N THR A 144 -19.15 -38.62 94.15
CA THR A 144 -20.36 -37.81 94.30
C THR A 144 -21.52 -38.47 93.56
N THR A 145 -22.61 -38.76 94.26
CA THR A 145 -23.80 -39.47 93.74
C THR A 145 -25.02 -38.57 93.73
N LEU A 146 -25.77 -38.56 92.63
CA LEU A 146 -27.02 -37.80 92.49
C LEU A 146 -28.23 -38.74 92.28
N GLY A 147 -29.28 -38.54 93.07
CA GLY A 147 -30.46 -39.40 93.16
C GLY A 147 -30.35 -40.52 94.19
N ARG A 148 -31.51 -40.97 94.71
CA ARG A 148 -31.75 -42.22 95.45
C ARG A 148 -33.26 -42.56 95.40
N GLY A 149 -33.60 -43.85 95.26
CA GLY A 149 -34.78 -44.47 95.87
C GLY A 149 -36.20 -44.19 95.35
N CYS A 150 -36.56 -43.00 94.84
CA CYS A 150 -37.98 -42.63 94.69
C CYS A 150 -38.44 -41.99 93.36
N ILE A 151 -39.68 -42.32 92.98
CA ILE A 151 -40.37 -42.05 91.70
C ILE A 151 -41.05 -40.68 91.52
N ILE A 152 -41.10 -39.83 92.56
CA ILE A 152 -41.92 -38.60 92.54
C ILE A 152 -41.20 -37.31 93.00
N SER A 153 -39.87 -37.32 93.06
CA SER A 153 -39.08 -36.20 93.59
C SER A 153 -37.88 -35.84 92.73
N SER A 154 -37.31 -34.64 92.94
CA SER A 154 -36.08 -34.18 92.28
C SER A 154 -34.85 -34.14 93.18
N ALA A 155 -33.69 -34.41 92.59
CA ALA A 155 -32.39 -34.23 93.23
C ALA A 155 -31.54 -33.33 92.34
N THR A 156 -31.14 -32.17 92.86
CA THR A 156 -30.56 -31.08 92.07
C THR A 156 -29.13 -30.77 92.50
N LEU A 157 -28.19 -30.80 91.57
CA LEU A 157 -26.84 -30.27 91.74
C LEU A 157 -26.70 -28.99 90.89
N ASN A 158 -26.51 -27.86 91.55
CA ASN A 158 -26.61 -26.52 90.96
C ASN A 158 -25.33 -25.69 91.16
N MET A 159 -24.59 -25.47 90.07
CA MET A 159 -23.38 -24.65 90.04
C MET A 159 -23.60 -23.33 89.28
N SER A 160 -24.85 -22.83 89.20
CA SER A 160 -25.22 -21.59 88.49
C SER A 160 -24.35 -20.39 88.85
N ASN A 161 -23.99 -20.24 90.14
CA ASN A 161 -23.17 -19.13 90.64
C ASN A 161 -21.65 -19.42 90.64
N GLY A 162 -21.21 -20.57 90.11
CA GLY A 162 -19.82 -20.99 90.05
C GLY A 162 -19.44 -22.05 91.10
N GLY A 163 -18.26 -21.90 91.70
CA GLY A 163 -17.68 -22.84 92.67
C GLY A 163 -16.96 -24.03 92.03
N THR A 164 -16.32 -24.86 92.85
CA THR A 164 -15.53 -26.03 92.43
C THR A 164 -15.95 -27.30 93.16
N LEU A 165 -16.31 -28.34 92.42
CA LEU A 165 -16.47 -29.71 92.94
C LEU A 165 -15.26 -30.54 92.52
N ILE A 166 -14.40 -30.88 93.48
CA ILE A 166 -13.37 -31.91 93.29
C ILE A 166 -13.95 -33.22 93.80
N THR A 167 -13.92 -34.30 93.01
CA THR A 167 -14.42 -35.60 93.43
C THR A 167 -13.65 -36.75 92.78
N SER A 168 -13.61 -37.91 93.42
CA SER A 168 -13.12 -39.12 92.76
C SER A 168 -13.89 -39.37 91.48
N GLY A 169 -15.23 -39.23 91.49
CA GLY A 169 -16.11 -39.57 90.38
C GLY A 169 -17.53 -39.04 90.51
N LEU A 170 -18.32 -39.17 89.43
CA LEU A 170 -19.75 -38.86 89.41
C LEU A 170 -20.56 -40.13 89.16
N ALA A 171 -21.58 -40.38 89.99
CA ALA A 171 -22.51 -41.50 89.87
C ALA A 171 -23.97 -41.03 89.95
N LEU A 172 -24.89 -41.88 89.49
CA LEU A 172 -26.34 -41.68 89.63
C LEU A 172 -26.98 -42.90 90.26
N ASN A 173 -28.08 -42.69 90.97
CA ASN A 173 -28.99 -43.75 91.40
C ASN A 173 -30.38 -43.47 90.79
N THR A 174 -30.74 -44.27 89.79
CA THR A 174 -31.77 -43.93 88.78
C THR A 174 -33.15 -44.51 89.04
N SER A 175 -33.44 -44.96 90.27
CA SER A 175 -34.76 -45.49 90.65
C SER A 175 -35.81 -44.36 90.78
N GLY A 176 -36.23 -43.80 89.64
CA GLY A 176 -37.45 -43.01 89.49
C GLY A 176 -37.35 -41.48 89.66
N ALA A 177 -36.27 -40.93 90.23
CA ALA A 177 -36.20 -39.52 90.57
C ALA A 177 -35.89 -38.60 89.35
N THR A 178 -36.43 -37.38 89.36
CA THR A 178 -36.10 -36.32 88.39
C THR A 178 -34.76 -35.70 88.77
N LEU A 179 -33.68 -36.20 88.20
CA LEU A 179 -32.33 -35.71 88.51
C LEU A 179 -32.03 -34.44 87.70
N ASN A 180 -31.62 -33.37 88.37
CA ASN A 180 -31.33 -32.08 87.77
C ASN A 180 -29.85 -31.74 87.93
N TRP A 181 -29.20 -31.32 86.86
CA TRP A 181 -27.82 -30.86 86.86
C TRP A 181 -27.72 -29.54 86.12
N THR A 182 -27.21 -28.50 86.80
CA THR A 182 -27.03 -27.17 86.25
C THR A 182 -25.56 -26.77 86.38
N PRO A 183 -24.73 -26.91 85.31
CA PRO A 183 -23.28 -26.67 85.40
C PRO A 183 -22.89 -25.21 85.63
N GLY A 184 -23.76 -24.27 85.27
CA GLY A 184 -23.56 -22.84 85.51
C GLY A 184 -22.23 -22.31 84.99
N THR A 185 -21.46 -21.67 85.88
CA THR A 185 -20.07 -21.23 85.66
C THR A 185 -19.05 -22.06 86.47
N GLY A 186 -19.47 -23.22 87.00
CA GLY A 186 -18.71 -24.03 87.94
C GLY A 186 -17.55 -24.85 87.33
N THR A 187 -16.67 -25.34 88.20
CA THR A 187 -15.57 -26.23 87.84
C THR A 187 -15.78 -27.60 88.46
N VAL A 188 -15.72 -28.66 87.64
CA VAL A 188 -15.68 -30.04 88.12
C VAL A 188 -14.29 -30.62 87.87
N GLN A 189 -13.67 -31.15 88.92
CA GLN A 189 -12.38 -31.81 88.85
C GLN A 189 -12.51 -33.28 89.25
N LEU A 190 -12.12 -34.19 88.36
CA LEU A 190 -12.18 -35.64 88.55
C LEU A 190 -10.79 -36.20 88.84
N THR A 191 -10.66 -37.01 89.89
CA THR A 191 -9.37 -37.55 90.36
C THR A 191 -9.25 -39.08 90.23
N GLY A 192 -10.36 -39.81 90.15
CA GLY A 192 -10.40 -41.28 90.06
C GLY A 192 -10.60 -41.83 88.65
N THR A 193 -10.61 -43.16 88.51
CA THR A 193 -11.00 -43.86 87.27
C THR A 193 -12.51 -43.96 87.18
N ASN A 194 -13.12 -43.38 86.14
CA ASN A 194 -14.59 -43.30 86.02
C ASN A 194 -15.08 -43.41 84.58
N THR A 195 -16.34 -43.83 84.47
CA THR A 195 -17.18 -43.54 83.31
C THR A 195 -18.23 -42.53 83.77
N LEU A 196 -18.40 -41.40 83.07
CA LEU A 196 -19.44 -40.42 83.40
C LEU A 196 -20.83 -41.09 83.36
N PRO A 197 -21.85 -40.60 84.08
CA PRO A 197 -23.20 -41.18 83.98
C PRO A 197 -23.93 -40.80 82.68
N SER A 198 -24.64 -41.75 82.06
CA SER A 198 -25.17 -41.64 80.70
C SER A 198 -26.45 -40.80 80.54
N THR A 199 -27.00 -40.23 81.61
CA THR A 199 -28.21 -39.40 81.53
C THR A 199 -27.89 -37.91 81.68
N ILE A 200 -27.89 -37.34 82.87
CA ILE A 200 -28.01 -35.88 83.07
C ILE A 200 -26.71 -35.07 82.88
N PHE A 201 -25.54 -35.70 82.97
CA PHE A 201 -24.24 -35.02 82.84
C PHE A 201 -23.84 -34.81 81.37
N THR A 202 -24.69 -34.14 80.60
CA THR A 202 -24.42 -33.78 79.19
C THR A 202 -23.55 -32.56 79.01
N SER A 203 -23.30 -31.79 80.07
CA SER A 203 -22.44 -30.62 79.97
C SER A 203 -21.71 -30.28 81.28
N PHE A 204 -20.56 -29.62 81.15
CA PHE A 204 -19.83 -28.97 82.25
C PHE A 204 -19.52 -27.53 81.84
N TYR A 205 -19.13 -26.66 82.78
CA TYR A 205 -18.56 -25.36 82.42
C TYR A 205 -17.04 -25.47 82.32
N ASN A 206 -16.33 -25.66 83.43
CA ASN A 206 -14.95 -26.17 83.39
C ASN A 206 -14.91 -27.65 83.77
N LEU A 207 -14.12 -28.46 83.06
CA LEU A 207 -13.84 -29.85 83.41
C LEU A 207 -12.32 -30.08 83.49
N ILE A 208 -11.86 -30.58 84.63
CA ILE A 208 -10.46 -30.92 84.87
C ILE A 208 -10.34 -32.42 85.13
N ILE A 209 -9.57 -33.14 84.34
CA ILE A 209 -9.18 -34.52 84.65
C ILE A 209 -7.79 -34.45 85.29
N ALA A 210 -7.74 -34.62 86.61
CA ALA A 210 -6.55 -34.36 87.40
C ALA A 210 -5.59 -35.56 87.46
N SER A 211 -6.13 -36.78 87.40
CA SER A 211 -5.40 -38.05 87.45
C SER A 211 -6.30 -39.19 86.94
N ASN A 212 -5.72 -40.36 86.66
CA ASN A 212 -6.44 -41.57 86.24
C ASN A 212 -7.27 -41.38 84.94
N THR A 213 -8.16 -42.34 84.62
CA THR A 213 -8.92 -42.34 83.35
C THR A 213 -10.38 -41.95 83.54
N THR A 214 -10.84 -40.89 82.87
CA THR A 214 -12.27 -40.56 82.74
C THR A 214 -12.77 -40.86 81.34
N THR A 215 -13.86 -41.63 81.22
CA THR A 215 -14.49 -42.00 79.94
C THR A 215 -15.89 -41.39 79.80
N MET A 216 -16.22 -40.86 78.62
CA MET A 216 -17.57 -40.38 78.28
C MET A 216 -18.57 -41.53 78.13
N SER A 217 -19.84 -41.28 78.48
CA SER A 217 -20.98 -42.21 78.33
C SER A 217 -22.19 -41.64 77.58
N ARG A 218 -22.09 -40.38 77.15
CA ARG A 218 -23.03 -39.68 76.27
C ARG A 218 -22.29 -38.54 75.57
N ALA A 219 -22.93 -37.89 74.61
CA ALA A 219 -22.45 -36.63 74.04
C ALA A 219 -22.23 -35.59 75.16
N LEU A 220 -21.10 -34.88 75.10
CA LEU A 220 -20.65 -33.98 76.17
C LEU A 220 -20.27 -32.60 75.63
N THR A 221 -20.80 -31.55 76.26
CA THR A 221 -20.46 -30.15 75.97
C THR A 221 -19.78 -29.50 77.16
N ILE A 222 -18.55 -29.02 76.99
CA ILE A 222 -17.80 -28.26 77.98
C ILE A 222 -17.91 -26.78 77.58
N ASN A 223 -18.71 -26.01 78.32
CA ASN A 223 -19.07 -24.62 77.97
C ASN A 223 -17.93 -23.60 78.20
N ASN A 224 -16.85 -24.02 78.85
CA ASN A 224 -15.61 -23.26 78.97
C ASN A 224 -14.40 -24.21 78.85
N ASN A 225 -13.53 -24.34 79.84
CA ASN A 225 -12.22 -24.96 79.68
C ASN A 225 -12.21 -26.49 79.93
N LEU A 226 -11.41 -27.22 79.15
CA LEU A 226 -11.03 -28.62 79.40
C LEU A 226 -9.53 -28.70 79.74
N THR A 227 -9.20 -29.27 80.90
CA THR A 227 -7.80 -29.50 81.29
C THR A 227 -7.56 -30.99 81.55
N VAL A 228 -6.52 -31.56 80.94
CA VAL A 228 -6.06 -32.93 81.20
C VAL A 228 -4.64 -32.87 81.75
N ASN A 229 -4.51 -33.08 83.07
CA ASN A 229 -3.23 -32.96 83.78
C ASN A 229 -2.29 -34.13 83.47
N SER A 230 -0.99 -33.96 83.78
CA SER A 230 0.01 -35.02 83.64
C SER A 230 -0.42 -36.29 84.40
N GLY A 231 -0.27 -37.46 83.76
CA GLY A 231 -0.72 -38.74 84.30
C GLY A 231 -2.23 -39.01 84.25
N ALA A 232 -3.04 -38.06 83.77
CA ALA A 232 -4.47 -38.24 83.54
C ALA A 232 -4.77 -38.69 82.10
N THR A 233 -5.90 -39.36 81.89
CA THR A 233 -6.46 -39.71 80.57
C THR A 233 -7.92 -39.27 80.48
N PHE A 234 -8.27 -38.48 79.46
CA PHE A 234 -9.67 -38.28 79.06
C PHE A 234 -9.95 -39.08 77.80
N SER A 235 -11.01 -39.90 77.81
CA SER A 235 -11.37 -40.81 76.72
C SER A 235 -12.81 -40.61 76.27
N THR A 236 -13.03 -40.57 74.96
CA THR A 236 -14.39 -40.51 74.39
C THR A 236 -15.04 -41.90 74.26
N GLY A 237 -14.36 -42.97 74.70
CA GLY A 237 -14.70 -44.36 74.38
C GLY A 237 -14.52 -44.69 72.90
N SER A 238 -14.52 -45.98 72.52
CA SER A 238 -14.25 -46.42 71.13
C SER A 238 -15.48 -46.89 70.34
N THR A 239 -16.50 -47.44 71.01
CA THR A 239 -17.62 -48.15 70.36
C THR A 239 -18.90 -47.33 70.19
N ASN A 240 -18.90 -46.05 70.59
CA ASN A 240 -20.07 -45.19 70.61
C ASN A 240 -20.06 -44.14 69.48
N THR A 241 -21.09 -43.30 69.40
CA THR A 241 -21.19 -42.18 68.44
C THR A 241 -21.39 -40.84 69.16
N TRP A 242 -20.77 -40.66 70.32
CA TRP A 242 -20.93 -39.46 71.14
C TRP A 242 -19.97 -38.34 70.73
N THR A 243 -20.55 -37.16 70.50
CA THR A 243 -19.81 -35.93 70.20
C THR A 243 -19.18 -35.35 71.47
N LEU A 244 -18.02 -34.70 71.30
CA LEU A 244 -17.41 -33.84 72.32
C LEU A 244 -17.38 -32.42 71.75
N SER A 245 -17.84 -31.45 72.52
CA SER A 245 -17.72 -30.02 72.19
C SER A 245 -17.06 -29.29 73.35
N VAL A 246 -16.00 -28.53 73.10
CA VAL A 246 -15.30 -27.69 74.09
C VAL A 246 -15.30 -26.25 73.60
N ALA A 247 -15.92 -25.36 74.35
CA ALA A 247 -16.13 -23.98 73.95
C ALA A 247 -14.93 -23.08 74.27
N GLY A 248 -14.33 -23.27 75.44
CA GLY A 248 -13.14 -22.57 75.92
C GLY A 248 -11.83 -23.30 75.59
N ALA A 249 -10.76 -22.94 76.29
CA ALA A 249 -9.43 -23.47 76.02
C ALA A 249 -9.29 -24.95 76.41
N THR A 250 -8.52 -25.70 75.62
CA THR A 250 -8.17 -27.10 75.92
C THR A 250 -6.67 -27.20 76.20
N SER A 251 -6.30 -27.63 77.40
CA SER A 251 -4.90 -27.78 77.82
C SER A 251 -4.60 -29.24 78.14
N VAL A 252 -3.66 -29.86 77.41
CA VAL A 252 -3.32 -31.29 77.53
C VAL A 252 -1.87 -31.45 77.93
N THR A 253 -1.63 -31.91 79.15
CA THR A 253 -0.31 -32.35 79.66
C THR A 253 -0.32 -33.85 80.02
N GLY A 254 -1.50 -34.46 80.12
CA GLY A 254 -1.70 -35.91 80.14
C GLY A 254 -2.07 -36.45 78.75
N THR A 255 -2.98 -37.41 78.71
CA THR A 255 -3.45 -38.08 77.47
C THR A 255 -4.89 -37.69 77.13
N LEU A 256 -5.12 -37.15 75.93
CA LEU A 256 -6.46 -37.00 75.37
C LEU A 256 -6.66 -38.04 74.27
N THR A 257 -7.58 -38.98 74.51
CA THR A 257 -7.88 -40.10 73.60
C THR A 257 -9.25 -39.91 72.93
N LEU A 258 -9.24 -39.60 71.63
CA LEU A 258 -10.43 -39.43 70.80
C LEU A 258 -10.68 -40.73 70.03
N ALA A 259 -11.32 -41.71 70.68
CA ALA A 259 -11.36 -43.10 70.22
C ALA A 259 -12.60 -43.50 69.41
N ASN A 260 -13.67 -42.69 69.39
CA ASN A 260 -14.88 -42.98 68.63
C ASN A 260 -14.97 -42.16 67.33
N THR A 261 -15.90 -42.53 66.44
CA THR A 261 -16.05 -41.94 65.08
C THR A 261 -16.91 -40.68 64.99
N ALA A 262 -17.55 -40.23 66.08
CA ALA A 262 -18.39 -39.03 66.03
C ALA A 262 -17.58 -37.74 66.06
N THR A 263 -18.18 -36.63 65.63
CA THR A 263 -17.52 -35.32 65.56
C THR A 263 -16.96 -34.85 66.91
N LYS A 264 -15.77 -34.24 66.90
CA LYS A 264 -15.14 -33.57 68.03
C LYS A 264 -14.96 -32.09 67.66
N THR A 265 -15.33 -31.16 68.53
CA THR A 265 -15.28 -29.71 68.25
C THR A 265 -14.60 -28.97 69.39
N PHE A 266 -13.61 -28.14 69.06
CA PHE A 266 -12.85 -27.30 69.99
C PHE A 266 -12.89 -25.86 69.47
N THR A 267 -13.69 -24.97 70.06
CA THR A 267 -13.80 -23.58 69.57
C THR A 267 -12.80 -22.62 70.22
N GLY A 268 -12.36 -22.91 71.44
CA GLY A 268 -11.24 -22.22 72.07
C GLY A 268 -9.89 -22.79 71.64
N ASP A 269 -8.81 -22.15 72.08
CA ASP A 269 -7.45 -22.53 71.70
C ASP A 269 -7.05 -23.87 72.34
N VAL A 270 -6.37 -24.72 71.55
CA VAL A 270 -5.93 -26.06 71.95
C VAL A 270 -4.41 -26.04 72.09
N THR A 271 -3.93 -26.32 73.30
CA THR A 271 -2.50 -26.41 73.62
C THR A 271 -2.19 -27.79 74.15
N ILE A 272 -1.40 -28.55 73.38
CA ILE A 272 -0.80 -29.80 73.83
C ILE A 272 0.59 -29.44 74.35
N ASN A 273 0.74 -29.49 75.67
CA ASN A 273 1.96 -29.11 76.38
C ASN A 273 3.07 -30.16 76.20
N SER A 274 4.29 -29.79 76.54
CA SER A 274 5.40 -30.74 76.64
C SER A 274 5.05 -31.86 77.64
N GLY A 275 5.23 -33.11 77.21
CA GLY A 275 4.78 -34.32 77.94
C GLY A 275 3.35 -34.77 77.63
N GLY A 276 2.54 -33.95 76.95
CA GLY A 276 1.18 -34.30 76.55
C GLY A 276 1.12 -35.31 75.39
N VAL A 277 0.03 -36.06 75.34
CA VAL A 277 -0.29 -37.02 74.28
C VAL A 277 -1.68 -36.70 73.72
N TRP A 278 -1.73 -36.49 72.40
CA TRP A 278 -2.98 -36.36 71.65
C TRP A 278 -3.13 -37.59 70.76
N ASN A 279 -4.18 -38.39 71.00
CA ASN A 279 -4.32 -39.72 70.40
C ASN A 279 -5.71 -39.94 69.82
N GLU A 280 -5.83 -39.83 68.51
CA GLU A 280 -7.08 -40.06 67.78
C GLU A 280 -7.07 -41.46 67.18
N THR A 281 -7.80 -42.38 67.79
CA THR A 281 -7.91 -43.78 67.34
C THR A 281 -9.23 -44.09 66.63
N GLY A 282 -10.22 -43.22 66.75
CA GLY A 282 -11.47 -43.28 65.97
C GLY A 282 -11.38 -42.40 64.73
N ALA A 283 -11.90 -42.87 63.59
CA ALA A 283 -11.96 -42.12 62.34
C ALA A 283 -13.05 -41.01 62.38
N ALA A 284 -12.82 -39.96 63.17
CA ALA A 284 -13.74 -38.86 63.45
C ALA A 284 -13.37 -37.56 62.74
N ALA A 285 -14.39 -36.75 62.42
CA ALA A 285 -14.17 -35.35 62.06
C ALA A 285 -13.78 -34.53 63.30
N ILE A 286 -12.68 -33.78 63.20
CA ILE A 286 -12.13 -32.96 64.30
C ILE A 286 -12.16 -31.48 63.87
N ASN A 287 -12.91 -30.65 64.59
CA ASN A 287 -13.08 -29.24 64.25
C ASN A 287 -12.37 -28.35 65.26
N PHE A 288 -11.53 -27.43 64.77
CA PHE A 288 -10.84 -26.40 65.54
C PHE A 288 -11.29 -25.02 65.08
N ALA A 289 -11.77 -24.17 65.99
CA ALA A 289 -11.95 -22.73 65.75
C ALA A 289 -10.96 -21.85 66.55
N GLY A 290 -10.19 -22.46 67.45
CA GLY A 290 -9.05 -21.85 68.12
C GLY A 290 -7.74 -22.03 67.36
N SER A 291 -6.66 -21.49 67.93
CA SER A 291 -5.29 -21.84 67.57
C SER A 291 -4.95 -23.26 68.05
N LEU A 292 -4.03 -23.93 67.36
CA LEU A 292 -3.49 -25.24 67.77
C LEU A 292 -1.98 -25.12 68.01
N THR A 293 -1.56 -25.41 69.23
CA THR A 293 -0.16 -25.44 69.64
C THR A 293 0.24 -26.87 70.01
N ASN A 294 1.14 -27.47 69.22
CA ASN A 294 1.60 -28.84 69.38
C ASN A 294 3.03 -28.91 69.92
N ASN A 295 3.18 -29.04 71.23
CA ASN A 295 4.44 -29.37 71.89
C ASN A 295 4.42 -30.81 72.44
N ALA A 296 3.54 -31.67 71.90
CA ALA A 296 3.30 -33.02 72.40
C ALA A 296 4.54 -33.92 72.33
N THR A 297 4.59 -34.92 73.21
CA THR A 297 5.48 -36.08 73.03
C THR A 297 4.96 -37.00 71.91
N THR A 298 3.65 -37.11 71.76
CA THR A 298 3.01 -37.88 70.70
C THR A 298 1.76 -37.17 70.19
N PHE A 299 1.68 -36.97 68.87
CA PHE A 299 0.50 -36.46 68.17
C PHE A 299 0.09 -37.49 67.11
N THR A 300 -1.00 -38.22 67.37
CA THR A 300 -1.58 -39.20 66.46
C THR A 300 -2.92 -38.65 65.98
N ALA A 301 -2.99 -38.23 64.71
CA ALA A 301 -4.22 -37.83 64.06
C ALA A 301 -4.88 -39.00 63.31
N ASN A 302 -6.20 -39.00 63.26
CA ASN A 302 -6.99 -40.01 62.56
C ASN A 302 -7.17 -39.68 61.06
N THR A 303 -7.75 -40.60 60.28
CA THR A 303 -7.94 -40.47 58.82
C THR A 303 -9.11 -39.57 58.40
N GLY A 304 -9.96 -39.16 59.33
CA GLY A 304 -11.06 -38.22 59.14
C GLY A 304 -10.60 -36.78 58.90
N THR A 305 -11.56 -35.94 58.50
CA THR A 305 -11.28 -34.54 58.16
C THR A 305 -11.08 -33.69 59.40
N HIS A 306 -9.94 -33.01 59.46
CA HIS A 306 -9.66 -31.99 60.46
C HIS A 306 -9.99 -30.61 59.88
N THR A 307 -11.00 -29.93 60.43
CA THR A 307 -11.48 -28.64 59.93
C THR A 307 -11.00 -27.49 60.81
N PHE A 308 -10.30 -26.53 60.22
CA PHE A 308 -9.80 -25.31 60.86
C PHE A 308 -10.66 -24.12 60.42
N SER A 309 -11.57 -23.67 61.28
CA SER A 309 -12.61 -22.66 60.96
C SER A 309 -12.44 -21.30 61.66
N GLY A 310 -11.43 -21.16 62.52
CA GLY A 310 -11.13 -19.91 63.22
C GLY A 310 -10.55 -18.81 62.33
N THR A 311 -10.80 -17.55 62.68
CA THR A 311 -10.23 -16.38 62.00
C THR A 311 -9.03 -15.82 62.77
N ASN A 312 -7.94 -15.53 62.06
CA ASN A 312 -6.68 -15.01 62.61
C ASN A 312 -6.06 -15.91 63.69
N LYS A 313 -6.12 -17.22 63.46
CA LYS A 313 -5.60 -18.25 64.38
C LYS A 313 -4.24 -18.77 63.93
N THR A 314 -3.55 -19.49 64.80
CA THR A 314 -2.18 -19.97 64.57
C THR A 314 -2.08 -21.48 64.69
N LEU A 315 -1.23 -22.06 63.84
CA LEU A 315 -0.69 -23.41 64.00
C LEU A 315 0.78 -23.28 64.40
N SER A 316 1.16 -23.84 65.55
CA SER A 316 2.50 -23.63 66.11
C SER A 316 2.93 -24.78 67.02
N GLY A 317 4.15 -24.70 67.56
CA GLY A 317 4.73 -25.66 68.47
C GLY A 317 6.00 -26.31 67.93
N THR A 318 6.74 -26.99 68.81
CA THR A 318 8.01 -27.65 68.48
C THR A 318 7.83 -28.99 67.77
N THR A 319 6.65 -29.61 67.88
CA THR A 319 6.35 -30.92 67.31
C THR A 319 5.50 -30.76 66.06
N ALA A 320 5.87 -31.43 64.96
CA ALA A 320 5.14 -31.33 63.70
C ALA A 320 3.67 -31.75 63.87
N ILE A 321 2.75 -30.94 63.32
CA ILE A 321 1.33 -31.28 63.23
C ILE A 321 1.16 -32.14 61.98
N VAL A 322 1.02 -33.45 62.17
CA VAL A 322 0.89 -34.43 61.08
C VAL A 322 -0.57 -34.91 61.04
N ILE A 323 -1.30 -34.51 60.00
CA ILE A 323 -2.73 -34.76 59.84
C ILE A 323 -2.97 -35.37 58.45
N PRO A 324 -3.66 -36.51 58.29
CA PRO A 324 -3.97 -37.05 56.96
C PRO A 324 -4.75 -36.08 56.07
N THR A 325 -5.90 -35.60 56.55
CA THR A 325 -6.84 -34.75 55.80
C THR A 325 -7.12 -33.47 56.57
N ALA A 326 -6.63 -32.32 56.09
CA ALA A 326 -6.78 -31.01 56.74
C ALA A 326 -7.52 -30.03 55.84
N THR A 327 -8.55 -29.37 56.35
CA THR A 327 -9.41 -28.41 55.64
C THR A 327 -9.46 -27.08 56.38
N PHE A 328 -9.08 -26.00 55.72
CA PHE A 328 -9.12 -24.64 56.26
C PHE A 328 -10.30 -23.87 55.67
N THR A 329 -11.25 -23.48 56.52
CA THR A 329 -12.37 -22.58 56.17
C THR A 329 -12.26 -21.22 56.86
N GLY A 330 -11.40 -21.12 57.89
CA GLY A 330 -11.00 -19.86 58.53
C GLY A 330 -9.53 -19.50 58.25
N ALA A 331 -9.15 -18.25 58.51
CA ALA A 331 -7.80 -17.74 58.22
C ALA A 331 -6.80 -18.14 59.32
N TYR A 332 -5.78 -18.91 58.94
CA TYR A 332 -4.72 -19.40 59.85
C TYR A 332 -3.33 -18.98 59.39
N ALA A 333 -2.41 -18.83 60.34
CA ALA A 333 -0.97 -18.73 60.10
C ALA A 333 -0.23 -19.96 60.66
N ASN A 334 0.45 -20.71 59.80
CA ASN A 334 1.38 -21.76 60.19
C ASN A 334 2.76 -21.14 60.52
N SER A 335 3.17 -21.25 61.77
CA SER A 335 4.52 -20.86 62.25
C SER A 335 5.36 -22.07 62.68
N GLY A 336 4.89 -23.29 62.43
CA GLY A 336 5.60 -24.54 62.74
C GLY A 336 5.75 -25.43 61.51
N THR A 337 5.73 -26.75 61.72
CA THR A 337 5.64 -27.73 60.62
C THR A 337 4.25 -28.33 60.57
N LEU A 338 3.54 -28.12 59.47
CA LEU A 338 2.28 -28.79 59.15
C LEU A 338 2.53 -29.79 58.02
N THR A 339 2.18 -31.06 58.24
CA THR A 339 2.24 -32.10 57.21
C THR A 339 0.85 -32.64 56.97
N SER A 340 0.36 -32.50 55.74
CA SER A 340 -0.81 -33.19 55.23
C SER A 340 -0.40 -34.40 54.40
N ALA A 341 -0.76 -35.60 54.86
CA ALA A 341 -0.36 -36.84 54.18
C ALA A 341 -1.26 -37.19 52.98
N THR A 342 -2.54 -36.81 53.00
CA THR A 342 -3.56 -37.26 52.03
C THR A 342 -4.23 -36.10 51.29
N LEU A 343 -4.61 -35.01 51.98
CA LEU A 343 -5.25 -33.86 51.35
C LEU A 343 -5.20 -32.61 52.23
N LEU A 344 -4.64 -31.53 51.68
CA LEU A 344 -4.71 -30.18 52.25
C LEU A 344 -5.69 -29.33 51.43
N THR A 345 -6.80 -28.92 52.03
CA THR A 345 -7.83 -28.09 51.40
C THR A 345 -7.88 -26.71 52.05
N VAL A 346 -7.96 -25.64 51.26
CA VAL A 346 -8.24 -24.27 51.75
C VAL A 346 -9.44 -23.72 50.97
N THR A 347 -10.47 -23.25 51.67
CA THR A 347 -11.76 -22.88 51.08
C THR A 347 -12.19 -21.49 51.55
N GLY A 348 -12.36 -20.55 50.61
CA GLY A 348 -12.87 -19.20 50.89
C GLY A 348 -12.01 -18.33 51.82
N THR A 349 -10.77 -18.72 52.08
CA THR A 349 -9.89 -18.10 53.07
C THR A 349 -8.40 -18.22 52.69
N THR A 350 -7.51 -17.66 53.51
CA THR A 350 -6.05 -17.69 53.29
C THR A 350 -5.34 -18.43 54.43
N LEU A 351 -4.47 -19.38 54.07
CA LEU A 351 -3.50 -20.00 54.95
C LEU A 351 -2.12 -19.34 54.75
N THR A 352 -1.66 -18.58 55.72
CA THR A 352 -0.32 -17.97 55.70
C THR A 352 0.71 -18.97 56.21
N ASN A 353 1.85 -19.11 55.52
CA ASN A 353 2.91 -20.03 55.89
C ASN A 353 4.22 -19.29 56.19
N ASN A 354 4.55 -19.21 57.48
CA ASN A 354 5.79 -18.66 58.00
C ASN A 354 6.79 -19.74 58.44
N GLY A 355 6.39 -21.02 58.37
CA GLY A 355 7.19 -22.19 58.70
C GLY A 355 7.29 -23.16 57.52
N THR A 356 7.04 -24.45 57.77
CA THR A 356 7.00 -25.49 56.71
C THR A 356 5.60 -26.07 56.55
N ILE A 357 5.12 -26.14 55.31
CA ILE A 357 3.94 -26.93 54.93
C ILE A 357 4.38 -28.04 53.98
N ASN A 358 4.02 -29.28 54.30
CA ASN A 358 4.18 -30.44 53.42
C ASN A 358 2.80 -30.92 52.96
N ALA A 359 2.41 -30.59 51.73
CA ALA A 359 1.21 -31.12 51.08
C ALA A 359 1.61 -32.35 50.25
N SER A 360 1.69 -33.52 50.88
CA SER A 360 2.38 -34.70 50.33
C SER A 360 1.75 -35.27 49.05
N THR A 361 0.46 -35.02 48.82
CA THR A 361 -0.36 -35.71 47.81
C THR A 361 -1.27 -34.75 47.05
N ALA A 362 -1.94 -33.82 47.73
CA ALA A 362 -2.69 -32.74 47.09
C ALA A 362 -2.82 -31.49 47.97
N LEU A 363 -2.74 -30.33 47.32
CA LEU A 363 -3.13 -29.01 47.83
C LEU A 363 -4.30 -28.51 46.98
N SER A 364 -5.45 -28.19 47.57
CA SER A 364 -6.69 -27.94 46.82
C SER A 364 -7.60 -26.88 47.44
N GLY A 365 -8.64 -26.48 46.70
CA GLY A 365 -9.76 -25.69 47.22
C GLY A 365 -9.81 -24.24 46.71
N THR A 366 -10.89 -23.54 47.03
CA THR A 366 -11.22 -22.21 46.51
C THR A 366 -10.50 -21.04 47.20
N GLY A 367 -9.79 -21.32 48.29
CA GLY A 367 -9.02 -20.33 49.04
C GLY A 367 -7.61 -20.12 48.49
N GLY A 368 -6.69 -19.69 49.35
CA GLY A 368 -5.30 -19.46 48.97
C GLY A 368 -4.26 -19.78 50.05
N VAL A 369 -3.01 -19.91 49.61
CA VAL A 369 -1.82 -20.03 50.48
C VAL A 369 -0.90 -18.85 50.23
N THR A 370 -0.44 -18.20 51.29
CA THR A 370 0.50 -17.07 51.23
C THR A 370 1.80 -17.43 51.94
N GLN A 371 2.92 -17.44 51.19
CA GLN A 371 4.25 -17.69 51.71
C GLN A 371 4.80 -16.43 52.40
N GLY A 372 5.15 -16.54 53.68
CA GLY A 372 6.00 -15.57 54.37
C GLY A 372 7.46 -15.72 53.95
N THR A 373 8.31 -14.77 54.33
CA THR A 373 9.72 -14.67 53.89
C THR A 373 10.59 -15.90 54.23
N SER A 374 10.27 -16.62 55.30
CA SER A 374 10.95 -17.88 55.69
C SER A 374 10.13 -19.13 55.34
N GLY A 375 9.01 -18.98 54.64
CA GLY A 375 8.07 -20.06 54.35
C GLY A 375 8.63 -21.07 53.35
N ILE A 376 8.52 -22.36 53.70
CA ILE A 376 8.80 -23.49 52.83
C ILE A 376 7.48 -24.21 52.55
N LEU A 377 7.12 -24.35 51.28
CA LEU A 377 5.94 -25.11 50.84
C LEU A 377 6.40 -26.26 49.93
N ASN A 378 6.34 -27.49 50.44
CA ASN A 378 6.57 -28.71 49.68
C ASN A 378 5.24 -29.24 49.14
N ILE A 379 5.14 -29.45 47.83
CA ILE A 379 3.95 -29.98 47.15
C ILE A 379 4.36 -31.28 46.45
N GLY A 380 3.84 -32.42 46.94
CA GLY A 380 4.18 -33.76 46.44
C GLY A 380 3.26 -34.30 45.35
N GLY A 381 2.11 -33.65 45.11
CA GLY A 381 1.20 -34.00 44.01
C GLY A 381 0.49 -32.79 43.42
N THR A 382 -0.84 -32.83 43.28
CA THR A 382 -1.60 -31.80 42.54
C THR A 382 -1.76 -30.50 43.34
N SER A 383 -1.49 -29.35 42.70
CA SER A 383 -1.71 -28.00 43.25
C SER A 383 -2.96 -27.36 42.64
N GLY A 384 -4.14 -27.77 43.10
CA GLY A 384 -5.46 -27.31 42.66
C GLY A 384 -6.08 -26.22 43.56
N ILE A 385 -5.27 -25.35 44.14
CA ILE A 385 -5.72 -24.19 44.93
C ILE A 385 -5.96 -22.97 44.02
N THR A 386 -6.91 -22.10 44.33
CA THR A 386 -7.17 -20.89 43.52
C THR A 386 -5.99 -19.92 43.53
N THR A 387 -5.53 -19.53 44.72
CA THR A 387 -4.51 -18.48 44.87
C THR A 387 -3.28 -19.00 45.61
N LEU A 388 -2.12 -18.90 44.97
CA LEU A 388 -0.84 -19.01 45.65
C LEU A 388 -0.19 -17.62 45.66
N THR A 389 0.38 -17.19 46.77
CA THR A 389 1.19 -15.96 46.86
C THR A 389 2.60 -16.35 47.27
N ALA A 390 3.53 -16.40 46.32
CA ALA A 390 4.87 -16.97 46.52
C ALA A 390 6.02 -15.99 46.22
N THR A 391 5.78 -14.69 46.16
CA THR A 391 6.76 -13.66 45.75
C THR A 391 7.53 -12.98 46.90
N ALA A 392 7.23 -13.30 48.16
CA ALA A 392 7.91 -12.70 49.32
C ALA A 392 9.40 -13.09 49.38
N ASN A 393 10.29 -12.10 49.51
CA ASN A 393 11.75 -12.32 49.49
C ASN A 393 12.20 -13.35 50.55
N GLY A 394 12.94 -14.37 50.10
CA GLY A 394 13.49 -15.47 50.91
C GLY A 394 12.70 -16.78 50.82
N ASN A 395 11.41 -16.75 50.49
CA ASN A 395 10.56 -17.94 50.55
C ASN A 395 10.92 -18.98 49.48
N THR A 396 10.55 -20.24 49.73
CA THR A 396 10.75 -21.34 48.78
C THR A 396 9.46 -22.13 48.55
N VAL A 397 9.10 -22.36 47.29
CA VAL A 397 8.11 -23.38 46.91
C VAL A 397 8.81 -24.51 46.17
N ASN A 398 8.54 -25.74 46.59
CA ASN A 398 9.21 -26.94 46.10
C ASN A 398 8.19 -27.96 45.57
N TYR A 399 8.23 -28.26 44.29
CA TYR A 399 7.42 -29.31 43.66
C TYR A 399 8.24 -30.60 43.64
N ASN A 400 8.02 -31.47 44.63
CA ASN A 400 8.90 -32.59 44.97
C ASN A 400 8.35 -34.00 44.66
N GLY A 401 7.20 -34.08 43.97
CA GLY A 401 6.56 -35.33 43.57
C GLY A 401 7.18 -36.03 42.37
N ALA A 402 6.36 -36.81 41.67
CA ALA A 402 6.62 -37.30 40.32
C ALA A 402 6.17 -36.22 39.28
N ALA A 403 5.42 -36.60 38.24
CA ALA A 403 4.84 -35.63 37.31
C ALA A 403 3.87 -34.66 38.02
N GLN A 404 4.03 -33.36 37.81
CA GLN A 404 3.27 -32.30 38.46
C GLN A 404 3.09 -31.08 37.55
N THR A 405 1.93 -30.45 37.61
CA THR A 405 1.74 -29.09 37.09
C THR A 405 2.11 -28.09 38.17
N VAL A 406 3.03 -27.18 37.86
CA VAL A 406 3.41 -26.06 38.73
C VAL A 406 2.28 -25.03 38.72
N HIS A 407 1.94 -24.46 39.87
CA HIS A 407 0.84 -23.48 39.97
C HIS A 407 1.14 -22.21 39.17
N ASN A 408 0.09 -21.64 38.56
CA ASN A 408 0.16 -20.55 37.60
C ASN A 408 0.43 -19.19 38.28
N ASN A 409 1.66 -19.01 38.74
CA ASN A 409 2.09 -17.85 39.54
C ASN A 409 3.58 -17.54 39.36
N ASN A 410 3.98 -16.36 39.83
CA ASN A 410 5.38 -15.98 40.05
C ASN A 410 5.87 -16.43 41.43
N TYR A 411 7.17 -16.70 41.53
CA TYR A 411 7.81 -17.26 42.73
C TYR A 411 8.97 -16.36 43.20
N TYR A 412 9.41 -16.52 44.44
CA TYR A 412 10.71 -16.02 44.87
C TYR A 412 11.77 -17.07 44.56
N ASN A 413 11.97 -18.10 45.39
CA ASN A 413 12.74 -19.28 45.02
C ASN A 413 11.79 -20.40 44.56
N LEU A 414 12.07 -20.99 43.39
CA LEU A 414 11.33 -22.13 42.85
C LEU A 414 12.25 -23.35 42.76
N THR A 415 11.91 -24.39 43.50
CA THR A 415 12.58 -25.69 43.44
C THR A 415 11.71 -26.72 42.74
N LEU A 416 12.30 -27.40 41.77
CA LEU A 416 11.69 -28.49 41.00
C LEU A 416 12.49 -29.76 41.31
N SER A 417 11.97 -30.61 42.20
CA SER A 417 12.70 -31.76 42.77
C SER A 417 11.93 -33.07 42.64
N GLY A 418 12.51 -34.17 43.12
CA GLY A 418 11.92 -35.50 42.98
C GLY A 418 12.18 -36.09 41.60
N SER A 419 11.13 -36.42 40.85
CA SER A 419 11.24 -37.09 39.54
C SER A 419 10.18 -36.59 38.55
N GLY A 420 10.33 -36.93 37.27
CA GLY A 420 9.31 -36.72 36.25
C GLY A 420 9.09 -35.25 35.85
N ALA A 421 8.09 -35.03 35.00
CA ALA A 421 7.84 -33.72 34.39
C ALA A 421 7.16 -32.73 35.34
N LYS A 422 7.80 -31.57 35.53
CA LYS A 422 7.33 -30.40 36.27
C LYS A 422 6.88 -29.36 35.27
N THR A 423 5.62 -29.43 34.86
CA THR A 423 5.04 -28.56 33.82
C THR A 423 4.80 -27.17 34.38
N LEU A 424 5.66 -26.20 34.02
CA LEU A 424 5.43 -24.78 34.27
C LEU A 424 4.14 -24.31 33.58
N GLN A 425 3.56 -23.20 34.02
CA GLN A 425 2.36 -22.60 33.41
C GLN A 425 2.65 -21.18 32.92
N THR A 426 1.85 -20.69 31.97
CA THR A 426 2.15 -19.46 31.21
C THR A 426 2.22 -18.18 32.05
N GLY A 427 1.59 -18.16 33.23
CA GLY A 427 1.67 -17.09 34.22
C GLY A 427 2.89 -17.16 35.14
N THR A 428 3.70 -18.22 35.09
CA THR A 428 5.04 -18.22 35.72
C THR A 428 6.01 -17.48 34.82
N THR A 429 6.03 -16.14 34.94
CA THR A 429 6.86 -15.23 34.15
C THR A 429 8.12 -14.77 34.90
N ALA A 430 8.13 -14.83 36.23
CA ALA A 430 9.22 -14.35 37.07
C ALA A 430 9.52 -15.25 38.27
N ILE A 431 10.82 -15.38 38.56
CA ILE A 431 11.38 -16.05 39.72
C ILE A 431 12.34 -15.04 40.37
N GLY A 432 11.97 -14.47 41.51
CA GLY A 432 12.70 -13.36 42.13
C GLY A 432 14.11 -13.72 42.63
N GLY A 433 14.28 -14.97 43.06
CA GLY A 433 15.54 -15.59 43.47
C GLY A 433 15.91 -16.74 42.53
N ASP A 434 16.28 -17.88 43.10
CA ASP A 434 16.85 -19.00 42.34
C ASP A 434 15.79 -19.92 41.71
N LEU A 435 16.09 -20.42 40.50
CA LEU A 435 15.44 -21.58 39.90
C LEU A 435 16.35 -22.80 40.07
N THR A 436 15.95 -23.74 40.92
CA THR A 436 16.73 -24.96 41.20
C THR A 436 16.01 -26.21 40.71
N LEU A 437 16.66 -26.99 39.84
CA LEU A 437 16.25 -28.35 39.51
C LEU A 437 17.10 -29.36 40.28
N SER A 438 16.48 -30.39 40.86
CA SER A 438 17.19 -31.48 41.55
C SER A 438 16.51 -32.84 41.40
N GLY A 439 17.21 -33.92 41.75
CA GLY A 439 16.75 -35.28 41.52
C GLY A 439 16.74 -35.63 40.03
N THR A 440 15.64 -36.21 39.55
CA THR A 440 15.41 -36.54 38.13
C THR A 440 14.25 -35.74 37.54
N ALA A 441 14.01 -34.54 38.08
CA ALA A 441 12.98 -33.64 37.61
C ALA A 441 13.30 -33.13 36.19
N THR A 442 12.30 -33.13 35.32
CA THR A 442 12.36 -32.48 34.01
C THR A 442 11.40 -31.31 33.95
N THR A 443 11.70 -30.25 33.21
CA THR A 443 10.78 -29.11 33.03
C THR A 443 10.93 -28.51 31.63
N SER A 444 9.86 -27.87 31.16
CA SER A 444 9.85 -27.13 29.90
C SER A 444 9.46 -25.68 30.14
N GLY A 445 10.19 -24.76 29.53
CA GLY A 445 9.83 -23.34 29.44
C GLY A 445 8.54 -23.17 28.65
N VAL A 446 7.63 -22.38 29.19
CA VAL A 446 6.29 -22.10 28.64
C VAL A 446 6.04 -20.62 28.35
N THR A 447 6.99 -19.78 28.76
CA THR A 447 7.08 -18.34 28.51
C THR A 447 8.52 -17.91 28.74
N GLY A 448 8.86 -16.66 28.44
CA GLY A 448 10.17 -16.09 28.79
C GLY A 448 10.24 -15.86 30.30
N LEU A 449 11.16 -16.53 30.98
CA LEU A 449 11.37 -16.36 32.43
C LEU A 449 12.29 -15.18 32.71
N THR A 450 11.95 -14.37 33.70
CA THR A 450 12.88 -13.42 34.32
C THR A 450 13.31 -13.96 35.69
N ILE A 451 14.58 -14.31 35.81
CA ILE A 451 15.17 -14.98 36.99
C ILE A 451 16.15 -14.01 37.64
N GLY A 452 15.80 -13.52 38.84
CA GLY A 452 16.60 -12.55 39.59
C GLY A 452 17.83 -13.17 40.26
N GLY A 453 17.75 -14.45 40.63
CA GLY A 453 18.86 -15.26 41.12
C GLY A 453 19.48 -16.13 40.02
N SER A 454 20.01 -17.27 40.44
CA SER A 454 20.73 -18.23 39.61
C SER A 454 19.82 -19.31 39.03
N VAL A 455 20.24 -19.90 37.90
CA VAL A 455 19.71 -21.17 37.40
C VAL A 455 20.66 -22.28 37.81
N ILE A 456 20.13 -23.28 38.52
CA ILE A 456 20.91 -24.40 39.07
C ILE A 456 20.31 -25.71 38.54
N LEU A 457 21.04 -26.40 37.68
CA LEU A 457 20.68 -27.71 37.13
C LEU A 457 21.45 -28.82 37.87
N GLY A 458 20.77 -29.57 38.73
CA GLY A 458 21.35 -30.72 39.43
C GLY A 458 21.57 -31.93 38.52
N SER A 459 22.44 -32.84 38.97
CA SER A 459 22.74 -34.10 38.29
C SER A 459 21.46 -34.89 37.97
N GLY A 460 21.31 -35.32 36.71
CA GLY A 460 20.17 -36.12 36.25
C GLY A 460 18.88 -35.34 35.95
N THR A 461 18.89 -34.01 36.06
CA THR A 461 17.74 -33.15 35.74
C THR A 461 17.69 -32.79 34.25
N THR A 462 16.56 -32.29 33.76
CA THR A 462 16.46 -31.74 32.39
C THR A 462 15.65 -30.45 32.36
N PHE A 463 16.20 -29.38 31.77
CA PHE A 463 15.47 -28.15 31.48
C PHE A 463 15.42 -27.91 29.97
N THR A 464 14.21 -27.86 29.40
CA THR A 464 13.96 -27.56 27.99
C THR A 464 13.46 -26.12 27.85
N SER A 465 14.25 -25.15 27.40
CA SER A 465 13.83 -23.73 27.42
C SER A 465 12.74 -23.35 26.39
N GLY A 466 12.45 -24.20 25.40
CA GLY A 466 11.47 -23.91 24.36
C GLY A 466 11.99 -22.87 23.35
N SER A 467 11.14 -21.92 22.95
CA SER A 467 11.44 -20.89 21.95
C SER A 467 11.56 -19.47 22.52
N TYR A 468 11.68 -19.34 23.84
CA TYR A 468 11.58 -18.06 24.56
C TYR A 468 12.94 -17.49 24.94
N THR A 469 12.98 -16.18 25.24
CA THR A 469 14.13 -15.55 25.90
C THR A 469 13.99 -15.66 27.42
N HIS A 470 14.96 -16.29 28.07
CA HIS A 470 15.07 -16.38 29.52
C HIS A 470 16.15 -15.42 30.01
N ASN A 471 15.76 -14.40 30.78
CA ASN A 471 16.68 -13.46 31.40
C ASN A 471 17.15 -14.02 32.75
N VAL A 472 18.46 -14.10 32.97
CA VAL A 472 19.07 -14.59 34.21
C VAL A 472 20.04 -13.53 34.71
N ALA A 473 19.80 -13.01 35.91
CA ALA A 473 20.65 -11.99 36.55
C ALA A 473 21.74 -12.60 37.45
N GLY A 474 21.51 -13.78 38.04
CA GLY A 474 22.49 -14.56 38.79
C GLY A 474 23.32 -15.52 37.91
N ASN A 475 23.91 -16.55 38.50
CA ASN A 475 24.80 -17.47 37.76
C ASN A 475 24.03 -18.54 36.99
N TRP A 476 24.66 -19.10 35.95
CA TRP A 476 24.21 -20.31 35.27
C TRP A 476 25.08 -21.48 35.71
N THR A 477 24.52 -22.43 36.45
CA THR A 477 25.26 -23.54 37.05
C THR A 477 24.69 -24.89 36.60
N ASN A 478 25.46 -25.65 35.81
CA ASN A 478 25.11 -27.01 35.39
C ASN A 478 25.99 -28.05 36.10
N ASN A 479 25.41 -28.78 37.05
CA ASN A 479 26.08 -29.79 37.88
C ASN A 479 25.72 -31.23 37.44
N GLY A 480 25.82 -31.51 36.14
CA GLY A 480 25.46 -32.81 35.54
C GLY A 480 24.00 -32.94 35.10
N GLY A 481 23.29 -31.82 34.96
CA GLY A 481 21.97 -31.76 34.32
C GLY A 481 22.04 -31.62 32.80
N THR A 482 20.91 -31.83 32.14
CA THR A 482 20.77 -31.65 30.68
C THR A 482 19.99 -30.37 30.39
N PHE A 483 20.64 -29.37 29.78
CA PHE A 483 19.93 -28.23 29.21
C PHE A 483 19.61 -28.49 27.73
N THR A 484 18.33 -28.42 27.36
CA THR A 484 17.83 -28.61 26.00
C THR A 484 17.32 -27.26 25.48
N PRO A 485 18.12 -26.51 24.72
CA PRO A 485 17.85 -25.09 24.52
C PRO A 485 16.65 -24.76 23.60
N GLY A 486 16.18 -25.75 22.82
CA GLY A 486 15.14 -25.54 21.82
C GLY A 486 15.58 -24.54 20.76
N SER A 487 14.71 -23.57 20.42
CA SER A 487 15.05 -22.42 19.57
C SER A 487 15.21 -21.11 20.35
N GLY A 488 15.15 -21.17 21.68
CA GLY A 488 15.15 -20.02 22.57
C GLY A 488 16.51 -19.34 22.75
N THR A 489 16.51 -18.36 23.66
CA THR A 489 17.67 -17.54 24.01
C THR A 489 17.86 -17.53 25.52
N VAL A 490 19.08 -17.75 26.01
CA VAL A 490 19.45 -17.41 27.38
C VAL A 490 20.14 -16.05 27.35
N ASN A 491 19.67 -15.11 28.16
CA ASN A 491 20.23 -13.77 28.27
C ASN A 491 20.80 -13.56 29.69
N LEU A 492 22.12 -13.52 29.79
CA LEU A 492 22.84 -13.24 31.04
C LEU A 492 22.93 -11.73 31.21
N ASN A 493 21.99 -11.15 31.96
CA ASN A 493 21.72 -9.70 31.98
C ASN A 493 22.07 -9.00 33.31
N GLY A 494 22.75 -9.69 34.22
CA GLY A 494 23.21 -9.15 35.50
C GLY A 494 24.51 -8.35 35.40
N GLY A 495 25.21 -8.25 36.55
CA GLY A 495 26.60 -7.80 36.60
C GLY A 495 27.57 -8.90 36.16
N SER A 496 28.73 -9.02 36.82
CA SER A 496 29.60 -10.18 36.59
C SER A 496 28.87 -11.49 36.93
N GLN A 497 28.88 -12.44 35.99
CA GLN A 497 28.16 -13.72 36.09
C GLN A 497 29.08 -14.85 35.64
N THR A 498 28.82 -16.07 36.11
CA THR A 498 29.53 -17.27 35.71
C THR A 498 28.58 -18.25 35.02
N ILE A 499 29.02 -18.78 33.87
CA ILE A 499 28.53 -20.03 33.28
C ILE A 499 29.50 -21.12 33.73
N GLY A 500 29.03 -22.04 34.55
CA GLY A 500 29.89 -23.07 35.14
C GLY A 500 29.11 -24.22 35.79
N GLY A 501 29.73 -24.84 36.78
CA GLY A 501 29.30 -26.13 37.34
C GLY A 501 30.22 -27.26 36.86
N SER A 502 29.87 -28.51 37.19
CA SER A 502 30.66 -29.70 36.81
C SER A 502 30.44 -30.17 35.36
N SER A 503 29.60 -29.51 34.58
CA SER A 503 29.33 -29.85 33.18
C SER A 503 29.08 -28.60 32.33
N ALA A 504 29.60 -28.59 31.11
CA ALA A 504 29.29 -27.54 30.14
C ALA A 504 27.80 -27.58 29.76
N SER A 505 27.29 -26.48 29.22
CA SER A 505 25.93 -26.33 28.73
C SER A 505 25.90 -26.17 27.20
N THR A 506 24.78 -26.57 26.61
CA THR A 506 24.48 -26.33 25.20
C THR A 506 23.36 -25.31 25.09
N PHE A 507 23.65 -24.13 24.58
CA PHE A 507 22.70 -23.06 24.31
C PHE A 507 22.32 -23.07 22.82
N ASN A 508 21.13 -22.56 22.50
CA ASN A 508 20.79 -22.26 21.11
C ASN A 508 21.27 -20.84 20.79
N ASN A 509 20.61 -19.84 21.35
CA ASN A 509 21.16 -18.47 21.39
C ASN A 509 21.61 -18.13 22.81
N LEU A 510 22.73 -17.43 22.93
CA LEU A 510 23.27 -16.92 24.18
C LEU A 510 23.56 -15.42 24.02
N THR A 511 22.91 -14.59 24.83
CA THR A 511 23.14 -13.14 24.88
C THR A 511 23.86 -12.78 26.17
N LEU A 512 24.93 -12.01 26.06
CA LEU A 512 25.68 -11.43 27.16
C LEU A 512 25.34 -9.94 27.23
N SER A 513 24.60 -9.52 28.27
CA SER A 513 24.12 -8.15 28.45
C SER A 513 24.25 -7.69 29.91
N GLY A 514 23.69 -6.53 30.27
CA GLY A 514 23.93 -5.91 31.58
C GLY A 514 25.32 -5.29 31.65
N SER A 515 26.16 -5.71 32.61
CA SER A 515 27.51 -5.18 32.79
C SER A 515 28.49 -6.24 33.28
N GLY A 516 29.79 -5.91 33.30
CA GLY A 516 30.84 -6.75 33.86
C GLY A 516 31.21 -7.95 32.99
N THR A 517 31.98 -8.87 33.58
CA THR A 517 32.51 -10.05 32.88
C THR A 517 31.58 -11.24 33.01
N LYS A 518 31.24 -11.88 31.90
CA LYS A 518 30.53 -13.16 31.87
C LYS A 518 31.56 -14.27 31.71
N THR A 519 31.88 -14.97 32.79
CA THR A 519 32.94 -15.99 32.82
C THR A 519 32.43 -17.33 32.34
N PHE A 520 33.06 -17.89 31.31
CA PHE A 520 32.80 -19.23 30.78
C PHE A 520 33.83 -20.15 31.43
N SER A 521 33.42 -20.90 32.46
CA SER A 521 34.31 -21.80 33.21
C SER A 521 34.62 -23.11 32.48
N ALA A 522 33.84 -23.46 31.46
CA ALA A 522 34.06 -24.62 30.60
C ALA A 522 33.96 -24.21 29.11
N ALA A 523 34.13 -25.19 28.21
CA ALA A 523 33.91 -25.02 26.79
C ALA A 523 32.41 -25.16 26.47
N GLU A 524 31.72 -24.03 26.33
CA GLU A 524 30.27 -23.99 26.09
C GLU A 524 29.95 -24.19 24.60
N THR A 525 28.80 -24.78 24.29
CA THR A 525 28.33 -24.95 22.90
C THR A 525 27.14 -24.04 22.63
N ILE A 526 27.22 -23.19 21.61
CA ILE A 526 26.13 -22.30 21.18
C ILE A 526 25.75 -22.69 19.75
N THR A 527 24.64 -23.42 19.57
CA THR A 527 24.24 -23.98 18.26
C THR A 527 23.69 -22.93 17.29
N GLY A 528 23.34 -21.75 17.80
CA GLY A 528 22.91 -20.56 17.06
C GLY A 528 23.85 -19.39 17.35
N THR A 529 23.31 -18.28 17.85
CA THR A 529 24.03 -17.00 17.98
C THR A 529 24.55 -16.73 19.38
N LEU A 530 25.84 -16.41 19.47
CA LEU A 530 26.44 -15.71 20.60
C LEU A 530 26.41 -14.19 20.34
N THR A 531 25.69 -13.45 21.19
CA THR A 531 25.63 -11.98 21.13
C THR A 531 26.33 -11.38 22.34
N ILE A 532 27.27 -10.47 22.13
CA ILE A 532 27.95 -9.72 23.20
C ILE A 532 27.65 -8.23 23.04
N ASN A 533 26.90 -7.65 23.98
CA ASN A 533 26.52 -6.23 23.93
C ASN A 533 27.68 -5.32 24.40
N SER A 534 27.62 -4.03 24.05
CA SER A 534 28.56 -3.03 24.56
C SER A 534 28.59 -2.99 26.10
N GLY A 535 29.78 -2.77 26.68
CA GLY A 535 29.99 -2.72 28.13
C GLY A 535 30.09 -4.10 28.82
N VAL A 536 30.07 -5.19 28.05
CA VAL A 536 30.17 -6.57 28.53
C VAL A 536 31.29 -7.30 27.79
N ASN A 537 32.04 -8.15 28.50
CA ASN A 537 32.99 -9.07 27.88
C ASN A 537 32.79 -10.53 28.31
N ALA A 538 33.08 -11.45 27.40
CA ALA A 538 33.17 -12.88 27.68
C ALA A 538 34.56 -13.21 28.26
N GLY A 539 34.61 -13.69 29.49
CA GLY A 539 35.82 -14.19 30.13
C GLY A 539 36.01 -15.67 29.84
N LEU A 540 36.97 -16.00 28.97
CA LEU A 540 37.18 -17.36 28.46
C LEU A 540 38.30 -18.05 29.25
N ALA A 541 37.95 -19.09 30.01
CA ALA A 541 38.90 -19.82 30.84
C ALA A 541 40.05 -20.48 30.05
N THR A 542 41.19 -20.65 30.69
CA THR A 542 42.40 -21.21 30.05
C THR A 542 42.16 -22.59 29.48
N GLY A 543 42.49 -22.78 28.20
CA GLY A 543 42.35 -24.06 27.50
C GLY A 543 40.92 -24.39 27.03
N THR A 544 39.95 -23.50 27.21
CA THR A 544 38.60 -23.70 26.66
C THR A 544 38.48 -23.22 25.21
N ASN A 545 37.66 -23.92 24.43
CA ASN A 545 37.22 -23.52 23.10
C ASN A 545 35.70 -23.63 23.05
N SER A 546 35.00 -22.53 23.34
CA SER A 546 33.55 -22.49 23.17
C SER A 546 33.20 -22.40 21.69
N THR A 547 32.05 -22.89 21.26
CA THR A 547 31.65 -22.87 19.84
C THR A 547 30.40 -22.04 19.63
N ALA A 548 30.31 -21.34 18.49
CA ALA A 548 29.13 -20.60 18.08
C ALA A 548 28.86 -20.78 16.58
N ALA A 549 27.59 -20.94 16.17
CA ALA A 549 27.24 -20.88 14.75
C ALA A 549 27.26 -19.44 14.20
N CYS A 550 27.04 -18.47 15.08
CA CYS A 550 27.13 -17.03 14.79
C CYS A 550 27.76 -16.25 15.95
N LEU A 551 28.50 -15.19 15.62
CA LEU A 551 28.96 -14.18 16.57
C LEU A 551 28.43 -12.79 16.18
N ILE A 552 27.78 -12.11 17.13
CA ILE A 552 27.39 -10.71 17.04
C ILE A 552 28.07 -9.94 18.16
N LEU A 553 28.86 -8.91 17.83
CA LEU A 553 29.46 -7.99 18.79
C LEU A 553 28.82 -6.60 18.61
N ASN A 554 28.16 -6.09 19.65
CA ASN A 554 27.46 -4.80 19.64
C ASN A 554 26.57 -4.56 18.40
N GLY A 555 25.82 -5.59 17.99
CA GLY A 555 24.91 -5.54 16.83
C GLY A 555 25.55 -5.82 15.46
N VAL A 556 26.87 -5.95 15.37
CA VAL A 556 27.58 -6.29 14.12
C VAL A 556 27.85 -7.80 14.06
N SER A 557 27.50 -8.45 12.95
CA SER A 557 27.79 -9.88 12.71
C SER A 557 29.22 -10.09 12.19
N TYR A 558 29.89 -11.13 12.68
CA TYR A 558 31.29 -11.43 12.37
C TYR A 558 31.45 -12.73 11.54
N PRO A 559 32.53 -12.85 10.73
CA PRO A 559 32.80 -14.03 9.91
C PRO A 559 33.17 -15.28 10.72
N ALA A 560 33.34 -16.41 10.03
CA ALA A 560 33.90 -17.62 10.62
C ALA A 560 35.35 -17.42 11.05
N GLY A 561 35.75 -18.05 12.15
CA GLY A 561 37.13 -18.01 12.66
C GLY A 561 37.20 -18.20 14.16
N THR A 562 38.40 -18.05 14.74
CA THR A 562 38.59 -18.07 16.19
C THR A 562 38.65 -16.65 16.73
N TYR A 563 37.86 -16.39 17.78
CA TYR A 563 37.72 -15.09 18.44
C TYR A 563 38.18 -15.17 19.89
N GLY A 564 38.78 -14.10 20.41
CA GLY A 564 39.28 -14.06 21.78
C GLY A 564 39.98 -12.75 22.12
N SER A 565 40.64 -12.71 23.28
CA SER A 565 41.42 -11.56 23.72
C SER A 565 42.79 -11.49 23.02
N SER A 566 43.52 -10.38 23.19
CA SER A 566 44.94 -10.24 22.86
C SER A 566 45.81 -11.34 23.48
N SER A 567 45.47 -11.78 24.69
CA SER A 567 46.14 -12.84 25.46
C SER A 567 45.79 -14.27 24.99
N SER A 568 44.82 -14.44 24.09
CA SER A 568 44.41 -15.74 23.56
C SER A 568 45.19 -16.16 22.29
N ALA A 569 44.98 -17.40 21.86
CA ALA A 569 45.48 -17.91 20.57
C ALA A 569 44.54 -17.63 19.37
N ALA A 570 43.52 -16.77 19.54
CA ALA A 570 42.55 -16.46 18.50
C ALA A 570 43.14 -15.73 17.27
N THR A 571 42.56 -15.98 16.09
CA THR A 571 42.85 -15.25 14.85
C THR A 571 42.33 -13.82 14.92
N TYR A 572 41.09 -13.63 15.40
CA TYR A 572 40.44 -12.34 15.56
C TYR A 572 40.46 -11.93 17.04
N LYS A 573 41.24 -10.90 17.35
CA LYS A 573 41.51 -10.47 18.73
C LYS A 573 40.77 -9.17 19.05
N ASN A 574 39.99 -9.16 20.12
CA ASN A 574 39.23 -7.99 20.55
C ASN A 574 39.00 -7.97 22.08
N ASP A 575 39.82 -7.18 22.78
CA ASP A 575 39.77 -7.05 24.25
C ASP A 575 38.52 -6.31 24.78
N THR A 576 37.76 -5.63 23.92
CA THR A 576 36.50 -4.99 24.33
C THR A 576 35.42 -6.04 24.62
N PHE A 577 35.40 -7.15 23.87
CA PHE A 577 34.37 -8.18 23.99
C PHE A 577 34.88 -9.51 24.56
N PHE A 578 36.19 -9.73 24.63
CA PHE A 578 36.79 -10.97 25.13
C PHE A 578 37.90 -10.72 26.15
N SER A 579 38.01 -11.59 27.14
CA SER A 579 39.10 -11.61 28.13
C SER A 579 39.47 -13.06 28.48
N GLY A 580 40.59 -13.26 29.18
CA GLY A 580 41.15 -14.60 29.41
C GLY A 580 41.94 -15.14 28.21
N THR A 581 42.32 -16.41 28.24
CA THR A 581 43.21 -17.05 27.24
C THR A 581 42.51 -18.10 26.37
N GLY A 582 41.28 -18.50 26.72
CA GLY A 582 40.42 -19.34 25.88
C GLY A 582 39.93 -18.62 24.62
N ILE A 583 39.20 -19.35 23.76
CA ILE A 583 38.70 -18.86 22.48
C ILE A 583 37.22 -19.23 22.23
N VAL A 584 36.58 -18.52 21.32
CA VAL A 584 35.31 -18.91 20.68
C VAL A 584 35.57 -19.26 19.22
N THR A 585 35.26 -20.49 18.80
CA THR A 585 35.26 -20.88 17.38
C THR A 585 33.90 -20.60 16.76
N VAL A 586 33.87 -19.69 15.77
CA VAL A 586 32.68 -19.28 15.03
C VAL A 586 32.63 -20.00 13.69
N SER A 587 31.52 -20.69 13.42
CA SER A 587 31.27 -21.36 12.14
C SER A 587 30.68 -20.38 11.09
N PRO A 588 30.56 -20.74 9.79
CA PRO A 588 30.18 -19.81 8.71
C PRO A 588 28.72 -19.29 8.69
N GLY A 589 28.05 -19.12 9.84
CA GLY A 589 26.59 -19.07 9.91
C GLY A 589 25.89 -17.71 9.81
N CYS A 590 26.56 -16.54 9.91
CA CYS A 590 25.80 -15.29 10.05
C CYS A 590 26.36 -13.95 9.55
N CYS A 591 27.48 -13.91 8.84
CA CYS A 591 27.74 -12.76 7.98
C CYS A 591 27.40 -13.17 6.53
N THR A 592 26.59 -12.37 5.84
CA THR A 592 26.25 -12.61 4.44
C THR A 592 27.33 -12.00 3.54
N GLY A 593 27.88 -12.78 2.61
CA GLY A 593 28.91 -12.31 1.68
C GLY A 593 28.46 -11.06 0.93
N GLY A 594 29.26 -9.99 0.97
CA GLY A 594 28.91 -8.66 0.47
C GLY A 594 28.31 -7.70 1.51
N SER A 595 28.19 -8.09 2.78
CA SER A 595 27.86 -7.13 3.85
C SER A 595 29.06 -6.25 4.19
N TRP A 596 28.90 -4.93 4.16
CA TRP A 596 29.93 -3.98 4.60
C TRP A 596 30.04 -4.00 6.14
N LEU A 597 31.25 -4.28 6.63
CA LEU A 597 31.62 -4.32 8.05
C LEU A 597 32.30 -3.02 8.50
N GLY A 598 33.05 -2.35 7.61
CA GLY A 598 33.67 -1.05 7.88
C GLY A 598 34.61 -1.02 9.09
N THR A 599 35.37 -2.10 9.30
CA THR A 599 36.19 -2.31 10.50
C THR A 599 37.63 -1.84 10.39
N THR A 600 38.15 -1.63 9.18
CA THR A 600 39.58 -1.38 8.92
C THR A 600 39.84 -0.02 8.28
N SER A 601 39.05 0.37 7.28
CA SER A 601 39.19 1.64 6.57
C SER A 601 37.89 1.99 5.85
N THR A 602 37.85 3.14 5.16
CA THR A 602 36.75 3.47 4.25
C THR A 602 36.90 2.83 2.87
N ASP A 603 38.05 2.26 2.50
CA ASP A 603 38.29 1.79 1.13
C ASP A 603 37.47 0.53 0.79
N TRP A 604 36.67 0.62 -0.27
CA TRP A 604 35.90 -0.48 -0.85
C TRP A 604 36.77 -1.72 -1.13
N ASN A 605 38.04 -1.54 -1.52
CA ASN A 605 38.90 -2.66 -1.94
C ASN A 605 39.72 -3.29 -0.80
N THR A 606 39.53 -2.85 0.44
CA THR A 606 40.09 -3.51 1.62
C THR A 606 39.25 -4.72 2.02
N ALA A 607 39.76 -5.93 1.80
CA ALA A 607 39.03 -7.18 1.99
C ALA A 607 38.45 -7.38 3.41
N SER A 608 39.11 -6.86 4.45
CA SER A 608 38.64 -6.96 5.84
C SER A 608 37.46 -6.03 6.17
N ASN A 609 37.11 -5.07 5.29
CA ASN A 609 35.89 -4.27 5.44
C ASN A 609 34.63 -5.02 4.98
N TRP A 610 34.75 -6.24 4.46
CA TRP A 610 33.62 -7.01 3.92
C TRP A 610 33.49 -8.38 4.55
N CYS A 611 32.25 -8.80 4.80
CA CYS A 611 31.97 -10.22 4.92
C CYS A 611 32.17 -10.90 3.56
N GLY A 612 32.95 -11.99 3.52
CA GLY A 612 33.19 -12.75 2.29
C GLY A 612 34.28 -12.18 1.36
N GLY A 613 34.97 -11.11 1.76
CA GLY A 613 36.00 -10.45 0.95
C GLY A 613 35.43 -9.38 -0.01
N VAL A 614 36.31 -8.78 -0.81
CA VAL A 614 35.95 -7.67 -1.71
C VAL A 614 34.86 -8.11 -2.70
N PRO A 615 33.75 -7.36 -2.84
CA PRO A 615 32.66 -7.69 -3.74
C PRO A 615 33.08 -7.82 -5.21
N THR A 616 32.42 -8.77 -5.88
CA THR A 616 32.54 -9.05 -7.31
C THR A 616 31.20 -8.81 -8.00
N GLU A 617 31.14 -8.90 -9.34
CA GLU A 617 29.88 -8.86 -10.10
C GLU A 617 28.86 -9.96 -9.73
N THR A 618 29.23 -10.93 -8.87
CA THR A 618 28.33 -11.97 -8.34
C THR A 618 27.88 -11.74 -6.89
N THR A 619 28.46 -10.73 -6.22
CA THR A 619 28.29 -10.48 -4.77
C THR A 619 27.22 -9.42 -4.50
N ASP A 620 26.22 -9.75 -3.69
CA ASP A 620 25.19 -8.79 -3.27
C ASP A 620 25.71 -7.88 -2.15
N VAL A 621 25.86 -6.60 -2.46
CA VAL A 621 26.35 -5.61 -1.53
C VAL A 621 25.21 -5.08 -0.66
N THR A 622 25.41 -5.11 0.66
CA THR A 622 24.57 -4.38 1.63
C THR A 622 25.43 -3.49 2.48
N ILE A 623 25.15 -2.18 2.45
CA ILE A 623 25.84 -1.16 3.24
C ILE A 623 24.90 -0.73 4.38
N SER A 624 25.25 -1.12 5.60
CA SER A 624 24.52 -0.79 6.82
C SER A 624 25.05 0.49 7.47
N SER A 625 24.22 1.10 8.31
CA SER A 625 24.61 2.21 9.19
C SER A 625 25.31 1.70 10.45
N GLY A 626 26.07 2.57 11.12
CA GLY A 626 26.73 2.27 12.39
C GLY A 626 28.08 1.54 12.30
N THR A 627 28.61 1.32 11.09
CA THR A 627 30.01 0.89 10.92
C THR A 627 30.96 2.08 11.20
N THR A 628 32.16 1.79 11.71
CA THR A 628 33.16 2.84 12.05
C THR A 628 33.60 3.63 10.82
N TYR A 629 33.72 2.96 9.68
CA TYR A 629 34.13 3.54 8.41
C TYR A 629 33.12 3.17 7.33
N GLN A 630 32.37 4.15 6.80
CA GLN A 630 31.49 3.95 5.65
C GLN A 630 32.30 3.81 4.33
N PRO A 631 31.80 3.09 3.31
CA PRO A 631 32.56 2.79 2.10
C PRO A 631 32.77 4.00 1.19
N THR A 632 33.99 4.10 0.67
CA THR A 632 34.45 4.98 -0.39
C THR A 632 35.05 4.15 -1.51
N ILE A 633 34.56 4.31 -2.74
CA ILE A 633 35.15 3.70 -3.94
C ILE A 633 36.29 4.58 -4.44
N GLY A 634 37.49 4.01 -4.50
CA GLY A 634 38.71 4.64 -5.02
C GLY A 634 39.02 4.28 -6.48
N SER A 635 40.26 4.52 -6.90
CA SER A 635 40.72 4.38 -8.30
C SER A 635 40.70 2.97 -8.87
N ALA A 636 40.65 1.93 -8.03
CA ALA A 636 40.45 0.55 -8.47
C ALA A 636 38.98 0.23 -8.83
N GLY A 637 38.05 1.17 -8.60
CA GLY A 637 36.62 0.98 -8.84
C GLY A 637 35.93 0.09 -7.81
N GLY A 638 34.65 -0.20 -8.06
CA GLY A 638 33.84 -1.15 -7.30
C GLY A 638 33.01 -2.04 -8.22
N LEU A 639 32.79 -3.29 -7.82
CA LEU A 639 31.98 -4.29 -8.52
C LEU A 639 30.96 -4.87 -7.56
N CYS A 640 29.72 -5.06 -8.00
CA CYS A 640 28.70 -5.80 -7.24
C CYS A 640 27.67 -6.46 -8.17
N ARG A 641 26.90 -7.40 -7.62
CA ARG A 641 25.64 -7.85 -8.21
C ARG A 641 24.55 -6.86 -7.86
N ASN A 642 23.82 -7.08 -6.77
CA ASN A 642 22.91 -6.08 -6.21
C ASN A 642 23.69 -5.09 -5.32
N ILE A 643 23.17 -3.88 -5.13
CA ILE A 643 23.66 -2.94 -4.11
C ILE A 643 22.51 -2.32 -3.32
N THR A 644 22.56 -2.42 -2.00
CA THR A 644 21.59 -1.82 -1.07
C THR A 644 22.29 -0.87 -0.11
N ILE A 645 21.87 0.41 -0.10
CA ILE A 645 22.33 1.44 0.84
C ILE A 645 21.18 1.68 1.84
N ASN A 646 21.40 1.29 3.11
CA ASN A 646 20.38 1.36 4.16
C ASN A 646 20.22 2.76 4.78
N ASN A 647 19.15 2.94 5.55
CA ASN A 647 18.90 4.15 6.32
C ASN A 647 20.09 4.48 7.24
N GLY A 648 20.61 5.72 7.15
CA GLY A 648 21.78 6.19 7.88
C GLY A 648 23.13 5.69 7.35
N ALA A 649 23.14 4.94 6.25
CA ALA A 649 24.37 4.48 5.60
C ALA A 649 24.78 5.44 4.48
N THR A 650 26.09 5.60 4.28
CA THR A 650 26.66 6.39 3.18
C THR A 650 27.51 5.52 2.27
N LEU A 651 27.40 5.71 0.96
CA LEU A 651 28.37 5.26 -0.05
C LEU A 651 28.97 6.49 -0.75
N THR A 652 30.29 6.56 -0.81
CA THR A 652 31.03 7.69 -1.41
C THR A 652 31.81 7.28 -2.64
N MET A 653 31.74 8.08 -3.71
CA MET A 653 32.66 7.96 -4.83
C MET A 653 33.82 8.95 -4.64
N GLY A 654 35.05 8.45 -4.55
CA GLY A 654 36.23 9.26 -4.23
C GLY A 654 36.71 10.20 -5.34
N GLY A 655 36.04 10.23 -6.50
CA GLY A 655 36.47 10.96 -7.70
C GLY A 655 35.80 10.41 -8.96
N ALA A 656 36.44 10.63 -10.12
CA ALA A 656 36.02 10.12 -11.42
C ALA A 656 36.31 8.61 -11.59
N TYR A 657 35.72 7.79 -10.72
CA TYR A 657 35.90 6.34 -10.67
C TYR A 657 34.61 5.60 -11.07
N SER A 658 34.70 4.30 -11.29
CA SER A 658 33.57 3.47 -11.73
C SER A 658 32.99 2.59 -10.63
N LEU A 659 31.67 2.41 -10.67
CA LEU A 659 30.96 1.36 -9.95
C LEU A 659 30.14 0.55 -10.95
N THR A 660 30.45 -0.73 -11.11
CA THR A 660 29.69 -1.65 -11.98
C THR A 660 28.74 -2.49 -11.15
N VAL A 661 27.47 -2.51 -11.55
CA VAL A 661 26.35 -3.17 -10.86
C VAL A 661 25.69 -4.14 -11.85
N SER A 662 25.71 -5.45 -11.58
CA SER A 662 25.11 -6.46 -12.48
C SER A 662 23.64 -6.79 -12.15
N GLY A 663 23.15 -6.28 -11.02
CA GLY A 663 21.84 -6.52 -10.40
C GLY A 663 21.07 -5.24 -10.07
N ASP A 664 20.21 -5.31 -9.06
CA ASP A 664 19.36 -4.22 -8.58
C ASP A 664 20.16 -3.17 -7.78
N TRP A 665 19.76 -1.91 -7.91
CA TRP A 665 20.23 -0.78 -7.11
C TRP A 665 19.14 -0.30 -6.18
N THR A 666 19.39 -0.32 -4.87
CA THR A 666 18.43 0.07 -3.83
C THR A 666 18.99 1.18 -2.93
N LEU A 667 18.38 2.37 -2.96
CA LEU A 667 18.66 3.46 -2.02
C LEU A 667 17.47 3.67 -1.06
N ASN A 668 17.65 3.29 0.20
CA ASN A 668 16.60 3.41 1.22
C ASN A 668 16.54 4.83 1.83
N THR A 669 15.38 5.22 2.34
CA THR A 669 15.17 6.54 2.97
C THR A 669 16.17 6.78 4.10
N GLY A 670 16.87 7.92 4.04
CA GLY A 670 17.94 8.28 4.98
C GLY A 670 19.31 7.66 4.67
N GLY A 671 19.41 6.79 3.66
CA GLY A 671 20.69 6.42 3.04
C GLY A 671 21.21 7.55 2.13
N THR A 672 22.53 7.63 1.95
CA THR A 672 23.19 8.66 1.14
C THR A 672 24.13 8.04 0.11
N PHE A 673 24.00 8.44 -1.15
CA PHE A 673 25.01 8.18 -2.19
C PHE A 673 25.63 9.52 -2.61
N THR A 674 26.96 9.65 -2.56
CA THR A 674 27.68 10.85 -3.02
C THR A 674 28.46 10.53 -4.30
N PRO A 675 27.94 10.89 -5.48
CA PRO A 675 28.47 10.42 -6.76
C PRO A 675 29.77 11.08 -7.20
N SER A 676 30.17 12.24 -6.65
CA SER A 676 31.33 13.00 -7.13
C SER A 676 31.24 13.20 -8.67
N THR A 677 32.32 12.98 -9.41
CA THR A 677 32.36 12.95 -10.89
C THR A 677 32.38 11.53 -11.49
N SER A 678 31.80 10.56 -10.78
CA SER A 678 31.87 9.12 -11.11
C SER A 678 30.96 8.65 -12.26
N THR A 679 31.16 7.40 -12.67
CA THR A 679 30.25 6.67 -13.56
C THR A 679 29.72 5.41 -12.89
N VAL A 680 28.39 5.31 -12.77
CA VAL A 680 27.72 4.06 -12.40
C VAL A 680 27.29 3.33 -13.67
N THR A 681 27.70 2.07 -13.81
CA THR A 681 27.42 1.23 -14.97
C THR A 681 26.57 0.03 -14.59
N PHE A 682 25.37 -0.08 -15.17
CA PHE A 682 24.56 -1.29 -15.07
C PHE A 682 24.97 -2.28 -16.16
N ASN A 683 25.51 -3.43 -15.76
CA ASN A 683 26.06 -4.49 -16.63
C ASN A 683 25.28 -5.81 -16.44
N GLY A 684 25.73 -6.90 -17.08
CA GLY A 684 25.17 -8.24 -16.92
C GLY A 684 23.99 -8.55 -17.85
N SER A 685 23.45 -9.77 -17.72
CA SER A 685 22.46 -10.36 -18.65
C SER A 685 21.03 -10.43 -18.12
N ASN A 686 20.79 -9.98 -16.88
CA ASN A 686 19.47 -10.06 -16.24
C ASN A 686 18.73 -8.71 -16.32
N ALA A 687 17.39 -8.75 -16.26
CA ALA A 687 16.57 -7.58 -15.96
C ALA A 687 16.82 -7.13 -14.52
N VAL A 688 16.93 -5.81 -14.28
CA VAL A 688 17.18 -5.24 -12.94
C VAL A 688 16.40 -3.94 -12.74
N ASN A 689 16.36 -3.48 -11.50
CA ASN A 689 15.66 -2.27 -11.08
C ASN A 689 16.62 -1.22 -10.50
N ILE A 690 16.30 0.06 -10.76
CA ILE A 690 16.73 1.18 -9.93
C ILE A 690 15.55 1.44 -8.98
N ASN A 691 15.64 0.90 -7.77
CA ASN A 691 14.59 0.91 -6.75
C ASN A 691 15.10 1.54 -5.44
N GLY A 692 14.26 1.49 -4.40
CA GLY A 692 14.51 2.16 -3.12
C GLY A 692 13.52 3.29 -2.86
N SER A 693 13.37 3.64 -1.58
CA SER A 693 12.40 4.63 -1.11
C SER A 693 12.94 6.08 -1.11
N ALA A 694 14.19 6.28 -1.53
CA ALA A 694 14.79 7.60 -1.78
C ALA A 694 15.29 7.73 -3.23
N ALA A 695 15.22 8.95 -3.78
CA ALA A 695 15.71 9.26 -5.12
C ALA A 695 17.24 9.18 -5.16
N THR A 696 17.79 8.54 -6.20
CA THR A 696 19.23 8.49 -6.44
C THR A 696 19.65 9.60 -7.39
N SER A 697 20.75 10.29 -7.06
CA SER A 697 21.45 11.20 -7.96
C SER A 697 22.74 10.53 -8.44
N PHE A 698 22.81 10.22 -9.72
CA PHE A 698 24.03 9.77 -10.39
C PHE A 698 24.80 10.99 -10.93
N TYR A 699 26.11 10.86 -11.19
CA TYR A 699 26.82 11.85 -12.00
C TYR A 699 26.74 11.44 -13.47
N ASN A 700 27.52 10.44 -13.89
CA ASN A 700 27.25 9.70 -15.13
C ASN A 700 26.48 8.40 -14.83
N LEU A 701 25.53 8.05 -15.69
CA LEU A 701 24.82 6.78 -15.65
C LEU A 701 24.94 6.06 -17.00
N THR A 702 25.51 4.86 -16.99
CA THR A 702 25.67 4.02 -18.18
C THR A 702 24.85 2.74 -18.07
N ILE A 703 24.05 2.44 -19.08
CA ILE A 703 23.30 1.19 -19.22
C ILE A 703 23.95 0.35 -20.31
N ASN A 704 24.62 -0.73 -19.91
CA ASN A 704 25.41 -1.62 -20.76
C ASN A 704 25.02 -3.08 -20.50
N LYS A 705 23.74 -3.41 -20.62
CA LYS A 705 23.25 -4.78 -20.39
C LYS A 705 23.50 -5.65 -21.61
N GLY A 706 23.91 -6.90 -21.39
CA GLY A 706 24.49 -7.81 -22.40
C GLY A 706 23.66 -8.08 -23.66
N ALA A 707 22.34 -7.81 -23.64
CA ALA A 707 21.46 -7.90 -24.81
C ALA A 707 20.41 -6.79 -24.82
N ALA A 708 20.02 -6.30 -26.01
CA ALA A 708 19.05 -5.20 -26.17
C ALA A 708 17.69 -5.41 -25.46
N SER A 709 17.26 -6.68 -25.30
CA SER A 709 16.01 -7.04 -24.60
C SER A 709 16.09 -7.00 -23.06
N THR A 710 17.29 -6.89 -22.49
CA THR A 710 17.49 -6.93 -21.04
C THR A 710 17.34 -5.54 -20.43
N THR A 711 16.57 -5.42 -19.35
CA THR A 711 16.08 -4.12 -18.88
C THR A 711 16.84 -3.58 -17.66
N VAL A 712 16.79 -2.26 -17.51
CA VAL A 712 17.04 -1.52 -16.26
C VAL A 712 15.83 -0.65 -16.00
N THR A 713 15.12 -0.86 -14.90
CA THR A 713 13.79 -0.29 -14.69
C THR A 713 13.73 0.60 -13.46
N SER A 714 13.43 1.89 -13.61
CA SER A 714 13.09 2.77 -12.48
C SER A 714 11.59 2.62 -12.21
N THR A 715 11.23 1.74 -11.26
CA THR A 715 9.85 1.25 -11.09
C THR A 715 8.88 2.28 -10.52
N SER A 716 7.58 2.09 -10.73
CA SER A 716 6.52 2.94 -10.16
C SER A 716 6.42 2.89 -8.63
N ALA A 717 6.97 1.85 -8.00
CA ALA A 717 7.16 1.76 -6.55
C ALA A 717 8.49 2.40 -6.07
N GLY A 718 9.38 2.73 -6.99
CA GLY A 718 10.64 3.42 -6.75
C GLY A 718 10.52 4.93 -6.90
N LYS A 719 11.66 5.57 -7.17
CA LYS A 719 11.82 7.02 -7.26
C LYS A 719 12.44 7.40 -8.60
N ALA A 720 12.00 8.51 -9.19
CA ALA A 720 12.69 9.08 -10.34
C ALA A 720 14.13 9.46 -9.93
N PHE A 721 15.10 9.12 -10.77
CA PHE A 721 16.51 9.43 -10.54
C PHE A 721 16.92 10.69 -11.31
N SER A 722 18.03 11.29 -10.88
CA SER A 722 18.70 12.38 -11.62
C SER A 722 20.09 11.97 -12.07
N VAL A 723 20.56 12.58 -13.16
CA VAL A 723 21.89 12.37 -13.75
C VAL A 723 22.54 13.75 -13.89
N GLY A 724 23.61 13.98 -13.12
CA GLY A 724 24.33 15.26 -13.00
C GLY A 724 25.33 15.55 -14.11
N ASN A 725 25.47 14.64 -15.07
CA ASN A 725 26.18 14.82 -16.34
C ASN A 725 25.49 13.96 -17.42
N ASP A 726 26.13 12.90 -17.91
CA ASP A 726 25.65 12.15 -19.09
C ASP A 726 24.84 10.89 -18.73
N LEU A 727 23.73 10.69 -19.46
CA LEU A 727 22.97 9.43 -19.47
C LEU A 727 23.24 8.68 -20.78
N THR A 728 23.95 7.57 -20.69
CA THR A 728 24.28 6.72 -21.85
C THR A 728 23.61 5.35 -21.77
N VAL A 729 22.90 4.96 -22.83
CA VAL A 729 22.41 3.58 -23.04
C VAL A 729 23.18 3.00 -24.23
N THR A 730 24.25 2.25 -23.95
CA THR A 730 25.03 1.58 -25.00
C THR A 730 24.30 0.34 -25.51
N GLN A 731 23.69 -0.43 -24.60
CA GLN A 731 22.93 -1.64 -24.91
C GLN A 731 22.00 -2.06 -23.78
N GLY A 732 20.89 -2.70 -24.14
CA GLY A 732 19.78 -3.00 -23.23
C GLY A 732 18.70 -1.91 -23.26
N ASN A 733 17.64 -2.09 -22.47
CA ASN A 733 16.51 -1.18 -22.41
C ASN A 733 16.39 -0.49 -21.05
N LEU A 734 16.62 0.83 -21.00
CA LEU A 734 16.32 1.65 -19.82
C LEU A 734 14.84 2.03 -19.83
N ILE A 735 14.09 1.63 -18.79
CA ILE A 735 12.66 1.91 -18.65
C ILE A 735 12.45 2.94 -17.54
N LEU A 736 11.91 4.09 -17.91
CA LEU A 736 11.55 5.20 -17.02
C LEU A 736 10.04 5.14 -16.73
N GLN A 737 9.65 4.77 -15.50
CA GLN A 737 8.22 4.60 -15.14
C GLN A 737 7.85 5.06 -13.71
N ALA A 738 8.75 5.75 -12.99
CA ALA A 738 8.42 6.42 -11.74
C ALA A 738 7.59 7.69 -12.00
N THR A 739 6.63 7.98 -11.12
CA THR A 739 5.61 9.01 -11.33
C THR A 739 5.65 10.12 -10.27
N ASP A 740 6.68 10.16 -9.43
CA ASP A 740 6.76 11.05 -8.28
C ASP A 740 7.51 12.37 -8.57
N ALA A 741 8.55 12.32 -9.41
CA ALA A 741 9.30 13.48 -9.87
C ALA A 741 9.66 13.36 -11.36
N ASN A 742 10.21 14.43 -11.93
CA ASN A 742 10.76 14.41 -13.30
C ASN A 742 12.10 13.66 -13.29
N TYR A 743 12.38 12.93 -14.36
CA TYR A 743 13.73 12.47 -14.65
C TYR A 743 14.54 13.64 -15.20
N THR A 744 15.76 13.85 -14.70
CA THR A 744 16.62 14.94 -15.15
C THR A 744 17.99 14.42 -15.61
N VAL A 745 18.45 14.92 -16.76
CA VAL A 745 19.80 14.72 -17.29
C VAL A 745 20.37 16.12 -17.57
N THR A 746 21.42 16.52 -16.86
CA THR A 746 21.93 17.90 -16.95
C THR A 746 22.93 18.14 -18.08
N ASN A 747 23.49 17.07 -18.67
CA ASN A 747 24.23 17.13 -19.92
C ASN A 747 23.56 16.22 -20.98
N ASP A 748 24.29 15.33 -21.66
CA ASP A 748 23.80 14.64 -22.85
C ASP A 748 22.99 13.37 -22.54
N LEU A 749 22.01 13.10 -23.40
CA LEU A 749 21.30 11.83 -23.47
C LEU A 749 21.71 11.08 -24.75
N ILE A 750 22.41 9.96 -24.56
CA ILE A 750 22.97 9.14 -25.64
C ILE A 750 22.33 7.75 -25.60
N VAL A 751 21.69 7.33 -26.70
CA VAL A 751 21.16 5.97 -26.86
C VAL A 751 21.80 5.36 -28.10
N SER A 752 22.83 4.53 -27.92
CA SER A 752 23.58 3.91 -29.02
C SER A 752 22.71 2.91 -29.81
N ALA A 753 23.18 2.46 -30.97
CA ALA A 753 22.43 1.60 -31.90
C ALA A 753 21.82 0.32 -31.29
N ASN A 754 22.45 -0.26 -30.26
CA ASN A 754 21.97 -1.46 -29.56
C ASN A 754 21.18 -1.14 -28.27
N GLY A 755 21.03 0.14 -27.94
CA GLY A 755 20.33 0.65 -26.78
C GLY A 755 18.86 0.96 -27.06
N THR A 756 18.03 0.87 -26.03
CA THR A 756 16.65 1.35 -26.03
C THR A 756 16.42 2.20 -24.78
N LEU A 757 15.75 3.34 -24.94
CA LEU A 757 15.20 4.12 -23.84
C LEU A 757 13.68 4.11 -23.97
N THR A 758 12.99 3.50 -23.01
CA THR A 758 11.52 3.47 -22.95
C THR A 758 11.03 4.47 -21.91
N HIS A 759 10.27 5.48 -22.33
CA HIS A 759 9.60 6.42 -21.42
C HIS A 759 8.13 6.03 -21.24
N SER A 760 7.79 5.55 -20.05
CA SER A 760 6.48 4.94 -19.72
C SER A 760 5.66 5.78 -18.71
N VAL A 761 5.98 7.07 -18.57
CA VAL A 761 5.25 7.99 -17.70
C VAL A 761 4.19 8.76 -18.51
N ASN A 762 2.92 8.68 -18.10
CA ASN A 762 1.83 9.37 -18.79
C ASN A 762 1.76 10.84 -18.34
N TRP A 763 2.08 11.76 -19.25
CA TRP A 763 2.03 13.19 -19.01
C TRP A 763 0.64 13.66 -18.56
N ASP A 764 -0.41 13.25 -19.28
CA ASP A 764 -1.80 13.66 -19.05
C ASP A 764 -2.33 13.20 -17.68
N THR A 765 -1.69 12.19 -17.05
CA THR A 765 -2.08 11.66 -15.73
C THR A 765 -1.23 12.24 -14.59
N TYR A 766 0.09 12.35 -14.77
CA TYR A 766 1.00 12.65 -13.66
C TYR A 766 1.67 14.03 -13.76
N GLY A 767 1.67 14.67 -14.94
CA GLY A 767 2.44 15.90 -15.18
C GLY A 767 3.92 15.71 -14.86
N LYS A 768 4.51 14.63 -15.37
CA LYS A 768 5.92 14.23 -15.17
C LYS A 768 6.56 13.86 -16.50
N GLN A 769 7.84 14.19 -16.62
CA GLN A 769 8.55 14.26 -17.90
C GLN A 769 10.03 13.85 -17.75
N LEU A 770 10.68 13.62 -18.89
CA LEU A 770 12.13 13.53 -19.01
C LEU A 770 12.67 14.90 -19.45
N THR A 771 13.45 15.56 -18.59
CA THR A 771 14.12 16.83 -18.89
C THR A 771 15.59 16.57 -19.20
N VAL A 772 16.06 17.06 -20.36
CA VAL A 772 17.47 17.00 -20.77
C VAL A 772 17.98 18.43 -20.99
N SER A 773 19.18 18.76 -20.49
CA SER A 773 19.79 20.09 -20.66
C SER A 773 20.96 20.14 -21.65
N GLY A 774 21.50 19.00 -22.08
CA GLY A 774 22.41 18.91 -23.24
C GLY A 774 21.70 18.38 -24.49
N SER A 775 22.47 17.73 -25.35
CA SER A 775 22.02 17.16 -26.62
C SER A 775 21.36 15.79 -26.47
N ILE A 776 20.45 15.45 -27.40
CA ILE A 776 19.79 14.13 -27.45
C ILE A 776 20.19 13.38 -28.72
N ALA A 777 20.99 12.33 -28.56
CA ALA A 777 21.50 11.50 -29.64
C ALA A 777 20.98 10.05 -29.53
N VAL A 778 19.90 9.73 -30.24
CA VAL A 778 19.36 8.36 -30.33
C VAL A 778 19.76 7.74 -31.67
N ASP A 779 20.69 6.80 -31.64
CA ASP A 779 21.02 5.87 -32.74
C ASP A 779 20.20 4.58 -32.66
N GLY A 780 19.82 4.17 -31.45
CA GLY A 780 19.03 2.97 -31.18
C GLY A 780 17.52 3.23 -31.27
N ILE A 781 16.81 3.02 -30.17
CA ILE A 781 15.36 3.23 -30.08
C ILE A 781 15.01 4.13 -28.90
N PHE A 782 14.29 5.23 -29.15
CA PHE A 782 13.46 5.86 -28.13
C PHE A 782 12.04 5.31 -28.29
N ALA A 783 11.55 4.64 -27.26
CA ALA A 783 10.22 4.04 -27.20
C ALA A 783 9.38 4.71 -26.12
N TYR A 784 8.06 4.58 -26.24
CA TYR A 784 7.11 4.99 -25.20
C TYR A 784 5.90 4.05 -25.22
N THR A 785 5.27 3.86 -24.06
CA THR A 785 4.08 2.98 -23.92
C THR A 785 2.80 3.76 -23.61
N VAL A 786 2.92 5.06 -23.40
CA VAL A 786 1.87 6.03 -23.03
C VAL A 786 2.24 7.39 -23.61
N ARG A 787 1.38 8.40 -23.45
CA ARG A 787 1.65 9.77 -23.91
C ARG A 787 2.76 10.42 -23.07
N SER A 788 4.01 10.19 -23.48
CA SER A 788 5.21 10.52 -22.70
C SER A 788 5.81 11.84 -23.16
N HIS A 789 6.25 12.68 -22.22
CA HIS A 789 6.75 14.03 -22.52
C HIS A 789 8.27 14.14 -22.33
N VAL A 790 8.96 14.58 -23.37
CA VAL A 790 10.39 14.95 -23.34
C VAL A 790 10.51 16.47 -23.48
N GLN A 791 11.25 17.11 -22.56
CA GLN A 791 11.61 18.51 -22.66
C GLN A 791 13.14 18.66 -22.79
N MET A 792 13.61 19.37 -23.81
CA MET A 792 14.95 19.93 -23.82
C MET A 792 14.92 21.34 -23.21
N ASN A 793 15.77 21.58 -22.22
CA ASN A 793 15.91 22.85 -21.53
C ASN A 793 17.39 23.21 -21.36
N SER A 794 17.98 23.76 -22.43
CA SER A 794 19.35 24.27 -22.49
C SER A 794 19.32 25.79 -22.64
N SER A 795 20.37 26.49 -22.20
CA SER A 795 20.65 27.88 -22.58
C SER A 795 21.66 27.98 -23.74
N GLY A 796 22.17 26.84 -24.21
CA GLY A 796 23.21 26.73 -25.23
C GLY A 796 22.68 26.43 -26.63
N THR A 797 23.57 25.82 -27.44
CA THR A 797 23.26 25.31 -28.78
C THR A 797 23.40 23.79 -28.76
N GLU A 798 22.26 23.10 -28.78
CA GLU A 798 22.19 21.64 -28.68
C GLU A 798 21.82 20.99 -30.02
N THR A 799 21.96 19.67 -30.05
CA THR A 799 21.49 18.84 -31.16
C THR A 799 20.48 17.79 -30.72
N ILE A 800 19.60 17.38 -31.65
CA ILE A 800 18.55 16.40 -31.39
C ILE A 800 18.33 15.48 -32.61
N ARG A 801 18.23 14.17 -32.35
CA ARG A 801 17.84 13.15 -33.35
C ARG A 801 17.25 11.90 -32.69
N THR A 802 16.27 11.28 -33.37
CA THR A 802 15.68 9.97 -32.98
C THR A 802 16.30 8.79 -33.74
N GLY A 803 17.16 9.05 -34.72
CA GLY A 803 17.82 8.02 -35.51
C GLY A 803 16.98 7.53 -36.69
N ALA A 804 17.53 6.60 -37.47
CA ALA A 804 16.88 6.08 -38.68
C ALA A 804 15.88 4.92 -38.41
N ASN A 805 15.80 4.43 -37.17
CA ASN A 805 14.92 3.34 -36.81
C ASN A 805 13.45 3.81 -36.82
N SER A 806 12.61 3.19 -37.66
CA SER A 806 11.20 3.57 -37.83
C SER A 806 10.35 3.52 -36.55
N SER A 807 10.75 2.68 -35.57
CA SER A 807 10.11 2.53 -34.26
C SER A 807 10.59 3.56 -33.22
N SER A 808 11.66 4.30 -33.52
CA SER A 808 12.20 5.34 -32.64
C SER A 808 11.47 6.67 -32.88
N ALA A 809 10.83 7.20 -31.84
CA ALA A 809 10.13 8.48 -31.87
C ALA A 809 9.87 9.01 -30.46
N PHE A 810 9.85 10.33 -30.29
CA PHE A 810 9.23 10.93 -29.12
C PHE A 810 7.69 10.89 -29.26
N SER A 811 6.97 10.84 -28.13
CA SER A 811 5.54 11.16 -28.14
C SER A 811 5.39 12.68 -28.18
N ILE A 812 5.50 13.39 -27.06
CA ILE A 812 5.53 14.87 -27.02
C ILE A 812 6.97 15.35 -26.89
N LEU A 813 7.35 16.37 -27.68
CA LEU A 813 8.63 17.08 -27.57
C LEU A 813 8.39 18.55 -27.24
N THR A 814 9.17 19.10 -26.29
CA THR A 814 9.19 20.54 -25.98
C THR A 814 10.60 21.08 -25.93
N LEU A 815 10.79 22.28 -26.47
CA LEU A 815 12.07 22.98 -26.50
C LEU A 815 11.94 24.32 -25.77
N THR A 816 12.81 24.59 -24.79
CA THR A 816 12.83 25.83 -24.01
C THR A 816 14.24 26.41 -23.87
N ASN A 817 14.32 27.75 -23.83
CA ASN A 817 15.48 28.58 -23.49
C ASN A 817 16.75 28.51 -24.37
N GLY A 818 16.80 27.70 -25.43
CA GLY A 818 18.03 27.47 -26.21
C GLY A 818 17.86 27.35 -27.73
N THR A 819 18.97 27.09 -28.42
CA THR A 819 19.00 26.80 -29.87
C THR A 819 19.17 25.30 -30.08
N PHE A 820 18.34 24.70 -30.93
CA PHE A 820 18.27 23.25 -31.13
C PHE A 820 18.37 22.91 -32.61
N ASN A 821 19.37 22.12 -32.98
CA ASN A 821 19.59 21.71 -34.37
C ASN A 821 19.25 20.23 -34.54
N ALA A 822 18.48 19.88 -35.57
CA ALA A 822 18.41 18.48 -35.96
C ALA A 822 19.81 17.99 -36.40
N SER A 823 20.23 16.84 -35.90
CA SER A 823 21.51 16.18 -36.25
C SER A 823 21.31 14.82 -36.93
N GLY A 824 20.08 14.57 -37.39
CA GLY A 824 19.62 13.32 -37.98
C GLY A 824 18.11 13.37 -38.19
N THR A 825 17.51 12.23 -38.54
CA THR A 825 16.04 12.13 -38.57
C THR A 825 15.48 12.38 -37.16
N LEU A 826 14.44 13.21 -37.07
CA LEU A 826 13.73 13.54 -35.84
C LEU A 826 12.24 13.27 -36.02
N LYS A 827 11.71 12.34 -35.24
CA LYS A 827 10.31 11.92 -35.29
C LYS A 827 9.60 12.15 -33.97
N ILE A 828 8.51 12.90 -34.03
CA ILE A 828 7.58 13.20 -32.94
C ILE A 828 6.21 12.66 -33.38
N ASN A 829 5.65 11.71 -32.63
CA ASN A 829 4.38 11.07 -32.98
C ASN A 829 3.15 11.78 -32.39
N ASP A 830 3.36 12.86 -31.64
CA ASP A 830 2.34 13.70 -31.02
C ASP A 830 2.75 15.19 -31.19
N ASN A 831 2.32 16.07 -30.29
CA ASN A 831 2.58 17.49 -30.36
C ASN A 831 4.09 17.84 -30.29
N PHE A 832 4.48 18.85 -31.08
CA PHE A 832 5.80 19.48 -31.02
C PHE A 832 5.67 20.93 -30.56
N TRP A 833 6.16 21.22 -29.35
CA TRP A 833 6.05 22.51 -28.68
C TRP A 833 7.38 23.27 -28.73
N ALA A 834 7.55 24.12 -29.74
CA ALA A 834 8.74 24.96 -29.90
C ALA A 834 8.55 26.28 -29.14
N GLY A 835 9.28 26.49 -28.04
CA GLY A 835 9.17 27.72 -27.25
C GLY A 835 7.86 27.91 -26.51
N PHE A 836 7.08 26.85 -26.28
CA PHE A 836 5.83 26.95 -25.53
C PHE A 836 6.08 27.51 -24.12
N ASN A 837 5.49 28.68 -23.83
CA ASN A 837 5.73 29.48 -22.62
C ASN A 837 7.21 29.88 -22.37
N SER A 838 8.07 29.89 -23.39
CA SER A 838 9.52 30.20 -23.27
C SER A 838 9.99 31.04 -24.46
N THR A 839 10.52 32.23 -24.18
CA THR A 839 11.05 33.13 -25.21
C THR A 839 12.48 32.80 -25.59
N GLY A 840 12.86 33.07 -26.85
CA GLY A 840 14.25 32.98 -27.33
C GLY A 840 14.66 31.60 -27.86
N VAL A 841 13.71 30.67 -27.98
CA VAL A 841 13.96 29.34 -28.55
C VAL A 841 14.21 29.44 -30.06
N SER A 842 15.20 28.69 -30.56
CA SER A 842 15.40 28.49 -32.00
C SER A 842 15.46 27.01 -32.33
N PHE A 843 14.78 26.56 -33.39
CA PHE A 843 14.87 25.18 -33.87
C PHE A 843 15.21 25.15 -35.36
N HIS A 844 16.22 24.38 -35.75
CA HIS A 844 16.70 24.25 -37.13
C HIS A 844 16.52 22.83 -37.67
N THR A 845 15.98 22.69 -38.89
CA THR A 845 15.96 21.41 -39.60
C THR A 845 17.35 20.98 -40.06
N ASN A 846 18.26 21.93 -40.28
CA ASN A 846 19.70 21.73 -40.48
C ASN A 846 20.04 20.65 -41.55
N GLY A 847 19.26 20.61 -42.63
CA GLY A 847 19.42 19.61 -43.71
C GLY A 847 18.69 18.28 -43.51
N TYR A 848 18.06 18.03 -42.36
CA TYR A 848 17.45 16.74 -42.01
C TYR A 848 15.93 16.71 -42.11
N ASN A 849 15.38 15.50 -42.01
CA ASN A 849 13.94 15.26 -42.01
C ASN A 849 13.39 15.27 -40.57
N VAL A 850 12.45 16.19 -40.33
CA VAL A 850 11.74 16.37 -39.07
C VAL A 850 10.26 16.07 -39.33
N THR A 851 9.64 15.23 -38.50
CA THR A 851 8.21 14.87 -38.63
C THR A 851 7.51 15.02 -37.29
N ALA A 852 6.41 15.77 -37.26
CA ALA A 852 5.45 15.83 -36.15
C ALA A 852 4.10 15.28 -36.65
N LEU A 853 3.56 14.24 -35.98
CA LEU A 853 2.28 13.63 -36.37
C LEU A 853 1.05 14.24 -35.68
N ALA A 854 1.26 15.25 -34.84
CA ALA A 854 0.22 16.16 -34.37
C ALA A 854 0.74 17.61 -34.39
N ALA A 855 -0.02 18.53 -33.77
CA ALA A 855 0.18 19.96 -33.92
C ALA A 855 1.62 20.42 -33.57
N LEU A 856 2.18 21.25 -34.44
CA LEU A 856 3.37 22.03 -34.14
C LEU A 856 2.93 23.41 -33.66
N LEU A 857 3.25 23.74 -32.41
CA LEU A 857 2.92 25.02 -31.79
C LEU A 857 4.23 25.79 -31.52
N ASN A 858 4.44 26.88 -32.25
CA ASN A 858 5.54 27.81 -32.00
C ASN A 858 5.02 29.07 -31.29
N ALA A 859 5.31 29.15 -29.99
CA ALA A 859 4.71 30.09 -29.05
C ALA A 859 5.76 30.79 -28.18
N GLY A 860 6.89 31.19 -28.79
CA GLY A 860 7.99 31.93 -28.14
C GLY A 860 9.33 31.92 -28.88
N GLY A 861 9.43 31.27 -30.03
CA GLY A 861 10.69 31.07 -30.74
C GLY A 861 10.65 31.26 -32.26
N THR A 862 11.76 30.89 -32.90
CA THR A 862 11.90 30.85 -34.35
C THR A 862 12.19 29.43 -34.84
N ILE A 863 11.42 28.97 -35.82
CA ILE A 863 11.67 27.70 -36.52
C ILE A 863 12.33 28.01 -37.85
N TYR A 864 13.49 27.43 -38.09
CA TYR A 864 14.24 27.54 -39.32
C TYR A 864 14.09 26.22 -40.10
N ILE A 865 13.54 26.35 -41.30
CA ILE A 865 13.52 25.28 -42.30
C ILE A 865 14.59 25.67 -43.33
N ASP A 866 15.78 25.16 -43.08
CA ASP A 866 17.04 25.55 -43.72
C ASP A 866 17.72 24.37 -44.44
N GLY A 867 16.97 23.30 -44.65
CA GLY A 867 17.31 22.14 -45.47
C GLY A 867 16.45 20.93 -45.08
N GLY A 868 16.53 19.84 -45.84
CA GLY A 868 15.73 18.64 -45.58
C GLY A 868 14.22 18.89 -45.69
N SER A 869 13.45 18.42 -44.71
CA SER A 869 12.00 18.67 -44.65
C SER A 869 11.45 18.78 -43.24
N LEU A 870 10.44 19.62 -43.04
CA LEU A 870 9.58 19.65 -41.87
C LEU A 870 8.17 19.22 -42.27
N SER A 871 7.70 18.09 -41.75
CA SER A 871 6.36 17.54 -42.04
C SER A 871 5.50 17.54 -40.78
N VAL A 872 4.33 18.19 -40.80
CA VAL A 872 3.46 18.41 -39.64
C VAL A 872 2.01 18.04 -39.96
N THR A 873 1.56 16.91 -39.42
CA THR A 873 0.14 16.49 -39.45
C THR A 873 -0.64 17.21 -38.34
N GLY A 874 -1.88 17.61 -38.58
CA GLY A 874 -2.69 18.39 -37.62
C GLY A 874 -2.38 19.89 -37.56
N GLY A 875 -1.35 20.36 -38.27
CA GLY A 875 -1.09 21.78 -38.55
C GLY A 875 0.05 22.42 -37.76
N LEU A 876 0.63 23.46 -38.35
CA LEU A 876 1.68 24.33 -37.79
C LEU A 876 1.07 25.69 -37.43
N ALA A 877 1.25 26.14 -36.19
CA ALA A 877 0.92 27.50 -35.75
C ALA A 877 2.18 28.29 -35.39
N ALA A 878 2.31 29.49 -35.97
CA ALA A 878 3.35 30.46 -35.65
C ALA A 878 2.71 31.64 -34.91
N GLY A 879 3.04 31.84 -33.63
CA GLY A 879 2.47 32.89 -32.79
C GLY A 879 1.07 32.55 -32.27
N ILE A 880 1.04 31.74 -31.21
CA ILE A 880 -0.18 31.24 -30.55
C ILE A 880 0.01 31.17 -29.03
N ASP A 881 -1.09 30.97 -28.29
CA ASP A 881 -1.22 30.69 -26.85
C ASP A 881 -0.69 31.70 -25.82
N ALA A 882 0.55 32.18 -25.93
CA ALA A 882 1.15 33.07 -24.93
C ALA A 882 2.12 34.10 -25.52
N ASN A 883 2.95 33.72 -26.49
CA ASN A 883 3.95 34.60 -27.08
C ASN A 883 3.90 34.58 -28.62
N ASN A 884 4.59 35.54 -29.22
CA ASN A 884 4.80 35.59 -30.67
C ASN A 884 5.67 34.41 -31.14
N GLY A 885 5.56 34.06 -32.43
CA GLY A 885 6.32 32.95 -33.02
C GLY A 885 6.65 33.21 -34.48
N ALA A 886 7.84 32.77 -34.90
CA ALA A 886 8.37 32.99 -36.24
C ALA A 886 8.73 31.68 -36.94
N VAL A 887 8.52 31.60 -38.26
CA VAL A 887 9.01 30.52 -39.12
C VAL A 887 9.79 31.12 -40.27
N ASN A 888 10.98 30.60 -40.54
CA ASN A 888 11.86 31.04 -41.60
C ASN A 888 12.18 29.84 -42.52
N LEU A 889 11.55 29.80 -43.70
CA LEU A 889 11.80 28.79 -44.72
C LEU A 889 12.78 29.35 -45.77
N SER A 890 14.06 29.01 -45.61
CA SER A 890 15.14 29.43 -46.51
C SER A 890 15.51 28.37 -47.54
N SER A 891 15.39 27.08 -47.19
CA SER A 891 15.57 25.96 -48.12
C SER A 891 14.85 24.69 -47.62
N GLY A 892 14.85 23.61 -48.40
CA GLY A 892 14.11 22.38 -48.06
C GLY A 892 12.60 22.48 -48.31
N THR A 893 11.82 21.65 -47.62
CA THR A 893 10.37 21.53 -47.83
C THR A 893 9.59 21.58 -46.51
N LEU A 894 8.57 22.44 -46.43
CA LEU A 894 7.50 22.34 -45.42
C LEU A 894 6.35 21.51 -46.00
N ASN A 895 5.85 20.52 -45.25
CA ASN A 895 4.59 19.84 -45.52
C ASN A 895 3.68 20.02 -44.30
N THR A 896 2.48 20.60 -44.43
CA THR A 896 1.57 20.70 -43.29
C THR A 896 0.09 20.74 -43.68
N ASP A 897 -0.77 20.09 -42.89
CA ASP A 897 -2.22 20.07 -43.13
C ASP A 897 -2.87 21.45 -42.96
N ALA A 898 -2.27 22.31 -42.13
CA ALA A 898 -2.69 23.68 -41.94
C ALA A 898 -1.49 24.56 -41.52
N LEU A 899 -1.47 25.81 -41.97
CA LEU A 899 -0.53 26.83 -41.51
C LEU A 899 -1.31 28.02 -40.95
N TYR A 900 -1.15 28.26 -39.65
CA TYR A 900 -1.72 29.42 -38.95
C TYR A 900 -0.62 30.45 -38.70
N VAL A 901 -0.72 31.61 -39.33
CA VAL A 901 0.21 32.74 -39.14
C VAL A 901 -0.48 33.76 -38.25
N GLY A 902 -0.14 33.71 -36.96
CA GLY A 902 -0.79 34.42 -35.86
C GLY A 902 -2.18 33.86 -35.55
N ASP A 903 -2.72 34.25 -34.38
CA ASP A 903 -4.07 33.88 -33.93
C ASP A 903 -5.01 35.08 -33.74
N GLY A 904 -4.60 36.27 -34.21
CA GLY A 904 -5.31 37.54 -34.02
C GLY A 904 -5.04 38.25 -32.69
N THR A 905 -4.35 37.60 -31.75
CA THR A 905 -3.87 38.20 -30.49
C THR A 905 -2.34 38.24 -30.42
N ARG A 906 -1.68 37.15 -30.80
CA ARG A 906 -0.21 36.99 -30.89
C ARG A 906 0.25 37.25 -32.32
N THR A 907 1.41 37.87 -32.48
CA THR A 907 2.04 38.05 -33.80
C THR A 907 2.66 36.73 -34.27
N GLY A 908 2.27 36.30 -35.47
CA GLY A 908 2.92 35.22 -36.20
C GLY A 908 3.66 35.75 -37.40
N THR A 909 4.91 35.31 -37.62
CA THR A 909 5.65 35.61 -38.85
C THR A 909 6.04 34.35 -39.60
N PHE A 910 5.92 34.38 -40.92
CA PHE A 910 6.36 33.33 -41.82
C PHE A 910 7.19 33.97 -42.95
N SER A 911 8.51 33.84 -42.89
CA SER A 911 9.44 34.38 -43.89
C SER A 911 9.86 33.26 -44.84
N GLN A 912 9.61 33.40 -46.14
CA GLN A 912 10.02 32.42 -47.14
C GLN A 912 11.00 33.03 -48.17
N SER A 913 12.28 32.74 -48.00
CA SER A 913 13.33 33.13 -48.95
C SER A 913 13.70 32.01 -49.94
N GLY A 914 13.20 30.79 -49.74
CA GLY A 914 13.40 29.68 -50.68
C GLY A 914 12.54 28.47 -50.35
N GLY A 915 13.00 27.28 -50.77
CA GLY A 915 12.30 26.01 -50.51
C GLY A 915 10.92 25.90 -51.14
N THR A 916 10.17 24.88 -50.70
CA THR A 916 8.78 24.63 -51.10
C THR A 916 7.87 24.57 -49.87
N SER A 917 6.76 25.29 -49.89
CA SER A 917 5.69 25.19 -48.89
C SER A 917 4.54 24.36 -49.46
N ASN A 918 4.30 23.16 -48.94
CA ASN A 918 3.11 22.35 -49.23
C ASN A 918 2.15 22.47 -48.03
N ILE A 919 1.06 23.21 -48.21
CA ILE A 919 0.11 23.56 -47.15
C ILE A 919 -1.27 23.04 -47.54
N GLY A 920 -2.00 22.45 -46.58
CA GLY A 920 -3.44 22.25 -46.70
C GLY A 920 -4.17 23.58 -46.59
N ASN A 921 -4.60 23.95 -45.39
CA ASN A 921 -5.28 25.24 -45.15
C ASN A 921 -4.28 26.32 -44.70
N LEU A 922 -4.16 27.42 -45.44
CA LEU A 922 -3.42 28.61 -44.99
C LEU A 922 -4.38 29.63 -44.36
N THR A 923 -4.09 30.05 -43.12
CA THR A 923 -4.75 31.18 -42.47
C THR A 923 -3.70 32.23 -42.05
N ILE A 924 -3.79 33.42 -42.63
CA ILE A 924 -3.08 34.61 -42.18
C ILE A 924 -4.06 35.45 -41.36
N SER A 925 -3.85 35.48 -40.04
CA SER A 925 -4.70 36.21 -39.09
C SER A 925 -4.46 37.74 -39.17
N SER A 926 -5.27 38.51 -38.45
CA SER A 926 -5.13 39.98 -38.33
C SER A 926 -3.79 40.44 -37.73
N THR A 927 -3.03 39.53 -37.11
CA THR A 927 -1.69 39.77 -36.54
C THR A 927 -0.60 38.97 -37.27
N GLY A 928 -0.95 38.33 -38.40
CA GLY A 928 -0.07 37.46 -39.18
C GLY A 928 0.67 38.18 -40.31
N THR A 929 1.95 37.85 -40.50
CA THR A 929 2.75 38.35 -41.62
C THR A 929 3.44 37.19 -42.35
N TYR A 930 3.08 36.96 -43.61
CA TYR A 930 3.75 36.02 -44.51
C TYR A 930 4.54 36.83 -45.56
N THR A 931 5.87 36.77 -45.51
CA THR A 931 6.75 37.55 -46.38
C THR A 931 7.64 36.65 -47.23
N CYS A 932 7.55 36.77 -48.55
CA CYS A 932 8.49 36.20 -49.49
C CYS A 932 9.57 37.23 -49.88
N THR A 933 10.76 36.77 -50.28
CA THR A 933 11.83 37.67 -50.80
C THR A 933 12.42 37.27 -52.15
N ASN A 934 12.43 35.98 -52.50
CA ASN A 934 12.91 35.48 -53.80
C ASN A 934 11.71 34.94 -54.62
N SER A 935 11.90 33.80 -55.30
CA SER A 935 10.87 33.11 -56.11
C SER A 935 10.46 31.75 -55.51
N PRO A 936 9.95 31.68 -54.26
CA PRO A 936 9.58 30.41 -53.63
C PRO A 936 8.32 29.79 -54.25
N ALA A 937 8.19 28.47 -54.08
CA ALA A 937 6.99 27.72 -54.44
C ALA A 937 6.07 27.55 -53.22
N ILE A 938 4.78 27.85 -53.40
CA ILE A 938 3.74 27.74 -52.37
C ILE A 938 2.58 26.93 -52.96
N ASN A 939 2.45 25.68 -52.56
CA ASN A 939 1.39 24.77 -52.99
C ASN A 939 0.31 24.70 -51.91
N ILE A 940 -0.94 24.89 -52.32
CA ILE A 940 -2.12 24.94 -51.45
C ILE A 940 -3.06 23.81 -51.87
N SER A 941 -3.32 22.86 -50.98
CA SER A 941 -4.24 21.73 -51.22
C SER A 941 -5.59 21.85 -50.50
N GLY A 942 -5.71 22.81 -49.56
CA GLY A 942 -6.95 23.21 -48.88
C GLY A 942 -7.30 24.68 -49.16
N ASN A 943 -7.79 25.42 -48.17
CA ASN A 943 -8.26 26.81 -48.36
C ASN A 943 -7.16 27.85 -48.09
N TRP A 944 -7.27 29.01 -48.73
CA TRP A 944 -6.48 30.21 -48.44
C TRP A 944 -7.36 31.26 -47.75
N THR A 945 -6.93 31.77 -46.60
CA THR A 945 -7.64 32.79 -45.83
C THR A 945 -6.71 33.94 -45.45
N LEU A 946 -6.95 35.15 -45.97
CA LEU A 946 -6.27 36.39 -45.57
C LEU A 946 -7.25 37.33 -44.86
N ASN A 947 -7.02 37.58 -43.57
CA ASN A 947 -7.90 38.42 -42.76
C ASN A 947 -7.40 39.86 -42.64
N THR A 948 -8.31 40.82 -42.47
CA THR A 948 -8.01 42.24 -42.28
C THR A 948 -6.98 42.48 -41.17
N GLY A 949 -5.89 43.18 -41.50
CA GLY A 949 -4.74 43.40 -40.62
C GLY A 949 -3.57 42.45 -40.91
N GLY A 950 -3.85 41.25 -41.44
CA GLY A 950 -2.85 40.31 -41.91
C GLY A 950 -2.16 40.78 -43.19
N THR A 951 -0.90 40.37 -43.38
CA THR A 951 -0.08 40.79 -44.52
C THR A 951 0.48 39.59 -45.28
N PHE A 952 0.31 39.56 -46.60
CA PHE A 952 1.03 38.67 -47.52
C PHE A 952 1.87 39.52 -48.48
N THR A 953 3.20 39.30 -48.49
CA THR A 953 4.14 39.96 -49.41
C THR A 953 4.69 38.93 -50.39
N PRO A 954 4.25 38.90 -51.67
CA PRO A 954 4.53 37.77 -52.56
C PRO A 954 5.94 37.73 -53.17
N ALA A 955 6.68 38.85 -53.23
CA ALA A 955 7.91 38.98 -54.02
C ALA A 955 7.77 38.36 -55.43
N SER A 956 8.63 37.41 -55.82
CA SER A 956 8.56 36.69 -57.10
C SER A 956 7.95 35.29 -56.98
N SER A 957 7.23 35.00 -55.89
CA SER A 957 6.67 33.67 -55.60
C SER A 957 5.66 33.18 -56.63
N THR A 958 5.42 31.87 -56.60
CA THR A 958 4.32 31.21 -57.32
C THR A 958 3.44 30.46 -56.33
N VAL A 959 2.17 30.87 -56.25
CA VAL A 959 1.14 30.16 -55.48
C VAL A 959 0.37 29.23 -56.41
N THR A 960 0.27 27.95 -56.04
CA THR A 960 -0.42 26.91 -56.81
C THR A 960 -1.55 26.31 -55.99
N PHE A 961 -2.80 26.42 -56.46
CA PHE A 961 -3.93 25.70 -55.89
C PHE A 961 -4.04 24.33 -56.57
N ASN A 962 -3.74 23.26 -55.84
CA ASN A 962 -3.65 21.88 -56.34
C ASN A 962 -4.38 20.85 -55.46
N GLY A 963 -5.43 21.28 -54.76
CA GLY A 963 -6.28 20.39 -53.96
C GLY A 963 -7.09 19.40 -54.81
N SER A 964 -7.53 18.32 -54.16
CA SER A 964 -8.47 17.34 -54.73
C SER A 964 -9.95 17.68 -54.47
N SER A 965 -10.21 18.55 -53.48
CA SER A 965 -11.52 19.10 -53.13
C SER A 965 -11.63 20.55 -53.60
N ALA A 966 -12.84 21.09 -53.74
CA ALA A 966 -13.03 22.49 -54.11
C ALA A 966 -12.43 23.42 -53.06
N GLN A 967 -11.65 24.41 -53.51
CA GLN A 967 -10.88 25.30 -52.62
C GLN A 967 -11.51 26.69 -52.56
N ALA A 968 -11.47 27.31 -51.39
CA ALA A 968 -11.78 28.72 -51.21
C ALA A 968 -10.48 29.55 -51.17
N LEU A 969 -10.45 30.62 -51.96
CA LEU A 969 -9.49 31.71 -51.86
C LEU A 969 -10.25 32.92 -51.30
N GLY A 970 -10.15 33.15 -49.99
CA GLY A 970 -10.97 34.15 -49.30
C GLY A 970 -10.33 34.69 -48.03
N GLY A 971 -11.19 34.99 -47.05
CA GLY A 971 -10.87 35.86 -45.91
C GLY A 971 -11.49 37.25 -46.08
N SER A 972 -11.25 38.15 -45.13
CA SER A 972 -11.80 39.51 -45.14
C SER A 972 -10.93 40.55 -45.84
N SER A 973 -9.91 40.14 -46.59
CA SER A 973 -9.04 41.04 -47.36
C SER A 973 -8.55 40.41 -48.67
N SER A 974 -8.42 41.26 -49.70
CA SER A 974 -7.90 40.90 -51.02
C SER A 974 -6.45 40.45 -50.96
N THR A 975 -6.11 39.33 -51.57
CA THR A 975 -4.73 38.88 -51.73
C THR A 975 -4.14 39.41 -53.04
N THR A 976 -2.86 39.79 -53.00
CA THR A 976 -2.07 40.06 -54.21
C THR A 976 -1.03 38.96 -54.36
N PHE A 977 -1.14 38.19 -55.44
CA PHE A 977 -0.22 37.15 -55.87
C PHE A 977 0.76 37.71 -56.89
N ASN A 978 1.99 37.20 -56.92
CA ASN A 978 2.89 37.48 -58.04
C ASN A 978 2.56 36.58 -59.23
N ASN A 979 2.81 35.27 -59.11
CA ASN A 979 2.26 34.26 -60.02
C ASN A 979 1.19 33.44 -59.29
N LEU A 980 0.08 33.14 -59.98
CA LEU A 980 -1.00 32.30 -59.50
C LEU A 980 -1.25 31.16 -60.50
N THR A 981 -1.18 29.92 -60.03
CA THR A 981 -1.49 28.71 -60.81
C THR A 981 -2.71 28.02 -60.23
N ILE A 982 -3.68 27.73 -61.09
CA ILE A 982 -4.90 26.99 -60.76
C ILE A 982 -4.78 25.61 -61.39
N ASN A 983 -4.61 24.59 -60.55
CA ASN A 983 -4.41 23.20 -60.94
C ASN A 983 -5.29 22.26 -60.10
N ASN A 984 -6.55 22.65 -59.90
CA ASN A 984 -7.54 21.90 -59.15
C ASN A 984 -8.79 21.70 -60.02
N SER A 985 -8.97 20.49 -60.54
CA SER A 985 -10.09 20.11 -61.41
C SER A 985 -11.49 20.38 -60.84
N THR A 986 -11.64 20.48 -59.51
CA THR A 986 -12.91 20.79 -58.82
C THR A 986 -13.16 22.30 -58.65
N GLY A 987 -12.14 23.13 -58.89
CA GLY A 987 -12.23 24.59 -58.94
C GLY A 987 -11.81 25.32 -57.66
N VAL A 988 -11.64 26.64 -57.80
CA VAL A 988 -11.28 27.59 -56.74
C VAL A 988 -12.29 28.74 -56.73
N THR A 989 -12.93 29.00 -55.59
CA THR A 989 -13.93 30.08 -55.45
C THR A 989 -13.33 31.28 -54.74
N LEU A 990 -13.56 32.49 -55.27
CA LEU A 990 -13.09 33.74 -54.68
C LEU A 990 -14.05 34.25 -53.57
N GLY A 991 -13.47 34.68 -52.45
CA GLY A 991 -14.15 35.36 -51.33
C GLY A 991 -13.87 36.86 -51.23
N ALA A 992 -12.94 37.38 -52.03
CA ALA A 992 -12.67 38.80 -52.19
C ALA A 992 -12.25 39.10 -53.64
N ASN A 993 -11.92 40.36 -53.94
CA ASN A 993 -11.27 40.72 -55.20
C ASN A 993 -9.80 40.32 -55.13
N GLU A 994 -9.32 39.50 -56.05
CA GLU A 994 -7.96 38.95 -56.01
C GLU A 994 -7.11 39.52 -57.15
N THR A 995 -5.82 39.75 -56.90
CA THR A 995 -4.90 40.34 -57.90
C THR A 995 -3.73 39.41 -58.21
N VAL A 996 -3.39 39.27 -59.48
CA VAL A 996 -2.21 38.56 -59.98
C VAL A 996 -1.31 39.56 -60.71
N SER A 997 -0.14 39.83 -60.14
CA SER A 997 0.74 40.90 -60.61
C SER A 997 1.60 40.53 -61.82
N ASN A 998 1.88 39.25 -62.05
CA ASN A 998 2.73 38.77 -63.13
C ASN A 998 2.06 37.72 -64.04
N ILE A 999 1.94 36.44 -63.65
CA ILE A 999 1.38 35.38 -64.50
C ILE A 999 0.25 34.64 -63.80
N LEU A 1000 -0.90 34.54 -64.49
CA LEU A 1000 -2.00 33.63 -64.19
C LEU A 1000 -1.92 32.39 -65.09
N THR A 1001 -1.83 31.20 -64.49
CA THR A 1001 -1.81 29.92 -65.20
C THR A 1001 -3.05 29.11 -64.82
N LEU A 1002 -3.87 28.75 -65.80
CA LEU A 1002 -5.13 28.01 -65.63
C LEU A 1002 -4.95 26.58 -66.17
N THR A 1003 -4.28 25.72 -65.40
CA THR A 1003 -3.90 24.36 -65.82
C THR A 1003 -5.06 23.37 -65.71
N SER A 1004 -5.85 23.44 -64.63
CA SER A 1004 -6.96 22.50 -64.39
C SER A 1004 -8.03 23.12 -63.49
N GLY A 1005 -9.29 22.99 -63.92
CA GLY A 1005 -10.47 23.48 -63.21
C GLY A 1005 -10.65 25.00 -63.23
N LYS A 1006 -11.76 25.46 -62.67
CA LYS A 1006 -12.28 26.82 -62.89
C LYS A 1006 -11.97 27.74 -61.71
N VAL A 1007 -11.79 29.04 -61.98
CA VAL A 1007 -11.87 30.07 -60.93
C VAL A 1007 -13.29 30.62 -60.91
N ALA A 1008 -14.06 30.29 -59.87
CA ALA A 1008 -15.41 30.82 -59.68
C ALA A 1008 -15.36 32.19 -59.01
N THR A 1009 -15.87 33.19 -59.73
CA THR A 1009 -16.09 34.55 -59.21
C THR A 1009 -17.57 34.74 -58.91
N THR A 1010 -17.91 35.61 -57.96
CA THR A 1010 -19.31 35.97 -57.66
C THR A 1010 -19.68 37.27 -58.38
N SER A 1011 -20.95 37.69 -58.31
CA SER A 1011 -21.36 39.04 -58.77
C SER A 1011 -20.65 40.19 -58.03
N SER A 1012 -20.03 39.92 -56.88
CA SER A 1012 -19.32 40.90 -56.06
C SER A 1012 -17.79 40.86 -56.22
N TYR A 1013 -17.25 39.81 -56.83
CA TYR A 1013 -15.80 39.55 -56.87
C TYR A 1013 -15.27 39.40 -58.29
N TYR A 1014 -13.99 39.70 -58.49
CA TYR A 1014 -13.29 39.52 -59.75
C TYR A 1014 -11.84 39.09 -59.53
N LEU A 1015 -11.28 38.38 -60.51
CA LEU A 1015 -9.85 38.14 -60.59
C LEU A 1015 -9.22 39.24 -61.46
N ALA A 1016 -8.19 39.92 -60.97
CA ALA A 1016 -7.47 40.95 -61.70
C ALA A 1016 -6.07 40.48 -62.11
N VAL A 1017 -5.66 40.79 -63.33
CA VAL A 1017 -4.30 40.60 -63.85
C VAL A 1017 -3.72 41.97 -64.20
N THR A 1018 -2.68 42.41 -63.50
CA THR A 1018 -2.11 43.76 -63.72
C THR A 1018 -0.93 43.78 -64.68
N ASN A 1019 -0.35 42.63 -65.00
CA ASN A 1019 0.67 42.50 -66.04
C ASN A 1019 0.06 42.78 -67.41
N THR A 1020 0.60 43.79 -68.10
CA THR A 1020 0.10 44.25 -69.40
C THR A 1020 0.54 43.37 -70.58
N SER A 1021 1.38 42.35 -70.38
CA SER A 1021 1.69 41.39 -71.44
C SER A 1021 0.45 40.57 -71.82
N SER A 1022 0.17 40.41 -73.12
CA SER A 1022 -0.91 39.53 -73.60
C SER A 1022 -0.67 38.04 -73.28
N SER A 1023 0.56 37.67 -72.91
CA SER A 1023 0.92 36.32 -72.44
C SER A 1023 0.85 36.16 -70.92
N ALA A 1024 0.29 37.14 -70.18
CA ALA A 1024 0.16 37.05 -68.72
C ALA A 1024 -0.92 36.06 -68.24
N VAL A 1025 -1.83 35.64 -69.12
CA VAL A 1025 -2.83 34.59 -68.83
C VAL A 1025 -2.57 33.41 -69.75
N THR A 1026 -2.34 32.23 -69.17
CA THR A 1026 -1.89 31.02 -69.90
C THR A 1026 -2.57 29.74 -69.39
N GLY A 1027 -2.32 28.61 -70.06
CA GLY A 1027 -2.77 27.26 -69.65
C GLY A 1027 -4.25 26.93 -69.94
N TYR A 1028 -5.08 27.96 -70.10
CA TYR A 1028 -6.54 27.85 -70.19
C TYR A 1028 -7.06 26.89 -71.27
N SER A 1029 -8.24 26.35 -71.00
CA SER A 1029 -8.93 25.36 -71.86
C SER A 1029 -10.43 25.34 -71.57
N SER A 1030 -11.19 24.52 -72.29
CA SER A 1030 -12.61 24.28 -72.00
C SER A 1030 -12.87 23.63 -70.62
N SER A 1031 -11.83 23.15 -69.93
CA SER A 1031 -11.90 22.64 -68.55
C SER A 1031 -11.16 23.52 -67.53
N SER A 1032 -10.51 24.62 -67.95
CA SER A 1032 -9.88 25.58 -67.03
C SER A 1032 -9.95 27.02 -67.54
N TYR A 1033 -10.78 27.82 -66.87
CA TYR A 1033 -11.13 29.20 -67.22
C TYR A 1033 -11.70 29.94 -66.00
N VAL A 1034 -11.91 31.25 -66.11
CA VAL A 1034 -12.59 32.05 -65.09
C VAL A 1034 -14.12 31.96 -65.31
N ASN A 1035 -14.84 31.35 -64.38
CA ASN A 1035 -16.30 31.43 -64.33
C ASN A 1035 -16.67 32.81 -63.76
N GLY A 1036 -17.19 33.69 -64.63
CA GLY A 1036 -17.48 35.09 -64.35
C GLY A 1036 -16.36 36.08 -64.73
N SER A 1037 -16.01 37.00 -63.81
CA SER A 1037 -15.26 38.24 -64.10
C SER A 1037 -13.74 38.12 -64.04
N LEU A 1038 -13.08 38.30 -65.19
CA LEU A 1038 -11.65 38.52 -65.33
C LEU A 1038 -11.36 39.99 -65.71
N GLN A 1039 -10.57 40.69 -64.92
CA GLN A 1039 -10.12 42.05 -65.16
C GLN A 1039 -8.64 42.06 -65.58
N TRP A 1040 -8.28 42.83 -66.59
CA TRP A 1040 -6.90 42.86 -67.12
C TRP A 1040 -6.49 44.28 -67.54
N SER A 1041 -5.29 44.70 -67.14
CA SER A 1041 -4.60 45.88 -67.67
C SER A 1041 -4.07 45.63 -69.08
N LEU A 1042 -4.37 46.49 -70.05
CA LEU A 1042 -4.01 46.30 -71.47
C LEU A 1042 -3.09 47.42 -71.99
N VAL A 1043 -2.46 47.20 -73.15
CA VAL A 1043 -1.71 48.22 -73.92
C VAL A 1043 -2.06 48.21 -75.41
N THR A 1044 -1.79 49.33 -76.07
CA THR A 1044 -1.99 49.52 -77.50
C THR A 1044 -1.12 48.56 -78.33
N GLY A 1045 -1.70 48.03 -79.41
CA GLY A 1045 -1.10 47.00 -80.27
C GLY A 1045 -1.27 45.57 -79.75
N GLY A 1046 -1.70 45.39 -78.51
CA GLY A 1046 -1.92 44.06 -77.93
C GLY A 1046 -3.15 43.34 -78.50
N SER A 1047 -3.18 42.03 -78.27
CA SER A 1047 -4.30 41.13 -78.57
C SER A 1047 -4.52 40.25 -77.35
N TYR A 1048 -5.65 40.40 -76.67
CA TYR A 1048 -5.88 39.84 -75.32
C TYR A 1048 -7.04 38.88 -75.33
N PHE A 1049 -6.73 37.63 -74.99
CA PHE A 1049 -7.68 36.53 -74.94
C PHE A 1049 -8.12 36.32 -73.49
N PHE A 1050 -9.38 36.63 -73.18
CA PHE A 1050 -9.97 36.44 -71.86
C PHE A 1050 -10.61 35.04 -71.79
N PRO A 1051 -10.00 34.07 -71.07
CA PRO A 1051 -10.60 32.76 -70.87
C PRO A 1051 -11.71 32.85 -69.81
N VAL A 1052 -12.88 33.31 -70.24
CA VAL A 1052 -14.08 33.44 -69.39
C VAL A 1052 -15.17 32.42 -69.79
N GLY A 1053 -16.14 32.23 -68.90
CA GLY A 1053 -17.28 31.36 -69.13
C GLY A 1053 -18.30 31.40 -67.98
N ASP A 1054 -19.24 30.45 -67.99
CA ASP A 1054 -20.15 30.13 -66.89
C ASP A 1054 -19.87 28.71 -66.34
N ASP A 1055 -20.71 28.16 -65.46
CA ASP A 1055 -20.52 26.80 -64.92
C ASP A 1055 -20.63 25.66 -65.96
N SER A 1056 -21.21 25.90 -67.13
CA SER A 1056 -21.45 24.88 -68.17
C SER A 1056 -20.70 25.15 -69.48
N ASN A 1057 -20.33 26.40 -69.73
CA ASN A 1057 -19.89 26.89 -71.04
C ASN A 1057 -18.58 27.68 -70.92
N TYR A 1058 -17.51 27.17 -71.50
CA TYR A 1058 -16.34 27.97 -71.83
C TYR A 1058 -16.64 28.82 -73.06
N ARG A 1059 -16.64 30.15 -72.91
CA ARG A 1059 -16.96 31.11 -73.97
C ARG A 1059 -15.91 32.23 -73.95
N PRO A 1060 -14.72 32.00 -74.51
CA PRO A 1060 -13.66 33.00 -74.50
C PRO A 1060 -14.02 34.24 -75.32
N PHE A 1061 -13.51 35.37 -74.88
CA PHE A 1061 -13.70 36.68 -75.51
C PHE A 1061 -12.34 37.32 -75.74
N GLU A 1062 -12.13 37.89 -76.92
CA GLU A 1062 -10.82 38.40 -77.31
C GLU A 1062 -10.92 39.82 -77.90
N LEU A 1063 -10.02 40.70 -77.45
CA LEU A 1063 -9.88 42.07 -77.93
C LEU A 1063 -8.59 42.18 -78.75
N ASN A 1064 -8.73 42.45 -80.05
CA ASN A 1064 -7.64 42.47 -81.02
C ASN A 1064 -7.38 43.84 -81.60
N SER A 1065 -6.11 44.07 -81.98
CA SER A 1065 -5.63 45.32 -82.55
C SER A 1065 -6.01 46.55 -81.71
N ILE A 1066 -5.84 46.44 -80.39
CA ILE A 1066 -6.32 47.44 -79.43
C ILE A 1066 -5.59 48.77 -79.64
N ASN A 1067 -6.36 49.87 -79.67
CA ASN A 1067 -5.88 51.24 -79.57
C ASN A 1067 -6.48 51.90 -78.33
N CYS A 1068 -5.64 52.36 -77.42
CA CYS A 1068 -6.04 52.74 -76.07
C CYS A 1068 -4.98 53.60 -75.34
N SER A 1069 -5.31 54.04 -74.12
CA SER A 1069 -4.36 54.64 -73.17
C SER A 1069 -4.56 53.99 -71.80
N SER A 1070 -3.64 53.08 -71.45
CA SER A 1070 -3.60 52.29 -70.21
C SER A 1070 -4.96 51.81 -69.68
N PRO A 1071 -5.82 51.17 -70.50
CA PRO A 1071 -7.13 50.75 -70.06
C PRO A 1071 -7.03 49.54 -69.13
N VAL A 1072 -7.88 49.51 -68.12
CA VAL A 1072 -8.20 48.29 -67.37
C VAL A 1072 -9.58 47.84 -67.83
N VAL A 1073 -9.66 46.66 -68.44
CA VAL A 1073 -10.93 46.12 -68.95
C VAL A 1073 -11.32 44.90 -68.15
N ARG A 1074 -12.59 44.83 -67.73
CA ARG A 1074 -13.19 43.66 -67.11
C ARG A 1074 -14.09 42.95 -68.09
N VAL A 1075 -13.94 41.64 -68.23
CA VAL A 1075 -14.74 40.80 -69.12
C VAL A 1075 -15.36 39.66 -68.31
N ALA A 1076 -16.63 39.35 -68.58
CA ALA A 1076 -17.36 38.23 -68.02
C ALA A 1076 -18.36 37.64 -69.03
N MET A 1077 -18.77 36.40 -68.82
CA MET A 1077 -20.03 35.90 -69.39
C MET A 1077 -21.20 36.44 -68.54
N SER A 1078 -22.31 36.83 -69.18
CA SER A 1078 -23.47 37.44 -68.54
C SER A 1078 -24.71 36.57 -68.80
N SER A 1079 -25.59 36.45 -67.80
CA SER A 1079 -26.74 35.56 -67.88
C SER A 1079 -27.89 36.20 -68.67
N THR A 1080 -28.31 35.52 -69.74
CA THR A 1080 -29.55 35.70 -70.53
C THR A 1080 -30.17 37.10 -70.62
N GLY A 1081 -30.26 37.64 -71.84
CA GLY A 1081 -31.29 38.66 -72.09
C GLY A 1081 -31.22 39.49 -73.38
N ALA A 1082 -30.48 39.09 -74.42
CA ALA A 1082 -30.52 39.82 -75.69
C ALA A 1082 -31.89 39.63 -76.38
N ASN A 1083 -32.70 40.69 -76.45
CA ASN A 1083 -34.14 40.58 -76.74
C ASN A 1083 -34.57 41.20 -78.08
N THR A 1084 -33.83 42.19 -78.60
CA THR A 1084 -34.14 42.86 -79.88
C THR A 1084 -32.87 43.15 -80.67
N VAL A 1085 -33.02 43.25 -81.99
CA VAL A 1085 -31.95 43.36 -82.97
C VAL A 1085 -32.24 44.49 -83.97
N ASP A 1086 -31.20 45.00 -84.64
CA ASP A 1086 -31.37 45.94 -85.74
C ASP A 1086 -31.89 45.28 -87.03
N ALA A 1087 -32.23 46.10 -88.04
CA ALA A 1087 -32.85 45.65 -89.30
C ALA A 1087 -31.95 44.75 -90.19
N THR A 1088 -30.67 44.55 -89.84
CA THR A 1088 -29.73 43.68 -90.56
C THR A 1088 -29.66 42.25 -90.00
N MET A 1089 -30.29 42.00 -88.85
CA MET A 1089 -30.19 40.75 -88.09
C MET A 1089 -31.55 40.04 -87.98
N SER A 1090 -31.59 38.71 -88.11
CA SER A 1090 -32.79 37.91 -87.84
C SER A 1090 -32.93 37.54 -86.36
N SER A 1091 -31.79 37.32 -85.69
CA SER A 1091 -31.71 36.84 -84.32
C SER A 1091 -30.38 37.25 -83.67
N VAL A 1092 -30.36 37.19 -82.34
CA VAL A 1092 -29.17 37.33 -81.50
C VAL A 1092 -29.19 36.26 -80.42
N ASP A 1093 -28.06 35.65 -80.13
CA ASP A 1093 -27.91 34.69 -79.05
C ASP A 1093 -28.23 35.37 -77.71
N PRO A 1094 -29.18 34.86 -76.90
CA PRO A 1094 -29.50 35.45 -75.61
C PRO A 1094 -28.34 35.40 -74.61
N ARG A 1095 -27.31 34.56 -74.83
CA ARG A 1095 -26.10 34.45 -74.03
C ARG A 1095 -25.08 35.49 -74.47
N ASN A 1096 -24.77 36.45 -73.62
CA ASN A 1096 -23.92 37.59 -73.94
C ASN A 1096 -22.64 37.65 -73.10
N TRP A 1097 -21.61 38.28 -73.65
CA TRP A 1097 -20.43 38.72 -72.91
C TRP A 1097 -20.66 40.14 -72.41
N TYR A 1098 -20.13 40.44 -71.24
CA TYR A 1098 -20.03 41.78 -70.68
C TYR A 1098 -18.57 42.22 -70.73
N ALA A 1099 -18.28 43.38 -71.32
CA ALA A 1099 -16.98 44.05 -71.21
C ALA A 1099 -17.17 45.46 -70.64
N GLN A 1100 -16.33 45.84 -69.68
CA GLN A 1100 -16.38 47.12 -68.99
C GLN A 1100 -15.01 47.78 -69.00
N LEU A 1101 -14.96 49.04 -69.46
CA LEU A 1101 -13.83 49.92 -69.17
C LEU A 1101 -13.89 50.34 -67.69
N VAL A 1102 -12.95 49.88 -66.88
CA VAL A 1102 -12.86 50.13 -65.43
C VAL A 1102 -12.07 51.41 -65.14
N SER A 1103 -10.98 51.62 -65.88
CA SER A 1103 -10.17 52.85 -65.85
C SER A 1103 -9.35 53.00 -67.14
N GLY A 1104 -8.74 54.17 -67.36
CA GLY A 1104 -8.01 54.49 -68.59
C GLY A 1104 -8.94 54.91 -69.74
N SER A 1105 -8.47 54.77 -70.98
CA SER A 1105 -9.25 55.11 -72.20
C SER A 1105 -9.14 54.01 -73.25
N PHE A 1106 -10.27 53.66 -73.87
CA PHE A 1106 -10.38 52.63 -74.90
C PHE A 1106 -10.90 53.25 -76.20
N ILE A 1107 -10.04 53.36 -77.22
CA ILE A 1107 -10.35 54.10 -78.45
C ILE A 1107 -10.97 53.17 -79.49
N SER A 1108 -10.33 52.04 -79.78
CA SER A 1108 -10.89 51.02 -80.68
C SER A 1108 -10.24 49.65 -80.46
N ALA A 1109 -11.00 48.58 -80.73
CA ALA A 1109 -10.49 47.23 -80.95
C ALA A 1109 -11.45 46.46 -81.87
N THR A 1110 -10.99 45.35 -82.46
CA THR A 1110 -11.90 44.33 -82.99
C THR A 1110 -12.22 43.32 -81.89
N VAL A 1111 -13.46 42.82 -81.87
CA VAL A 1111 -13.87 41.74 -80.98
C VAL A 1111 -13.79 40.44 -81.75
N ARG A 1112 -13.11 39.44 -81.16
CA ARG A 1112 -13.08 38.07 -81.66
C ARG A 1112 -13.75 37.15 -80.64
N ILE A 1113 -14.72 36.38 -81.12
CA ILE A 1113 -15.47 35.38 -80.35
C ILE A 1113 -15.12 34.00 -80.92
N THR A 1114 -14.92 33.01 -80.05
CA THR A 1114 -14.67 31.63 -80.46
C THR A 1114 -15.67 30.70 -79.79
N GLU A 1115 -16.53 30.05 -80.57
CA GLU A 1115 -17.50 29.06 -80.09
C GLU A 1115 -17.91 28.04 -81.16
N SER A 1116 -18.51 26.94 -80.73
CA SER A 1116 -19.02 25.88 -81.61
C SER A 1116 -20.34 26.30 -82.28
N GLY A 1117 -20.48 25.99 -83.57
CA GLY A 1117 -21.73 26.21 -84.33
C GLY A 1117 -21.77 27.49 -85.16
N LEU A 1118 -20.68 28.27 -85.20
CA LEU A 1118 -20.58 29.44 -86.08
C LEU A 1118 -20.58 29.05 -87.56
N GLY A 1119 -21.40 29.74 -88.34
CA GLY A 1119 -21.48 29.64 -89.81
C GLY A 1119 -21.19 30.98 -90.50
N SER A 1120 -21.22 30.96 -91.83
CA SER A 1120 -20.97 32.13 -92.69
C SER A 1120 -22.03 33.23 -92.59
N THR A 1121 -23.18 32.96 -91.96
CA THR A 1121 -24.25 33.92 -91.68
C THR A 1121 -24.14 34.58 -90.32
N ASN A 1122 -23.22 34.14 -89.44
CA ASN A 1122 -23.08 34.76 -88.12
C ASN A 1122 -22.33 36.10 -88.17
N LEU A 1123 -22.60 36.96 -87.18
CA LEU A 1123 -21.95 38.26 -86.99
C LEU A 1123 -21.73 38.56 -85.50
N VAL A 1124 -20.82 39.49 -85.19
CA VAL A 1124 -20.69 40.03 -83.82
C VAL A 1124 -21.69 41.17 -83.67
N ALA A 1125 -22.51 41.14 -82.63
CA ALA A 1125 -23.44 42.21 -82.27
C ALA A 1125 -23.07 42.82 -80.91
N SER A 1126 -23.46 44.07 -80.67
CA SER A 1126 -23.20 44.74 -79.39
C SER A 1126 -24.33 45.66 -78.93
N SER A 1127 -24.46 45.85 -77.62
CA SER A 1127 -25.41 46.77 -76.99
C SER A 1127 -24.78 47.47 -75.77
N SER A 1128 -25.27 48.65 -75.38
CA SER A 1128 -24.88 49.30 -74.12
C SER A 1128 -25.62 48.73 -72.89
N ALA A 1129 -26.63 47.87 -73.09
CA ALA A 1129 -27.42 47.25 -72.03
C ALA A 1129 -27.61 45.75 -72.28
N GLN A 1130 -27.63 44.95 -71.19
CA GLN A 1130 -27.75 43.49 -71.21
C GLN A 1130 -28.98 43.05 -72.01
N SER A 1131 -30.12 43.67 -71.72
CA SER A 1131 -31.40 43.53 -72.44
C SER A 1131 -31.74 44.76 -73.27
N GLY A 1132 -30.73 45.34 -73.93
CA GLY A 1132 -30.91 46.39 -74.92
C GLY A 1132 -31.19 45.86 -76.33
N ASN A 1133 -31.28 46.80 -77.27
CA ASN A 1133 -31.27 46.50 -78.71
C ASN A 1133 -29.82 46.27 -79.16
N TYR A 1134 -29.57 45.17 -79.88
CA TYR A 1134 -28.23 44.78 -80.33
C TYR A 1134 -27.98 45.25 -81.77
N THR A 1135 -26.88 45.98 -81.95
CA THR A 1135 -26.44 46.49 -83.25
C THR A 1135 -25.33 45.62 -83.83
N SER A 1136 -25.43 45.29 -85.11
CA SER A 1136 -24.41 44.55 -85.85
C SER A 1136 -23.07 45.32 -85.90
N ARG A 1137 -21.96 44.57 -85.72
CA ARG A 1137 -20.57 45.01 -85.96
C ARG A 1137 -19.95 44.28 -87.17
N GLY A 1138 -20.79 43.61 -87.95
CA GLY A 1138 -20.39 42.65 -88.97
C GLY A 1138 -19.68 41.44 -88.36
N GLY A 1139 -19.24 40.54 -89.23
CA GLY A 1139 -18.45 39.39 -88.83
C GLY A 1139 -17.75 38.75 -90.02
N ASN A 1140 -16.54 38.25 -89.79
CA ASN A 1140 -15.87 37.31 -90.65
C ASN A 1140 -15.73 35.99 -89.89
N SER A 1141 -16.61 35.03 -90.19
CA SER A 1141 -16.62 33.69 -89.58
C SER A 1141 -15.64 32.77 -90.30
N ILE A 1142 -14.65 32.26 -89.59
CA ILE A 1142 -13.67 31.29 -90.09
C ILE A 1142 -13.62 30.12 -89.10
N GLY A 1143 -14.26 29.00 -89.45
CA GLY A 1143 -14.42 27.86 -88.56
C GLY A 1143 -15.18 28.25 -87.29
N SER A 1144 -14.67 27.84 -86.13
CA SER A 1144 -15.25 28.12 -84.81
C SER A 1144 -14.95 29.53 -84.28
N THR A 1145 -14.52 30.47 -85.12
CA THR A 1145 -14.14 31.83 -84.69
C THR A 1145 -14.76 32.89 -85.58
N ILE A 1146 -15.24 33.98 -84.98
CA ILE A 1146 -15.78 35.14 -85.68
C ILE A 1146 -15.12 36.44 -85.18
N THR A 1147 -14.71 37.30 -86.11
CA THR A 1147 -14.09 38.60 -85.80
C THR A 1147 -14.97 39.74 -86.33
N SER A 1148 -15.20 40.79 -85.54
CA SER A 1148 -15.98 41.97 -85.97
C SER A 1148 -15.28 42.74 -87.09
N ASN A 1149 -16.05 43.17 -88.09
CA ASN A 1149 -15.50 43.93 -89.23
C ASN A 1149 -15.35 45.42 -88.92
N ALA A 1150 -16.15 45.94 -88.00
CA ALA A 1150 -16.01 47.30 -87.48
C ALA A 1150 -15.09 47.33 -86.25
N GLY A 1151 -14.30 48.40 -86.13
CA GLY A 1151 -13.64 48.77 -84.88
C GLY A 1151 -14.66 49.24 -83.86
N ILE A 1152 -14.59 48.70 -82.65
CA ILE A 1152 -15.55 48.93 -81.56
C ILE A 1152 -14.91 49.86 -80.53
N SER A 1153 -15.60 50.96 -80.24
CA SER A 1153 -15.28 51.91 -79.16
C SER A 1153 -16.33 51.79 -78.06
N TYR A 1154 -15.93 51.83 -76.79
CA TYR A 1154 -16.87 51.88 -75.66
C TYR A 1154 -16.32 52.70 -74.49
N THR A 1155 -17.20 53.49 -73.87
CA THR A 1155 -16.88 54.44 -72.79
C THR A 1155 -17.35 53.96 -71.41
N GLY A 1156 -17.71 52.68 -71.27
CA GLY A 1156 -18.24 52.08 -70.06
C GLY A 1156 -18.55 50.60 -70.25
N SER A 1157 -19.69 50.15 -69.72
CA SER A 1157 -20.23 48.80 -69.93
C SER A 1157 -20.73 48.60 -71.36
N THR A 1158 -20.35 47.50 -72.00
CA THR A 1158 -20.86 47.06 -73.31
C THR A 1158 -21.06 45.55 -73.32
N TYR A 1159 -22.17 45.12 -73.87
CA TYR A 1159 -22.55 43.73 -74.01
C TYR A 1159 -22.33 43.29 -75.45
N PHE A 1160 -21.83 42.08 -75.65
CA PHE A 1160 -21.60 41.46 -76.96
C PHE A 1160 -22.35 40.14 -77.06
N ALA A 1161 -22.82 39.80 -78.24
CA ALA A 1161 -23.47 38.53 -78.53
C ALA A 1161 -23.20 38.14 -79.99
N VAL A 1162 -23.44 36.88 -80.33
CA VAL A 1162 -23.43 36.43 -81.73
C VAL A 1162 -24.82 36.62 -82.33
N GLY A 1163 -24.86 37.23 -83.51
CA GLY A 1163 -26.06 37.45 -84.29
C GLY A 1163 -26.13 36.56 -85.53
N ASP A 1164 -27.33 36.45 -86.11
CA ASP A 1164 -27.56 35.87 -87.43
C ASP A 1164 -27.95 36.97 -88.42
N LEU A 1165 -27.24 37.03 -89.55
CA LEU A 1165 -27.53 37.93 -90.66
C LEU A 1165 -28.84 37.51 -91.35
N LEU A 1166 -29.70 38.47 -91.68
CA LEU A 1166 -30.93 38.21 -92.42
C LEU A 1166 -30.63 37.64 -93.83
N PRO A 1167 -31.34 36.58 -94.28
CA PRO A 1167 -31.18 36.04 -95.62
C PRO A 1167 -31.75 36.96 -96.73
N PRO A 1168 -31.30 36.83 -97.98
CA PRO A 1168 -32.00 37.39 -99.14
C PRO A 1168 -33.38 36.75 -99.33
N ALA A 1169 -34.33 37.50 -99.90
CA ALA A 1169 -35.67 37.00 -100.20
C ALA A 1169 -36.17 37.58 -101.53
N LEU A 1170 -36.35 36.74 -102.55
CA LEU A 1170 -36.72 37.15 -103.90
C LEU A 1170 -38.23 37.04 -104.12
N THR A 1171 -38.82 38.06 -104.74
CA THR A 1171 -40.20 38.06 -105.27
C THR A 1171 -40.16 38.22 -106.77
N VAL A 1172 -41.12 37.63 -107.49
CA VAL A 1172 -41.18 37.65 -108.96
C VAL A 1172 -42.59 37.99 -109.43
N VAL A 1173 -42.73 38.97 -110.31
CA VAL A 1173 -44.00 39.40 -110.91
C VAL A 1173 -43.88 39.34 -112.42
N LYS A 1174 -44.74 38.55 -113.09
CA LYS A 1174 -44.84 38.49 -114.55
C LYS A 1174 -46.14 39.14 -115.03
N SER A 1175 -46.04 39.99 -116.03
CA SER A 1175 -47.16 40.68 -116.69
C SER A 1175 -46.96 40.73 -118.21
N SER A 1176 -48.00 41.13 -118.94
CA SER A 1176 -47.98 41.41 -120.37
C SER A 1176 -48.62 42.76 -120.68
N ASP A 1177 -48.22 43.37 -121.79
CA ASP A 1177 -48.81 44.63 -122.31
C ASP A 1177 -50.25 44.48 -122.80
N LYS A 1178 -50.64 43.26 -123.24
CA LYS A 1178 -51.97 42.89 -123.70
C LYS A 1178 -52.60 41.84 -122.78
N SER A 1179 -53.89 41.99 -122.50
CA SER A 1179 -54.73 41.03 -121.76
C SER A 1179 -55.64 40.16 -122.66
N SER A 1180 -55.79 40.55 -123.93
CA SER A 1180 -56.48 39.81 -124.99
C SER A 1180 -55.73 40.07 -126.30
N VAL A 1181 -55.62 39.05 -127.14
CA VAL A 1181 -54.73 39.02 -128.32
C VAL A 1181 -55.36 38.21 -129.45
N VAL A 1182 -54.98 38.52 -130.69
CA VAL A 1182 -55.34 37.77 -131.90
C VAL A 1182 -54.08 37.33 -132.66
N THR A 1183 -54.18 36.33 -133.54
CA THR A 1183 -53.08 35.90 -134.42
C THR A 1183 -52.46 37.09 -135.16
N GLY A 1184 -51.12 37.17 -135.13
CA GLY A 1184 -50.33 38.29 -135.65
C GLY A 1184 -50.01 39.38 -134.63
N ASP A 1185 -50.64 39.41 -133.45
CA ASP A 1185 -50.27 40.35 -132.38
C ASP A 1185 -48.85 40.08 -131.87
N THR A 1186 -48.03 41.12 -131.78
CA THR A 1186 -46.86 41.11 -130.87
C THR A 1186 -47.32 41.45 -129.46
N VAL A 1187 -46.85 40.67 -128.48
CA VAL A 1187 -47.09 40.81 -127.04
C VAL A 1187 -45.75 41.02 -126.35
N THR A 1188 -45.64 42.04 -125.51
CA THR A 1188 -44.47 42.28 -124.67
C THR A 1188 -44.74 41.74 -123.27
N TYR A 1189 -44.00 40.72 -122.85
CA TYR A 1189 -43.96 40.25 -121.48
C TYR A 1189 -42.94 41.05 -120.67
N SER A 1190 -43.23 41.23 -119.38
CA SER A 1190 -42.32 41.82 -118.38
C SER A 1190 -42.27 40.92 -117.15
N ILE A 1191 -41.07 40.58 -116.68
CA ILE A 1191 -40.80 39.83 -115.45
C ILE A 1191 -39.94 40.72 -114.55
N THR A 1192 -40.48 41.18 -113.44
CA THR A 1192 -39.75 41.94 -112.42
C THR A 1192 -39.43 41.05 -111.24
N ILE A 1193 -38.14 40.94 -110.92
CA ILE A 1193 -37.56 40.19 -109.81
C ILE A 1193 -37.03 41.19 -108.79
N THR A 1194 -37.52 41.15 -107.56
CA THR A 1194 -37.14 42.10 -106.49
C THR A 1194 -36.62 41.34 -105.27
N ASN A 1195 -35.43 41.70 -104.79
CA ASN A 1195 -34.90 41.18 -103.52
C ASN A 1195 -35.49 41.98 -102.34
N THR A 1196 -36.66 41.54 -101.88
CA THR A 1196 -37.35 42.08 -100.70
C THR A 1196 -36.68 41.73 -99.36
N GLY A 1197 -35.64 40.88 -99.35
CA GLY A 1197 -34.86 40.57 -98.15
C GLY A 1197 -33.73 41.57 -97.90
N SER A 1198 -33.23 41.64 -96.65
CA SER A 1198 -32.11 42.52 -96.28
C SER A 1198 -30.72 41.88 -96.43
N GLY A 1199 -30.63 40.61 -96.81
CA GLY A 1199 -29.40 40.00 -97.34
C GLY A 1199 -29.26 40.21 -98.86
N THR A 1200 -28.03 40.28 -99.38
CA THR A 1200 -27.76 40.31 -100.83
C THR A 1200 -27.95 38.92 -101.44
N ALA A 1201 -28.80 38.80 -102.46
CA ALA A 1201 -28.95 37.59 -103.24
C ALA A 1201 -27.79 37.46 -104.24
N THR A 1202 -27.23 36.26 -104.39
CA THR A 1202 -26.13 35.98 -105.33
C THR A 1202 -26.46 34.75 -106.18
N ASN A 1203 -25.87 34.67 -107.36
CA ASN A 1203 -26.15 33.66 -108.39
C ASN A 1203 -27.65 33.55 -108.77
N VAL A 1204 -28.36 34.68 -108.86
CA VAL A 1204 -29.79 34.71 -109.21
C VAL A 1204 -29.97 34.46 -110.71
N ILE A 1205 -30.75 33.42 -111.04
CA ILE A 1205 -31.05 32.98 -112.40
C ILE A 1205 -32.57 32.96 -112.59
N ALA A 1206 -33.04 33.54 -113.70
CA ALA A 1206 -34.44 33.57 -114.12
C ALA A 1206 -34.69 32.58 -115.27
N THR A 1207 -35.77 31.81 -115.18
CA THR A 1207 -36.24 30.91 -116.24
C THR A 1207 -37.73 31.14 -116.54
N ASP A 1208 -38.10 31.05 -117.81
CA ASP A 1208 -39.48 31.23 -118.26
C ASP A 1208 -39.68 30.58 -119.65
N PRO A 1209 -40.65 29.66 -119.83
CA PRO A 1209 -40.96 29.09 -121.13
C PRO A 1209 -41.77 30.06 -122.01
N LEU A 1210 -41.69 29.88 -123.32
CA LEU A 1210 -42.58 30.59 -124.26
C LEU A 1210 -44.04 30.13 -124.05
N PRO A 1211 -45.01 31.05 -124.04
CA PRO A 1211 -46.42 30.69 -124.02
C PRO A 1211 -46.82 29.84 -125.25
N PRO A 1212 -47.72 28.86 -125.10
CA PRO A 1212 -48.28 28.11 -126.22
C PRO A 1212 -48.89 29.04 -127.29
N TYR A 1213 -48.81 28.63 -128.56
CA TYR A 1213 -49.28 29.41 -129.72
C TYR A 1213 -48.58 30.76 -129.91
N THR A 1214 -47.37 30.93 -129.38
CA THR A 1214 -46.55 32.11 -129.66
C THR A 1214 -45.17 31.74 -130.19
N THR A 1215 -44.62 32.58 -131.07
CA THR A 1215 -43.24 32.49 -131.56
C THR A 1215 -42.42 33.62 -130.97
N TYR A 1216 -41.20 33.33 -130.55
CA TYR A 1216 -40.31 34.35 -129.99
C TYR A 1216 -39.88 35.38 -131.04
N VAL A 1217 -39.94 36.67 -130.70
CA VAL A 1217 -39.37 37.74 -131.52
C VAL A 1217 -37.87 37.84 -131.22
N SER A 1218 -37.02 37.32 -132.11
CA SER A 1218 -35.56 37.38 -131.93
C SER A 1218 -35.05 38.81 -131.72
N ASN A 1219 -34.05 38.97 -130.85
CA ASN A 1219 -33.48 40.26 -130.43
C ASN A 1219 -34.45 41.17 -129.65
N SER A 1220 -35.51 40.62 -129.02
CA SER A 1220 -36.47 41.41 -128.21
C SER A 1220 -36.27 41.35 -126.70
N THR A 1221 -35.44 40.44 -126.18
CA THR A 1221 -35.17 40.30 -124.75
C THR A 1221 -34.30 41.44 -124.24
N ARG A 1222 -34.76 42.12 -123.20
CA ARG A 1222 -34.01 43.15 -122.47
C ARG A 1222 -33.95 42.78 -121.00
N LEU A 1223 -32.79 42.93 -120.38
CA LEU A 1223 -32.64 42.94 -118.93
C LEU A 1223 -32.36 44.38 -118.51
N ASN A 1224 -33.26 44.95 -117.70
CA ASN A 1224 -33.25 46.35 -117.26
C ASN A 1224 -33.15 47.35 -118.44
N GLY A 1225 -33.82 47.03 -119.54
CA GLY A 1225 -33.81 47.82 -120.79
C GLY A 1225 -32.63 47.53 -121.74
N ILE A 1226 -31.64 46.74 -121.35
CA ILE A 1226 -30.42 46.45 -122.13
C ILE A 1226 -30.53 45.10 -122.85
N THR A 1227 -30.07 45.00 -124.10
CA THR A 1227 -30.04 43.75 -124.88
C THR A 1227 -29.22 42.65 -124.19
N VAL A 1228 -29.80 41.45 -124.15
CA VAL A 1228 -29.21 40.27 -123.50
C VAL A 1228 -28.33 39.48 -124.47
N ALA A 1229 -27.21 38.95 -123.98
CA ALA A 1229 -26.33 38.08 -124.77
C ALA A 1229 -27.05 36.78 -125.19
N GLY A 1230 -26.86 36.34 -126.44
CA GLY A 1230 -27.49 35.12 -126.98
C GLY A 1230 -28.93 35.29 -127.49
N ASP A 1231 -29.51 36.48 -127.38
CA ASP A 1231 -30.84 36.82 -127.88
C ASP A 1231 -30.88 36.95 -129.43
N GLY A 1232 -30.79 35.84 -130.15
CA GLY A 1232 -30.81 35.82 -131.62
C GLY A 1232 -31.65 34.71 -132.27
N SER A 1233 -31.83 33.58 -131.60
CA SER A 1233 -32.49 32.38 -132.18
C SER A 1233 -33.62 31.81 -131.32
N ALA A 1234 -33.60 32.06 -130.02
CA ALA A 1234 -34.55 31.57 -129.02
C ALA A 1234 -34.55 32.50 -127.81
N LEU A 1235 -35.58 32.39 -126.96
CA LEU A 1235 -35.71 33.18 -125.73
C LEU A 1235 -34.63 32.75 -124.69
N PRO A 1236 -33.73 33.64 -124.23
CA PRO A 1236 -32.67 33.29 -123.28
C PRO A 1236 -33.18 32.74 -121.94
N LEU A 1237 -34.41 33.07 -121.54
CA LEU A 1237 -35.06 32.55 -120.33
C LEU A 1237 -35.35 31.04 -120.38
N ILE A 1238 -35.31 30.39 -121.55
CA ILE A 1238 -35.52 28.94 -121.65
C ILE A 1238 -34.33 28.17 -121.04
N THR A 1239 -33.11 28.66 -121.23
CA THR A 1239 -31.88 28.04 -120.72
C THR A 1239 -31.41 28.60 -119.38
N GLY A 1240 -32.08 29.63 -118.86
CA GLY A 1240 -31.70 30.37 -117.67
C GLY A 1240 -30.88 31.62 -117.99
N LEU A 1241 -31.35 32.76 -117.47
CA LEU A 1241 -30.69 34.06 -117.59
C LEU A 1241 -30.26 34.54 -116.20
N LEU A 1242 -28.95 34.78 -116.00
CA LEU A 1242 -28.48 35.48 -114.81
C LEU A 1242 -29.10 36.89 -114.74
N VAL A 1243 -29.46 37.35 -113.54
CA VAL A 1243 -30.09 38.67 -113.33
C VAL A 1243 -29.38 39.48 -112.25
N ASP A 1244 -29.28 40.78 -112.48
CA ASP A 1244 -28.74 41.78 -111.54
C ASP A 1244 -29.51 43.10 -111.68
N ASP A 1245 -29.30 44.05 -110.78
CA ASP A 1245 -29.92 45.39 -110.78
C ASP A 1245 -29.19 46.41 -111.66
N ASN A 1246 -28.44 45.92 -112.66
CA ASN A 1246 -27.90 46.70 -113.78
C ASN A 1246 -26.80 47.72 -113.45
N GLY A 1247 -25.78 47.32 -112.68
CA GLY A 1247 -24.56 48.11 -112.50
C GLY A 1247 -23.80 48.40 -113.80
N SER A 1248 -24.18 49.47 -114.51
CA SER A 1248 -23.48 50.07 -115.66
C SER A 1248 -23.08 49.11 -116.80
N ARG A 1249 -23.96 48.17 -117.16
CA ARG A 1249 -23.68 47.18 -118.21
C ARG A 1249 -23.81 47.79 -119.62
N THR A 1250 -22.99 47.29 -120.55
CA THR A 1250 -23.12 47.57 -121.98
C THR A 1250 -23.97 46.50 -122.68
N ALA A 1251 -24.52 46.83 -123.85
CA ALA A 1251 -25.31 45.92 -124.68
C ALA A 1251 -24.56 44.59 -124.95
N GLY A 1252 -25.19 43.46 -124.64
CA GLY A 1252 -24.60 42.13 -124.84
C GLY A 1252 -23.64 41.63 -123.75
N ALA A 1253 -23.46 42.34 -122.63
CA ALA A 1253 -22.75 41.81 -121.46
C ALA A 1253 -23.59 40.75 -120.71
N VAL A 1254 -22.93 39.75 -120.12
CA VAL A 1254 -23.59 38.76 -119.22
C VAL A 1254 -23.83 39.40 -117.85
N ALA A 1255 -24.89 38.98 -117.14
CA ALA A 1255 -25.20 39.47 -115.80
C ALA A 1255 -24.35 38.79 -114.72
N THR A 1256 -24.15 39.47 -113.61
CA THR A 1256 -23.39 38.98 -112.45
C THR A 1256 -24.17 38.02 -111.55
N GLY A 1257 -25.50 38.00 -111.65
CA GLY A 1257 -26.37 37.23 -110.74
C GLY A 1257 -26.48 37.82 -109.33
N ILE A 1258 -26.07 39.08 -109.11
CA ILE A 1258 -26.09 39.72 -107.79
C ILE A 1258 -27.27 40.70 -107.71
N LEU A 1259 -28.11 40.53 -106.71
CA LEU A 1259 -29.24 41.41 -106.40
C LEU A 1259 -29.13 41.85 -104.92
N PRO A 1260 -28.64 43.07 -104.62
CA PRO A 1260 -28.62 43.61 -103.26
C PRO A 1260 -30.05 43.81 -102.71
N PRO A 1261 -30.22 44.13 -101.41
CA PRO A 1261 -31.52 44.45 -100.84
C PRO A 1261 -32.24 45.58 -101.59
N HIS A 1262 -33.55 45.42 -101.75
CA HIS A 1262 -34.37 46.38 -102.48
C HIS A 1262 -34.37 47.77 -101.82
N SER A 1263 -33.91 48.78 -102.57
CA SER A 1263 -33.99 50.19 -102.16
C SER A 1263 -34.19 51.09 -103.40
N GLY A 1264 -35.45 51.44 -103.67
CA GLY A 1264 -35.80 52.16 -104.90
C GLY A 1264 -35.56 51.30 -106.14
N SER A 1265 -34.69 51.73 -107.05
CA SER A 1265 -34.33 50.93 -108.24
C SER A 1265 -33.26 49.86 -107.97
N VAL A 1266 -32.56 49.93 -106.83
CA VAL A 1266 -31.55 48.96 -106.41
C VAL A 1266 -32.24 47.68 -105.93
N GLY A 1267 -31.63 46.52 -106.17
CA GLY A 1267 -32.18 45.22 -105.80
C GLY A 1267 -33.37 44.76 -106.64
N VAL A 1268 -33.58 45.35 -107.83
CA VAL A 1268 -34.65 45.00 -108.78
C VAL A 1268 -34.06 44.68 -110.16
N ALA A 1269 -34.45 43.54 -110.73
CA ALA A 1269 -34.15 43.16 -112.11
C ALA A 1269 -35.45 43.00 -112.91
N THR A 1270 -35.65 43.78 -113.97
CA THR A 1270 -36.80 43.66 -114.87
C THR A 1270 -36.38 43.14 -116.23
N ILE A 1271 -36.86 41.95 -116.60
CA ILE A 1271 -36.67 41.36 -117.92
C ILE A 1271 -37.91 41.66 -118.77
N THR A 1272 -37.75 42.19 -119.97
CA THR A 1272 -38.84 42.25 -120.96
C THR A 1272 -38.48 41.41 -122.19
N PHE A 1273 -39.47 40.82 -122.85
CA PHE A 1273 -39.28 40.10 -124.11
C PHE A 1273 -40.57 40.09 -124.93
N GLN A 1274 -40.46 39.92 -126.25
CA GLN A 1274 -41.62 39.92 -127.15
C GLN A 1274 -41.85 38.56 -127.80
N VAL A 1275 -43.13 38.24 -127.99
CA VAL A 1275 -43.59 37.09 -128.77
C VAL A 1275 -44.67 37.53 -129.75
N THR A 1276 -44.76 36.87 -130.91
CA THR A 1276 -45.86 37.03 -131.86
C THR A 1276 -46.84 35.86 -131.69
N VAL A 1277 -48.14 36.15 -131.63
CA VAL A 1277 -49.20 35.12 -131.59
C VAL A 1277 -49.34 34.48 -132.98
N ASN A 1278 -49.31 33.15 -133.01
CA ASN A 1278 -49.33 32.33 -134.23
C ASN A 1278 -50.73 32.11 -134.81
#